data_AF-A0A673FVY3-F1
#
_entry.id   AF-A0A673FVY3-F1
#
_cell.length_a   1.000
_cell.length_b   1.000
_cell.length_c   1.000
_cell.angle_alpha   90.00
_cell.angle_beta   90.00
_cell.angle_gamma   90.00
#
_symmetry.space_group_name_H-M   'P 1'
#
loop_
_entity.id
_entity.type
_entity.pdbx_description
1 polymer ?
#
loop_
_entity_poly.entity_id
_entity_poly.type
_entity_poly.pdbx_seq_one_letter_code
_entity_poly.pdbx_strand_id
1 'polypeptide(L)'
;LFMILKLEMRRCLLGVYISKKRRRSSRLKQPKYPNQNMKNAKKKSDNYFSCNPATMCFIRKYGSPDAGSNFASGKDSLVLGQKYWEDITAFCSQTPYCLYLYHGVEIEDKEASVVLLGFFDKVAGETKIRLLDVLHPEEETADAICTCIVEMLKKFRIPLMNMAIFYSNFPDHEDLLSGLKLLKPEIVSLCGLTDMAGRVCHSGVEKIEISGPIVNLITEIYKHFPSFPDSLQTLLEDVDCSNFSNILTSQCSLFCRIIQKMTLAWSDLEKYFGSLDADEKVICRLLSDPKIRLNVLFLSHALQPLCDFQENIDRGVSVTRLLQDASQLVRFYTASFLRPKTAELFHRRGKTSLIQETVGHLPRGEVEVGKQAADFLLQCSEELTDYLETFHSSVISFYTTVTVNIVECLPFSDSTMRNLSLVLCPGKKLEVTGKIVQDLGACFGVCSSPENVSLLTDEFLEYQFIDGGDTHPADQSMEEYWKTELRIMGRTSSFGKLIVSLLALPRTLKKEIIFEQVFPQTDSDLNERKMEDLEEKDMAKDDVTDSSSYKSAPSHLSPETQGSIACGNDTLVVVATFKAERHVRSLELDNKVVKISSDDDDDCSSSDDDVIWTEGGYTVGEMVWGPIEGFGLWPGLVQSWDSKTPCGSMRKVIFFGNRMLSEIQVDDLLPFFSFAKCFCSNSFATVATYKDAIFNSLQVASRRSRMFFSPETDSLDELFRVMLDWAFGGFKPSGPDGLRPQSEYNGMQQINHREKLFNLTVSLNKLPESLDLHKGSINLGKKDVYRRFMHPKWNRRSSRTVRTCREQKHSYRSKRLTHCESMQVESRQNSQKRSQMVHTFLENKTDIEEFCLSCGSTFVDIIHPLFEGSLCLKCKFNFTETLYRYDEDGYQSYCTICCSGVEVILCGHGSCCRCYCVDCLDILVGEGTFNQLKNVDPWTCYLCAPESSSGALKPRHDWSIRVQEFFANNSAMEFEPHRVYPSIPANQRRPIRVLSLFDGIATGYLVLRDLGIKVEKYVASEVDEESVTISMVNHDGKITYVKDVKNITKKHIDKWGPFDLLIGGSPCNDLCTANPHRKGLFEGTGRLFFEYYRLLNMLKPEKDDPRPFFWLFENVVLMENKVKADICRFLECNPVLIDAVKVSPAHRARYFWGNIPGMNSRPIVASQKDKLSLQECLDPGRTAKYEKVRTITTRPNILKPGTDDRHYPIIMNGEADSLWITELEKIFGFPKHYTDVKNLGRMQRQKVLGKSWSVPVIRHLLAPLKDYFACD
;
A
#
# COMPACT_ATOMS: atom_id res chain seq x y z
N LEU A 1 37.66 -29.61 -23.26
CA LEU A 1 37.13 -28.23 -23.21
C LEU A 1 38.16 -27.19 -22.76
N PHE A 2 38.74 -27.23 -21.55
CA PHE A 2 39.53 -26.11 -20.99
C PHE A 2 40.76 -25.63 -21.81
N MET A 3 41.28 -26.45 -22.74
CA MET A 3 42.32 -26.02 -23.70
C MET A 3 41.78 -25.28 -24.94
N ILE A 4 40.52 -25.48 -25.32
CA ILE A 4 39.89 -24.86 -26.50
C ILE A 4 39.56 -23.39 -26.20
N LEU A 5 38.90 -23.12 -25.06
CA LEU A 5 38.69 -21.76 -24.53
C LEU A 5 40.00 -20.96 -24.43
N LYS A 6 41.12 -21.63 -24.14
CA LYS A 6 42.46 -21.02 -24.04
C LYS A 6 43.12 -20.70 -25.39
N LEU A 7 42.58 -21.24 -26.50
CA LEU A 7 42.97 -20.90 -27.88
C LEU A 7 42.13 -19.74 -28.44
N GLU A 8 40.84 -19.67 -28.11
CA GLU A 8 39.94 -18.60 -28.59
C GLU A 8 40.25 -17.25 -27.93
N MET A 9 40.47 -17.21 -26.60
CA MET A 9 40.96 -15.99 -25.94
C MET A 9 42.31 -15.50 -26.52
N ARG A 10 43.13 -16.41 -27.07
CA ARG A 10 44.39 -16.04 -27.76
C ARG A 10 44.16 -15.47 -29.17
N ARG A 11 43.05 -15.76 -29.84
CA ARG A 11 42.69 -15.11 -31.12
C ARG A 11 42.23 -13.67 -30.90
N CYS A 12 41.32 -13.42 -29.95
CA CYS A 12 40.85 -12.06 -29.65
C CYS A 12 41.99 -11.13 -29.20
N LEU A 13 42.92 -11.62 -28.38
CA LEU A 13 44.08 -10.84 -27.94
C LEU A 13 45.13 -10.57 -29.05
N LEU A 14 45.12 -11.32 -30.16
CA LEU A 14 46.02 -11.05 -31.30
C LEU A 14 45.50 -9.90 -32.17
N GLY A 15 44.18 -9.79 -32.39
CA GLY A 15 43.59 -8.75 -33.25
C GLY A 15 43.92 -7.33 -32.76
N VAL A 16 43.79 -7.09 -31.44
CA VAL A 16 44.08 -5.79 -30.80
C VAL A 16 45.57 -5.42 -30.88
N TYR A 17 46.47 -6.42 -31.03
CA TYR A 17 47.92 -6.20 -30.98
C TYR A 17 48.53 -5.76 -32.33
N ILE A 18 47.84 -5.95 -33.45
CA ILE A 18 48.37 -5.66 -34.80
C ILE A 18 48.31 -4.15 -35.12
N SER A 19 47.23 -3.45 -34.75
CA SER A 19 47.07 -2.02 -35.06
C SER A 19 48.06 -1.11 -34.30
N LYS A 20 48.47 -1.49 -33.08
CA LYS A 20 49.41 -0.70 -32.27
C LYS A 20 50.89 -0.78 -32.71
N LYS A 21 51.27 -1.62 -33.68
CA LYS A 21 52.68 -1.85 -34.05
C LYS A 21 53.16 -1.13 -35.33
N ARG A 22 52.35 -0.27 -35.96
CA ARG A 22 52.75 0.55 -37.13
C ARG A 22 53.33 1.94 -36.77
N ARG A 23 53.73 2.18 -35.51
CA ARG A 23 54.46 3.38 -35.06
C ARG A 23 55.76 3.01 -34.31
N ARG A 24 56.88 2.84 -35.03
CA ARG A 24 58.28 3.24 -34.63
C ARG A 24 59.37 2.71 -35.60
N SER A 25 59.35 3.22 -36.82
CA SER A 25 60.54 3.49 -37.66
C SER A 25 60.11 4.55 -38.68
N SER A 26 60.85 5.60 -39.01
CA SER A 26 62.28 5.91 -38.75
C SER A 26 62.48 7.25 -37.99
N ARG A 27 63.69 7.85 -38.06
CA ARG A 27 64.11 9.09 -37.36
C ARG A 27 64.49 10.20 -38.36
N LEU A 28 64.53 11.46 -37.87
CA LEU A 28 65.21 12.66 -38.43
C LEU A 28 64.54 13.27 -39.68
N LYS A 29 64.46 14.60 -39.91
CA LYS A 29 65.05 15.81 -39.28
C LYS A 29 63.99 16.96 -39.20
N GLN A 30 64.26 18.01 -38.41
CA GLN A 30 63.54 19.30 -38.49
C GLN A 30 63.97 20.12 -39.73
N PRO A 31 63.19 21.15 -40.13
CA PRO A 31 63.59 22.53 -39.80
C PRO A 31 62.45 23.41 -39.24
N LYS A 32 62.72 24.72 -39.05
CA LYS A 32 61.84 25.72 -38.39
C LYS A 32 60.89 26.47 -39.38
N TYR A 33 59.93 27.19 -38.79
CA TYR A 33 58.98 28.14 -39.39
C TYR A 33 59.55 29.13 -40.43
N PRO A 34 58.66 29.72 -41.25
CA PRO A 34 58.38 31.15 -41.03
C PRO A 34 56.89 31.53 -40.85
N ASN A 35 56.67 32.73 -40.29
CA ASN A 35 55.38 33.42 -40.17
C ASN A 35 54.73 33.73 -41.53
N GLN A 36 53.39 33.83 -41.60
CA GLN A 36 52.68 35.13 -41.63
C GLN A 36 51.15 35.07 -41.86
N ASN A 37 50.45 35.93 -41.13
CA ASN A 37 49.28 36.75 -41.50
C ASN A 37 47.94 36.14 -41.97
N MET A 38 46.88 36.71 -41.39
CA MET A 38 45.48 36.62 -41.83
C MET A 38 45.28 37.12 -43.27
N LYS A 39 44.27 36.58 -43.96
CA LYS A 39 43.32 37.39 -44.75
C LYS A 39 41.99 36.66 -44.94
N ASN A 40 40.90 37.42 -44.87
CA ASN A 40 39.54 36.90 -44.98
C ASN A 40 39.22 36.42 -46.41
N ALA A 41 38.54 35.28 -46.52
CA ALA A 41 37.78 34.90 -47.70
C ALA A 41 36.39 34.41 -47.26
N LYS A 42 35.39 35.31 -47.28
CA LYS A 42 33.98 34.90 -47.14
C LYS A 42 33.62 34.01 -48.33
N LYS A 43 33.44 32.72 -48.11
CA LYS A 43 32.55 31.90 -48.94
C LYS A 43 31.30 31.59 -48.13
N LYS A 44 30.16 32.11 -48.59
CA LYS A 44 28.88 31.43 -48.34
C LYS A 44 28.97 30.06 -49.02
N SER A 45 28.43 29.05 -48.36
CA SER A 45 28.09 27.76 -48.97
C SER A 45 26.70 27.41 -48.44
N ASP A 46 25.69 27.67 -49.26
CA ASP A 46 24.29 27.41 -48.92
C ASP A 46 24.05 25.89 -48.97
N ASN A 47 24.27 25.21 -47.83
CA ASN A 47 24.06 23.77 -47.69
C ASN A 47 22.56 23.45 -47.56
N TYR A 48 21.85 23.49 -48.68
CA TYR A 48 20.54 22.85 -48.77
C TYR A 48 20.69 21.33 -48.58
N PHE A 49 20.16 20.80 -47.48
CA PHE A 49 20.06 19.35 -47.26
C PHE A 49 19.01 18.78 -48.21
N SER A 50 19.45 18.00 -49.21
CA SER A 50 18.54 17.32 -50.14
C SER A 50 17.92 16.09 -49.48
N CYS A 51 16.59 16.05 -49.37
CA CYS A 51 15.86 14.84 -48.99
C CYS A 51 16.10 13.71 -50.00
N ASN A 52 16.13 12.48 -49.50
CA ASN A 52 16.15 11.26 -50.29
C ASN A 52 14.87 11.17 -51.15
N PRO A 53 14.94 10.80 -52.46
CA PRO A 53 13.75 10.63 -53.29
C PRO A 53 12.66 9.77 -52.65
N ALA A 54 13.01 8.65 -51.99
CA ALA A 54 12.06 7.79 -51.28
C ALA A 54 11.22 8.55 -50.24
N THR A 55 11.87 9.45 -49.49
CA THR A 55 11.25 10.32 -48.48
C THR A 55 10.31 11.34 -49.13
N MET A 56 10.63 11.83 -50.34
CA MET A 56 9.73 12.68 -51.13
C MET A 56 8.53 11.90 -51.72
N CYS A 57 8.65 10.60 -51.95
CA CYS A 57 7.54 9.74 -52.36
C CYS A 57 6.61 9.44 -51.17
N PHE A 58 7.16 9.19 -49.98
CA PHE A 58 6.38 9.06 -48.74
C PHE A 58 5.55 10.32 -48.45
N ILE A 59 6.18 11.51 -48.49
CA ILE A 59 5.50 12.79 -48.27
C ILE A 59 4.37 13.01 -49.28
N ARG A 60 4.53 12.58 -50.55
CA ARG A 60 3.47 12.68 -51.56
C ARG A 60 2.34 11.64 -51.43
N LYS A 61 2.58 10.46 -50.83
CA LYS A 61 1.54 9.43 -50.59
C LYS A 61 0.73 9.68 -49.31
N TYR A 62 1.33 10.28 -48.28
CA TYR A 62 0.72 10.43 -46.96
C TYR A 62 0.52 11.89 -46.48
N GLY A 63 1.07 12.89 -47.19
CA GLY A 63 1.05 14.31 -46.79
C GLY A 63 -0.08 15.14 -47.43
N SER A 64 -1.32 14.94 -46.97
CA SER A 64 -2.55 15.71 -47.30
C SER A 64 -3.16 15.51 -48.71
N PRO A 65 -4.51 15.45 -48.88
CA PRO A 65 -5.13 15.07 -50.15
C PRO A 65 -5.34 16.20 -51.18
N ASP A 66 -5.50 17.45 -50.73
CA ASP A 66 -6.08 18.54 -51.56
C ASP A 66 -5.13 19.14 -52.62
N ALA A 67 -3.87 18.70 -52.69
CA ALA A 67 -2.89 19.21 -53.65
C ALA A 67 -3.03 18.61 -55.06
N GLY A 68 -4.27 18.62 -55.58
CA GLY A 68 -4.61 18.16 -56.92
C GLY A 68 -3.95 18.99 -58.03
N SER A 69 -2.95 18.40 -58.68
CA SER A 69 -2.17 18.93 -59.83
C SER A 69 -1.13 20.03 -59.54
N ASN A 70 -0.05 20.01 -60.34
CA ASN A 70 0.99 21.06 -60.45
C ASN A 70 2.05 21.20 -59.34
N PHE A 71 2.63 20.09 -58.86
CA PHE A 71 3.98 20.13 -58.26
C PHE A 71 5.07 20.19 -59.35
N ALA A 72 5.36 21.41 -59.81
CA ALA A 72 6.48 21.70 -60.71
C ALA A 72 7.54 22.56 -59.99
N SER A 73 8.68 21.95 -59.68
CA SER A 73 9.92 22.58 -59.19
C SER A 73 9.85 23.49 -57.96
N GLY A 74 10.32 23.00 -56.81
CA GLY A 74 11.10 23.82 -55.87
C GLY A 74 10.35 24.45 -54.69
N LYS A 75 9.13 24.02 -54.36
CA LYS A 75 8.40 24.48 -53.14
C LYS A 75 8.33 23.45 -52.01
N ASP A 76 8.91 22.28 -52.20
CA ASP A 76 8.65 21.12 -51.33
C ASP A 76 9.29 21.25 -49.93
N SER A 77 10.26 22.17 -49.77
CA SER A 77 10.85 22.53 -48.46
C SER A 77 9.91 23.32 -47.53
N LEU A 78 8.75 23.77 -48.03
CA LEU A 78 7.74 24.47 -47.23
C LEU A 78 6.85 23.51 -46.41
N VAL A 79 6.72 22.23 -46.81
CA VAL A 79 5.82 21.27 -46.14
C VAL A 79 6.37 20.83 -44.76
N LEU A 80 7.70 20.67 -44.65
CA LEU A 80 8.37 20.37 -43.38
C LEU A 80 8.96 21.62 -42.70
N GLY A 81 9.13 22.71 -43.45
CA GLY A 81 9.73 23.96 -42.96
C GLY A 81 11.26 23.98 -43.04
N GLN A 82 11.82 25.17 -43.27
CA GLN A 82 13.24 25.34 -43.63
C GLN A 82 14.26 24.94 -42.54
N LYS A 83 13.84 24.74 -41.29
CA LYS A 83 14.69 24.37 -40.14
C LYS A 83 14.46 22.97 -39.57
N TYR A 84 13.56 22.18 -40.17
CA TYR A 84 13.08 20.88 -39.66
C TYR A 84 14.19 19.99 -39.05
N TRP A 85 15.30 19.81 -39.77
CA TRP A 85 16.44 18.99 -39.33
C TRP A 85 17.25 19.61 -38.20
N GLU A 86 17.40 20.93 -38.18
CA GLU A 86 18.11 21.67 -37.14
C GLU A 86 17.33 21.59 -35.82
N ASP A 87 16.01 21.76 -35.90
CA ASP A 87 15.08 21.64 -34.77
C ASP A 87 15.06 20.21 -34.20
N ILE A 88 14.87 19.18 -35.05
CA ILE A 88 14.91 17.76 -34.64
C ILE A 88 16.24 17.42 -33.95
N THR A 89 17.36 17.89 -34.50
CA THR A 89 18.69 17.68 -33.90
C THR A 89 18.80 18.37 -32.53
N ALA A 90 18.29 19.60 -32.40
CA ALA A 90 18.34 20.38 -31.16
C ALA A 90 17.46 19.78 -30.05
N PHE A 91 16.28 19.26 -30.39
CA PHE A 91 15.40 18.53 -29.46
C PHE A 91 16.02 17.20 -29.03
N CYS A 92 16.30 16.30 -29.99
CA CYS A 92 16.80 14.94 -29.68
C CYS A 92 18.20 14.93 -29.04
N SER A 93 18.95 16.03 -29.11
CA SER A 93 20.19 16.21 -28.33
C SER A 93 19.97 16.49 -26.83
N GLN A 94 18.78 16.95 -26.43
CA GLN A 94 18.46 17.37 -25.06
C GLN A 94 17.34 16.56 -24.40
N THR A 95 16.50 15.85 -25.18
CA THR A 95 15.41 15.01 -24.66
C THR A 95 15.56 13.54 -25.07
N PRO A 96 15.19 12.60 -24.17
CA PRO A 96 14.85 11.22 -24.54
C PRO A 96 13.88 11.14 -25.73
N TYR A 97 14.04 10.12 -26.59
CA TYR A 97 13.15 9.87 -27.73
C TYR A 97 12.83 8.39 -27.94
N CYS A 98 11.73 8.13 -28.64
CA CYS A 98 11.34 6.85 -29.22
C CYS A 98 11.73 6.82 -30.71
N LEU A 99 12.36 5.74 -31.16
CA LEU A 99 12.59 5.46 -32.59
C LEU A 99 11.58 4.42 -33.08
N TYR A 100 10.92 4.71 -34.20
CA TYR A 100 10.02 3.77 -34.89
C TYR A 100 10.64 3.35 -36.23
N LEU A 101 10.60 2.05 -36.54
CA LEU A 101 10.93 1.49 -37.84
C LEU A 101 9.70 0.73 -38.38
N TYR A 102 8.97 1.35 -39.30
CA TYR A 102 7.87 0.70 -40.03
C TYR A 102 8.39 0.07 -41.31
N HIS A 103 8.57 -1.25 -41.32
CA HIS A 103 8.91 -2.07 -42.47
C HIS A 103 7.63 -2.47 -43.25
N GLY A 104 7.76 -2.85 -44.53
CA GLY A 104 6.64 -3.22 -45.40
C GLY A 104 5.71 -2.05 -45.73
N VAL A 105 6.25 -0.83 -45.92
CA VAL A 105 5.47 0.34 -46.30
C VAL A 105 5.52 0.54 -47.81
N GLU A 106 4.40 0.35 -48.49
CA GLU A 106 4.23 0.60 -49.92
C GLU A 106 4.46 2.07 -50.30
N ILE A 107 5.39 2.35 -51.20
CA ILE A 107 5.67 3.67 -51.77
C ILE A 107 5.99 3.50 -53.26
N GLU A 108 5.18 4.09 -54.16
CA GLU A 108 5.36 4.04 -55.62
C GLU A 108 5.74 2.63 -56.14
N ASP A 109 4.86 1.65 -55.86
CA ASP A 109 4.93 0.24 -56.25
C ASP A 109 6.15 -0.55 -55.71
N LYS A 110 6.74 -0.12 -54.58
CA LYS A 110 7.76 -0.86 -53.84
C LYS A 110 7.52 -0.83 -52.34
N GLU A 111 8.00 -1.84 -51.62
CA GLU A 111 8.09 -1.80 -50.17
C GLU A 111 9.35 -1.05 -49.71
N ALA A 112 9.22 -0.31 -48.62
CA ALA A 112 10.28 0.47 -48.00
C ALA A 112 10.16 0.42 -46.46
N SER A 113 11.24 0.81 -45.77
CA SER A 113 11.28 0.89 -44.31
C SER A 113 11.35 2.35 -43.85
N VAL A 114 10.25 2.86 -43.27
CA VAL A 114 10.11 4.26 -42.83
C VAL A 114 10.61 4.43 -41.41
N VAL A 115 11.49 5.41 -41.18
CA VAL A 115 12.08 5.71 -39.86
C VAL A 115 11.52 7.01 -39.30
N LEU A 116 10.88 6.93 -38.13
CA LEU A 116 10.29 8.08 -37.42
C LEU A 116 10.90 8.26 -36.02
N LEU A 117 10.83 9.50 -35.51
CA LEU A 117 11.22 9.88 -34.15
C LEU A 117 10.02 10.46 -33.39
N GLY A 118 9.78 9.97 -32.18
CA GLY A 118 8.79 10.52 -31.24
C GLY A 118 9.45 11.10 -30.00
N PHE A 119 9.09 12.31 -29.57
CA PHE A 119 9.60 12.92 -28.35
C PHE A 119 8.58 13.88 -27.71
N PHE A 120 8.71 14.11 -26.39
CA PHE A 120 7.87 15.09 -25.68
C PHE A 120 8.50 16.49 -25.72
N ASP A 121 7.80 17.45 -26.31
CA ASP A 121 8.21 18.85 -26.38
C ASP A 121 7.82 19.57 -25.08
N LYS A 122 8.81 19.83 -24.23
CA LYS A 122 8.67 20.58 -22.95
C LYS A 122 8.16 22.02 -23.12
N VAL A 123 8.33 22.63 -24.28
CA VAL A 123 7.92 24.02 -24.54
C VAL A 123 6.44 24.05 -24.86
N ALA A 124 6.01 23.22 -25.81
CA ALA A 124 4.61 23.13 -26.22
C ALA A 124 3.72 22.37 -25.23
N GLY A 125 4.23 21.31 -24.59
CA GLY A 125 3.47 20.41 -23.72
C GLY A 125 2.79 19.27 -24.48
N GLU A 126 3.43 18.72 -25.51
CA GLU A 126 2.84 17.71 -26.39
C GLU A 126 3.87 16.71 -26.91
N THR A 127 3.43 15.51 -27.28
CA THR A 127 4.28 14.50 -27.93
C THR A 127 4.28 14.73 -29.44
N LYS A 128 5.46 14.92 -30.03
CA LYS A 128 5.66 15.19 -31.48
C LYS A 128 6.27 13.97 -32.16
N ILE A 129 5.75 13.62 -33.33
CA ILE A 129 6.30 12.60 -34.22
C ILE A 129 6.87 13.28 -35.47
N ARG A 130 8.07 12.87 -35.92
CA ARG A 130 8.79 13.47 -37.04
C ARG A 130 9.42 12.39 -37.92
N LEU A 131 9.42 12.60 -39.23
CA LEU A 131 10.06 11.72 -40.21
C LEU A 131 11.57 11.94 -40.19
N LEU A 132 12.36 10.86 -40.18
CA LEU A 132 13.83 10.93 -40.19
C LEU A 132 14.40 10.61 -41.58
N ASP A 133 14.06 9.45 -42.13
CA ASP A 133 14.37 9.08 -43.51
C ASP A 133 13.53 7.88 -43.94
N VAL A 134 13.59 7.51 -45.22
CA VAL A 134 12.99 6.27 -45.76
C VAL A 134 14.09 5.39 -46.33
N LEU A 135 14.26 4.21 -45.74
CA LEU A 135 15.27 3.23 -46.12
C LEU A 135 14.75 2.29 -47.20
N HIS A 136 15.60 2.05 -48.20
CA HIS A 136 15.53 0.91 -49.11
C HIS A 136 16.85 0.14 -48.90
N PRO A 137 16.90 -0.86 -48.01
CA PRO A 137 18.11 -1.64 -47.79
C PRO A 137 18.43 -2.51 -49.02
N GLU A 138 19.72 -2.70 -49.32
CA GLU A 138 20.15 -3.63 -50.38
C GLU A 138 20.11 -5.11 -49.93
N GLU A 139 20.16 -5.34 -48.62
CA GLU A 139 19.99 -6.65 -47.97
C GLU A 139 19.02 -6.51 -46.77
N GLU A 140 17.94 -7.29 -46.74
CA GLU A 140 16.90 -7.20 -45.69
C GLU A 140 17.26 -8.03 -44.44
N THR A 141 18.49 -7.88 -43.94
CA THR A 141 18.96 -8.54 -42.70
C THR A 141 18.91 -7.60 -41.50
N ALA A 142 18.70 -8.15 -40.31
CA ALA A 142 18.71 -7.38 -39.06
C ALA A 142 20.02 -6.58 -38.86
N ASP A 143 21.17 -7.17 -39.16
CA ASP A 143 22.49 -6.51 -39.10
C ASP A 143 22.62 -5.34 -40.08
N ALA A 144 22.14 -5.50 -41.32
CA ALA A 144 22.16 -4.43 -42.33
C ALA A 144 21.25 -3.27 -41.91
N ILE A 145 20.02 -3.55 -41.49
CA ILE A 145 19.05 -2.55 -41.02
C ILE A 145 19.56 -1.83 -39.76
N CYS A 146 20.14 -2.58 -38.79
CA CYS A 146 20.78 -2.00 -37.62
C CYS A 146 21.92 -1.04 -38.01
N THR A 147 22.74 -1.44 -38.98
CA THR A 147 23.82 -0.60 -39.51
C THR A 147 23.27 0.68 -40.16
N CYS A 148 22.25 0.57 -41.01
CA CYS A 148 21.60 1.72 -41.64
C CYS A 148 21.01 2.71 -40.62
N ILE A 149 20.35 2.23 -39.55
CA ILE A 149 19.85 3.08 -38.45
C ILE A 149 21.00 3.80 -37.76
N VAL A 150 22.06 3.08 -37.41
CA VAL A 150 23.21 3.63 -36.69
C VAL A 150 24.01 4.63 -37.55
N GLU A 151 24.04 4.46 -38.87
CA GLU A 151 24.61 5.46 -39.78
C GLU A 151 23.68 6.66 -40.04
N MET A 152 22.37 6.45 -40.11
CA MET A 152 21.37 7.50 -40.20
C MET A 152 21.42 8.45 -38.99
N LEU A 153 21.47 7.90 -37.76
CA LEU A 153 21.58 8.70 -36.54
C LEU A 153 22.89 9.52 -36.52
N LYS A 154 24.01 8.97 -37.02
CA LYS A 154 25.28 9.72 -37.20
C LYS A 154 25.16 10.81 -38.25
N LYS A 155 24.55 10.53 -39.41
CA LYS A 155 24.30 11.46 -40.53
C LYS A 155 23.54 12.70 -40.05
N PHE A 156 22.46 12.50 -39.29
CA PHE A 156 21.65 13.57 -38.71
C PHE A 156 22.14 14.07 -37.33
N ARG A 157 23.28 13.59 -36.83
CA ARG A 157 23.89 13.96 -35.54
C ARG A 157 23.01 13.71 -34.30
N ILE A 158 22.07 12.78 -34.39
CA ILE A 158 21.11 12.46 -33.32
C ILE A 158 21.78 11.50 -32.32
N PRO A 159 21.88 11.84 -31.02
CA PRO A 159 22.59 10.99 -30.06
C PRO A 159 21.85 9.68 -29.79
N LEU A 160 22.47 8.54 -30.11
CA LEU A 160 21.97 7.21 -29.77
C LEU A 160 21.75 7.02 -28.25
N MET A 161 22.54 7.70 -27.42
CA MET A 161 22.42 7.65 -25.95
C MET A 161 21.06 8.17 -25.44
N ASN A 162 20.41 9.07 -26.20
CA ASN A 162 19.09 9.62 -25.88
C ASN A 162 17.93 8.76 -26.43
N MET A 163 18.19 7.70 -27.20
CA MET A 163 17.17 6.71 -27.56
C MET A 163 16.74 5.97 -26.29
N ALA A 164 15.50 6.18 -25.83
CA ALA A 164 14.96 5.51 -24.65
C ALA A 164 14.11 4.30 -25.05
N ILE A 165 13.41 4.40 -26.18
CA ILE A 165 12.42 3.42 -26.63
C ILE A 165 12.67 3.10 -28.11
N PHE A 166 12.46 1.84 -28.48
CA PHE A 166 12.48 1.36 -29.86
C PHE A 166 11.20 0.57 -30.17
N TYR A 167 10.62 0.79 -31.35
CA TYR A 167 9.53 0.00 -31.90
C TYR A 167 9.79 -0.34 -33.36
N SER A 168 9.43 -1.57 -33.75
CA SER A 168 9.41 -2.01 -35.14
C SER A 168 8.47 -3.19 -35.34
N ASN A 169 7.86 -3.26 -36.52
CA ASN A 169 7.15 -4.42 -37.05
C ASN A 169 8.03 -5.30 -37.97
N PHE A 170 9.35 -5.10 -37.99
CA PHE A 170 10.26 -5.96 -38.75
C PHE A 170 10.20 -7.41 -38.22
N PRO A 171 10.14 -8.45 -39.09
CA PRO A 171 9.97 -9.83 -38.63
C PRO A 171 11.07 -10.30 -37.67
N ASP A 172 12.33 -10.01 -38.00
CA ASP A 172 13.50 -10.33 -37.17
C ASP A 172 13.90 -9.12 -36.30
N HIS A 173 12.97 -8.69 -35.44
CA HIS A 173 13.18 -7.57 -34.53
C HIS A 173 14.06 -7.94 -33.32
N GLU A 174 14.23 -9.22 -32.99
CA GLU A 174 14.99 -9.66 -31.81
C GLU A 174 16.51 -9.55 -32.04
N ASP A 175 17.03 -9.97 -33.20
CA ASP A 175 18.45 -9.76 -33.55
C ASP A 175 18.74 -8.28 -33.86
N LEU A 176 17.80 -7.56 -34.48
CA LEU A 176 17.88 -6.11 -34.70
C LEU A 176 17.97 -5.34 -33.36
N LEU A 177 17.12 -5.70 -32.39
CA LEU A 177 17.14 -5.16 -31.04
C LEU A 177 18.43 -5.55 -30.30
N SER A 178 18.95 -6.76 -30.51
CA SER A 178 20.21 -7.20 -29.93
C SER A 178 21.40 -6.39 -30.45
N GLY A 179 21.45 -6.10 -31.76
CA GLY A 179 22.41 -5.17 -32.36
C GLY A 179 22.37 -3.77 -31.76
N LEU A 180 21.17 -3.22 -31.53
CA LEU A 180 20.99 -1.92 -30.87
C LEU A 180 21.38 -1.96 -29.37
N LYS A 181 21.02 -3.03 -28.65
CA LYS A 181 21.35 -3.22 -27.22
C LYS A 181 22.85 -3.40 -26.95
N LEU A 182 23.62 -3.90 -27.93
CA LEU A 182 25.09 -3.91 -27.86
C LEU A 182 25.70 -2.48 -27.85
N LEU A 183 24.96 -1.48 -28.33
CA LEU A 183 25.39 -0.07 -28.34
C LEU A 183 24.81 0.75 -27.18
N LYS A 184 23.58 0.45 -26.76
CA LYS A 184 22.95 0.95 -25.52
C LYS A 184 22.06 -0.15 -24.91
N PRO A 185 22.48 -0.81 -23.81
CA PRO A 185 21.69 -1.88 -23.18
C PRO A 185 20.31 -1.43 -22.68
N GLU A 186 20.18 -0.19 -22.22
CA GLU A 186 18.98 0.37 -21.59
C GLU A 186 17.96 0.93 -22.62
N ILE A 187 17.73 0.21 -23.72
CA ILE A 187 16.66 0.49 -24.68
C ILE A 187 15.42 -0.35 -24.34
N VAL A 188 14.29 0.33 -24.10
CA VAL A 188 12.97 -0.30 -23.96
C VAL A 188 12.48 -0.71 -25.35
N SER A 189 12.16 -1.99 -25.55
CA SER A 189 11.57 -2.49 -26.81
C SER A 189 10.06 -2.62 -26.70
N LEU A 190 9.33 -2.13 -27.70
CA LEU A 190 7.89 -2.31 -27.84
C LEU A 190 7.52 -3.27 -28.99
N CYS A 191 8.49 -3.86 -29.68
CA CYS A 191 8.27 -4.72 -30.85
C CYS A 191 7.33 -5.90 -30.54
N GLY A 192 7.65 -6.66 -29.48
CA GLY A 192 6.93 -7.88 -29.09
C GLY A 192 5.50 -7.67 -28.58
N LEU A 193 4.97 -6.43 -28.58
CA LEU A 193 3.58 -6.15 -28.18
C LEU A 193 2.58 -6.46 -29.30
N THR A 194 2.92 -6.17 -30.56
CA THR A 194 1.98 -6.21 -31.68
C THR A 194 1.76 -7.60 -32.26
N ASP A 195 2.70 -8.53 -32.07
CA ASP A 195 2.57 -9.94 -32.43
C ASP A 195 2.25 -10.85 -31.22
N MET A 196 2.25 -10.30 -29.99
CA MET A 196 2.10 -11.07 -28.75
C MET A 196 0.92 -12.03 -28.78
N ALA A 197 -0.28 -11.56 -29.13
CA ALA A 197 -1.48 -12.42 -29.13
C ALA A 197 -1.35 -13.57 -30.14
N GLY A 198 -0.76 -13.33 -31.32
CA GLY A 198 -0.40 -14.37 -32.29
C GLY A 198 0.58 -15.39 -31.71
N ARG A 199 1.77 -14.93 -31.30
CA ARG A 199 2.88 -15.74 -30.78
C ARG A 199 2.45 -16.60 -29.58
N VAL A 200 1.68 -16.01 -28.67
CA VAL A 200 1.16 -16.65 -27.44
C VAL A 200 0.04 -17.64 -27.75
N CYS A 201 -0.93 -17.29 -28.61
CA CYS A 201 -2.04 -18.18 -28.97
C CYS A 201 -1.52 -19.44 -29.68
N HIS A 202 -0.64 -19.28 -30.68
CA HIS A 202 0.03 -20.38 -31.35
C HIS A 202 0.72 -21.32 -30.36
N SER A 203 1.60 -20.76 -29.52
CA SER A 203 2.39 -21.50 -28.54
C SER A 203 1.53 -22.17 -27.45
N GLY A 204 0.38 -21.58 -27.10
CA GLY A 204 -0.59 -22.18 -26.19
C GLY A 204 -1.33 -23.35 -26.83
N VAL A 205 -1.90 -23.15 -28.03
CA VAL A 205 -2.69 -24.16 -28.75
C VAL A 205 -1.85 -25.40 -29.07
N GLU A 206 -0.59 -25.25 -29.51
CA GLU A 206 0.31 -26.40 -29.76
C GLU A 206 0.58 -27.28 -28.53
N LYS A 207 0.34 -26.78 -27.31
CA LYS A 207 0.56 -27.53 -26.06
C LYS A 207 -0.65 -28.35 -25.62
N ILE A 208 -1.77 -28.24 -26.32
CA ILE A 208 -2.93 -29.13 -26.14
C ILE A 208 -2.71 -30.40 -26.97
N GLU A 209 -2.82 -31.56 -26.32
CA GLU A 209 -2.51 -32.88 -26.93
C GLU A 209 -3.32 -33.16 -28.21
N ILE A 210 -4.56 -32.69 -28.28
CA ILE A 210 -5.48 -32.88 -29.41
C ILE A 210 -5.64 -31.63 -30.30
N SER A 211 -4.67 -30.71 -30.27
CA SER A 211 -4.63 -29.51 -31.12
C SER A 211 -4.68 -29.84 -32.62
N GLY A 212 -3.88 -30.80 -33.10
CA GLY A 212 -3.90 -31.27 -34.49
C GLY A 212 -5.30 -31.70 -34.97
N PRO A 213 -6.00 -32.61 -34.26
CA PRO A 213 -7.40 -32.95 -34.53
C PRO A 213 -8.36 -31.75 -34.59
N ILE A 214 -8.22 -30.75 -33.71
CA ILE A 214 -9.06 -29.53 -33.71
C ILE A 214 -8.80 -28.68 -34.97
N VAL A 215 -7.53 -28.45 -35.32
CA VAL A 215 -7.13 -27.68 -36.50
C VAL A 215 -7.55 -28.39 -37.80
N ASN A 216 -7.45 -29.71 -37.84
CA ASN A 216 -7.96 -30.53 -38.93
C ASN A 216 -9.49 -30.43 -39.04
N LEU A 217 -10.23 -30.52 -37.93
CA LEU A 217 -11.69 -30.36 -37.92
C LEU A 217 -12.13 -28.99 -38.46
N ILE A 218 -11.48 -27.90 -38.03
CA ILE A 218 -11.70 -26.54 -38.59
C ILE A 218 -11.48 -26.53 -40.11
N THR A 219 -10.34 -27.09 -40.54
CA THR A 219 -9.92 -27.09 -41.96
C THR A 219 -10.89 -27.89 -42.84
N GLU A 220 -11.40 -29.04 -42.38
CA GLU A 220 -12.39 -29.81 -43.13
C GLU A 220 -13.77 -29.11 -43.14
N ILE A 221 -14.26 -28.62 -41.99
CA ILE A 221 -15.56 -27.92 -41.90
C ILE A 221 -15.65 -26.79 -42.94
N TYR A 222 -14.64 -25.92 -43.01
CA TYR A 222 -14.69 -24.77 -43.91
C TYR A 222 -14.51 -25.10 -45.41
N LYS A 223 -14.05 -26.31 -45.79
CA LYS A 223 -14.12 -26.75 -47.21
C LYS A 223 -15.56 -26.92 -47.68
N HIS A 224 -16.46 -27.31 -46.78
CA HIS A 224 -17.88 -27.50 -47.07
C HIS A 224 -18.70 -26.22 -46.91
N PHE A 225 -18.09 -25.10 -46.46
CA PHE A 225 -18.76 -23.81 -46.27
C PHE A 225 -19.59 -23.33 -47.49
N PRO A 226 -19.12 -23.44 -48.76
CA PRO A 226 -19.91 -23.06 -49.94
C PRO A 226 -21.15 -23.94 -50.20
N SER A 227 -21.33 -25.03 -49.44
CA SER A 227 -22.44 -25.99 -49.53
C SER A 227 -23.29 -26.05 -48.25
N PHE A 228 -23.04 -25.17 -47.27
CA PHE A 228 -23.87 -25.06 -46.08
C PHE A 228 -25.24 -24.42 -46.39
N PRO A 229 -26.30 -24.73 -45.63
CA PRO A 229 -27.55 -23.98 -45.66
C PRO A 229 -27.34 -22.53 -45.21
N ASP A 230 -28.14 -21.59 -45.72
CA ASP A 230 -28.07 -20.15 -45.43
C ASP A 230 -27.91 -19.84 -43.93
N SER A 231 -28.64 -20.54 -43.06
CA SER A 231 -28.58 -20.36 -41.60
C SER A 231 -27.23 -20.74 -40.97
N LEU A 232 -26.53 -21.73 -41.55
CA LEU A 232 -25.17 -22.12 -41.14
C LEU A 232 -24.11 -21.22 -41.80
N GLN A 233 -24.36 -20.75 -43.04
CA GLN A 233 -23.50 -19.74 -43.67
C GLN A 233 -23.49 -18.46 -42.82
N THR A 234 -24.63 -17.82 -42.56
CA THR A 234 -24.73 -16.58 -41.78
C THR A 234 -24.09 -16.68 -40.38
N LEU A 235 -24.10 -17.87 -39.76
CA LEU A 235 -23.53 -18.08 -38.43
C LEU A 235 -22.00 -18.29 -38.44
N LEU A 236 -21.40 -18.61 -39.60
CA LEU A 236 -19.96 -18.87 -39.80
C LEU A 236 -19.27 -17.87 -40.76
N GLU A 237 -20.04 -17.07 -41.49
CA GLU A 237 -19.65 -16.04 -42.45
C GLU A 237 -18.78 -14.96 -41.81
N ASP A 238 -17.52 -14.82 -42.27
CA ASP A 238 -16.60 -13.71 -41.91
C ASP A 238 -15.14 -13.84 -42.45
N VAL A 239 -14.81 -14.87 -43.27
CA VAL A 239 -13.42 -15.30 -43.45
C VAL A 239 -13.05 -15.68 -44.89
N ASP A 240 -12.06 -14.97 -45.44
CA ASP A 240 -11.30 -15.43 -46.61
C ASP A 240 -10.27 -16.49 -46.16
N CYS A 241 -10.73 -17.74 -46.06
CA CYS A 241 -9.97 -18.88 -45.56
C CYS A 241 -8.90 -19.42 -46.54
N SER A 242 -8.32 -18.58 -47.41
CA SER A 242 -7.47 -19.02 -48.52
C SER A 242 -6.14 -19.69 -48.13
N ASN A 243 -5.71 -19.66 -46.85
CA ASN A 243 -4.53 -20.39 -46.39
C ASN A 243 -4.56 -20.84 -44.91
N PHE A 244 -5.23 -21.97 -44.63
CA PHE A 244 -5.43 -22.51 -43.27
C PHE A 244 -4.16 -22.71 -42.44
N SER A 245 -3.03 -23.10 -43.04
CA SER A 245 -1.82 -23.42 -42.28
C SER A 245 -1.24 -22.23 -41.52
N ASN A 246 -1.52 -21.01 -41.97
CA ASN A 246 -0.93 -19.79 -41.41
C ASN A 246 -1.83 -19.11 -40.36
N ILE A 247 -3.10 -19.53 -40.21
CA ILE A 247 -4.08 -18.90 -39.31
C ILE A 247 -3.58 -18.92 -37.86
N LEU A 248 -3.03 -20.06 -37.41
CA LEU A 248 -2.46 -20.22 -36.07
C LEU A 248 -1.28 -19.28 -35.81
N THR A 249 -0.41 -19.12 -36.81
CA THR A 249 0.87 -18.40 -36.65
C THR A 249 0.76 -16.88 -36.70
N SER A 250 -0.27 -16.32 -37.36
CA SER A 250 -0.36 -14.87 -37.58
C SER A 250 -1.74 -14.23 -37.39
N GLN A 251 -2.80 -15.00 -37.10
CA GLN A 251 -4.17 -14.45 -36.99
C GLN A 251 -4.94 -15.01 -35.78
N CYS A 252 -4.43 -14.75 -34.57
CA CYS A 252 -5.08 -15.15 -33.30
C CYS A 252 -6.56 -14.70 -33.20
N SER A 253 -6.85 -13.44 -33.54
CA SER A 253 -8.22 -12.90 -33.53
C SER A 253 -9.17 -13.67 -34.45
N LEU A 254 -8.69 -14.12 -35.61
CA LEU A 254 -9.45 -14.99 -36.49
C LEU A 254 -9.67 -16.38 -35.87
N PHE A 255 -8.63 -17.00 -35.31
CA PHE A 255 -8.72 -18.33 -34.70
C PHE A 255 -9.72 -18.35 -33.52
N CYS A 256 -9.66 -17.34 -32.63
CA CYS A 256 -10.68 -17.13 -31.59
C CYS A 256 -12.10 -17.08 -32.18
N ARG A 257 -12.32 -16.23 -33.18
CA ARG A 257 -13.64 -15.99 -33.77
C ARG A 257 -14.19 -17.25 -34.45
N ILE A 258 -13.33 -18.07 -35.07
CA ILE A 258 -13.69 -19.38 -35.62
C ILE A 258 -14.09 -20.36 -34.49
N ILE A 259 -13.25 -20.51 -33.45
CA ILE A 259 -13.54 -21.38 -32.30
C ILE A 259 -14.87 -21.00 -31.64
N GLN A 260 -15.12 -19.70 -31.45
CA GLN A 260 -16.35 -19.17 -30.85
C GLN A 260 -17.58 -19.44 -31.72
N LYS A 261 -17.54 -19.09 -33.02
CA LYS A 261 -18.64 -19.39 -33.95
C LYS A 261 -18.89 -20.90 -34.04
N MET A 262 -17.85 -21.74 -33.99
CA MET A 262 -18.00 -23.20 -33.91
C MET A 262 -18.65 -23.68 -32.61
N THR A 263 -18.33 -23.11 -31.44
CA THR A 263 -19.02 -23.47 -30.18
C THR A 263 -20.51 -23.12 -30.20
N LEU A 264 -20.91 -22.07 -30.95
CA LEU A 264 -22.31 -21.70 -31.16
C LEU A 264 -22.98 -22.62 -32.21
N ALA A 265 -22.29 -22.92 -33.31
CA ALA A 265 -22.79 -23.74 -34.42
C ALA A 265 -22.86 -25.25 -34.13
N TRP A 266 -22.26 -25.71 -33.03
CA TRP A 266 -21.89 -27.12 -32.83
C TRP A 266 -23.04 -28.11 -33.08
N SER A 267 -24.22 -27.85 -32.53
CA SER A 267 -25.40 -28.72 -32.68
C SER A 267 -25.94 -28.78 -34.12
N ASP A 268 -25.82 -27.69 -34.88
CA ASP A 268 -26.25 -27.63 -36.27
C ASP A 268 -25.20 -28.25 -37.22
N LEU A 269 -23.91 -28.15 -36.87
CA LEU A 269 -22.82 -28.87 -37.54
C LEU A 269 -22.94 -30.39 -37.35
N GLU A 270 -23.17 -30.87 -36.11
CA GLU A 270 -23.44 -32.28 -35.80
C GLU A 270 -24.61 -32.82 -36.63
N LYS A 271 -25.68 -32.03 -36.76
CA LYS A 271 -26.89 -32.38 -37.52
C LYS A 271 -26.71 -32.33 -39.04
N TYR A 272 -25.94 -31.37 -39.56
CA TYR A 272 -25.66 -31.24 -41.00
C TYR A 272 -24.78 -32.39 -41.49
N PHE A 273 -23.60 -32.58 -40.90
CA PHE A 273 -22.69 -33.67 -41.29
C PHE A 273 -23.27 -35.05 -40.96
N GLY A 274 -24.09 -35.17 -39.91
CA GLY A 274 -24.88 -36.38 -39.62
C GLY A 274 -25.93 -36.75 -40.68
N SER A 275 -26.18 -35.91 -41.69
CA SER A 275 -27.10 -36.16 -42.80
C SER A 275 -26.42 -36.42 -44.15
N LEU A 276 -25.08 -36.38 -44.20
CA LEU A 276 -24.29 -36.48 -45.44
C LEU A 276 -23.69 -37.89 -45.65
N ASP A 277 -23.22 -38.12 -46.88
CA ASP A 277 -22.97 -39.46 -47.40
C ASP A 277 -21.59 -40.04 -47.00
N ALA A 278 -21.32 -41.29 -47.41
CA ALA A 278 -20.33 -42.15 -46.77
C ALA A 278 -18.88 -41.63 -46.63
N ASP A 279 -18.42 -40.73 -47.50
CA ASP A 279 -17.03 -40.21 -47.49
C ASP A 279 -16.79 -39.16 -46.38
N GLU A 280 -17.82 -38.42 -45.95
CA GLU A 280 -17.70 -37.36 -44.94
C GLU A 280 -17.63 -37.87 -43.49
N LYS A 281 -17.71 -39.20 -43.28
CA LYS A 281 -17.67 -39.87 -41.98
C LYS A 281 -16.45 -39.56 -41.11
N VAL A 282 -15.41 -38.90 -41.64
CA VAL A 282 -14.31 -38.36 -40.82
C VAL A 282 -14.78 -37.18 -39.98
N ILE A 283 -15.51 -36.22 -40.56
CA ILE A 283 -15.98 -35.00 -39.87
C ILE A 283 -16.96 -35.37 -38.76
N CYS A 284 -17.93 -36.25 -39.04
CA CYS A 284 -18.90 -36.72 -38.05
C CYS A 284 -18.21 -37.38 -36.83
N ARG A 285 -17.17 -38.20 -37.06
CA ARG A 285 -16.41 -38.84 -35.98
C ARG A 285 -15.63 -37.85 -35.11
N LEU A 286 -15.19 -36.73 -35.66
CA LEU A 286 -14.49 -35.68 -34.92
C LEU A 286 -15.46 -34.76 -34.15
N LEU A 287 -16.62 -34.45 -34.72
CA LEU A 287 -17.69 -33.70 -34.03
C LEU A 287 -18.30 -34.51 -32.87
N SER A 288 -18.46 -35.82 -33.03
CA SER A 288 -18.98 -36.72 -31.99
C SER A 288 -17.95 -37.15 -30.92
N ASP A 289 -16.70 -36.66 -30.96
CA ASP A 289 -15.72 -36.95 -29.91
C ASP A 289 -15.86 -35.94 -28.75
N PRO A 290 -16.30 -36.37 -27.55
CA PRO A 290 -16.47 -35.46 -26.41
C PRO A 290 -15.16 -34.83 -25.94
N LYS A 291 -13.99 -35.44 -26.23
CA LYS A 291 -12.68 -34.88 -25.91
C LYS A 291 -12.38 -33.66 -26.77
N ILE A 292 -12.70 -33.72 -28.06
CA ILE A 292 -12.55 -32.60 -29.00
C ILE A 292 -13.50 -31.47 -28.60
N ARG A 293 -14.78 -31.80 -28.36
CA ARG A 293 -15.79 -30.83 -27.89
C ARG A 293 -15.35 -30.11 -26.60
N LEU A 294 -14.87 -30.85 -25.60
CA LEU A 294 -14.33 -30.31 -24.35
C LEU A 294 -13.18 -29.31 -24.58
N ASN A 295 -12.18 -29.66 -25.41
CA ASN A 295 -11.02 -28.80 -25.62
C ASN A 295 -11.36 -27.56 -26.46
N VAL A 296 -12.33 -27.65 -27.39
CA VAL A 296 -12.84 -26.47 -28.12
C VAL A 296 -13.60 -25.52 -27.19
N LEU A 297 -14.41 -26.04 -26.26
CA LEU A 297 -15.08 -25.24 -25.23
C LEU A 297 -14.07 -24.56 -24.29
N PHE A 298 -13.01 -25.27 -23.87
CA PHE A 298 -11.90 -24.71 -23.11
C PHE A 298 -11.18 -23.58 -23.86
N LEU A 299 -10.80 -23.81 -25.12
CA LEU A 299 -10.12 -22.80 -25.96
C LEU A 299 -10.99 -21.56 -26.18
N SER A 300 -12.31 -21.71 -26.35
CA SER A 300 -13.26 -20.61 -26.51
C SER A 300 -13.24 -19.65 -25.32
N HIS A 301 -13.09 -20.18 -24.10
CA HIS A 301 -12.86 -19.38 -22.89
C HIS A 301 -11.41 -18.87 -22.78
N ALA A 302 -10.43 -19.76 -22.88
CA ALA A 302 -9.04 -19.49 -22.52
C ALA A 302 -8.31 -18.53 -23.48
N LEU A 303 -8.79 -18.41 -24.73
CA LEU A 303 -8.24 -17.48 -25.73
C LEU A 303 -8.92 -16.10 -25.75
N GLN A 304 -10.13 -15.95 -25.18
CA GLN A 304 -10.88 -14.68 -25.23
C GLN A 304 -10.04 -13.45 -24.81
N PRO A 305 -9.28 -13.48 -23.69
CA PRO A 305 -8.52 -12.30 -23.26
C PRO A 305 -7.42 -11.87 -24.24
N LEU A 306 -6.78 -12.82 -24.94
CA LEU A 306 -5.78 -12.50 -25.98
C LEU A 306 -6.42 -11.83 -27.19
N CYS A 307 -7.68 -12.16 -27.48
CA CYS A 307 -8.42 -11.59 -28.60
C CYS A 307 -9.05 -10.23 -28.25
N ASP A 308 -9.48 -10.01 -26.99
CA ASP A 308 -9.79 -8.67 -26.47
C ASP A 308 -8.56 -7.75 -26.55
N PHE A 309 -7.38 -8.28 -26.24
CA PHE A 309 -6.12 -7.56 -26.29
C PHE A 309 -5.68 -7.24 -27.73
N GLN A 310 -5.81 -8.19 -28.67
CA GLN A 310 -5.56 -7.94 -30.09
C GLN A 310 -6.52 -6.87 -30.63
N GLU A 311 -7.81 -6.90 -30.26
CA GLU A 311 -8.74 -5.87 -30.71
C GLU A 311 -8.35 -4.47 -30.22
N ASN A 312 -7.80 -4.34 -29.00
CA ASN A 312 -7.27 -3.06 -28.51
C ASN A 312 -6.03 -2.58 -29.32
N ILE A 313 -5.17 -3.49 -29.80
CA ILE A 313 -4.08 -3.14 -30.74
C ILE A 313 -4.66 -2.67 -32.07
N ASP A 314 -5.61 -3.41 -32.64
CA ASP A 314 -6.21 -3.15 -33.96
C ASP A 314 -7.02 -1.83 -33.96
N ARG A 315 -7.67 -1.52 -32.83
CA ARG A 315 -8.30 -0.21 -32.54
C ARG A 315 -7.32 0.93 -32.33
N GLY A 316 -6.02 0.65 -32.16
CA GLY A 316 -4.98 1.66 -31.99
C GLY A 316 -4.91 2.28 -30.59
N VAL A 317 -5.28 1.55 -29.54
CA VAL A 317 -5.26 2.00 -28.14
C VAL A 317 -3.83 2.40 -27.69
N SER A 318 -3.72 3.32 -26.73
CA SER A 318 -2.43 3.88 -26.30
C SER A 318 -1.52 2.87 -25.61
N VAL A 319 -0.20 2.98 -25.79
CA VAL A 319 0.78 2.02 -25.24
C VAL A 319 0.68 1.92 -23.72
N THR A 320 0.48 3.04 -23.02
CA THR A 320 0.26 3.04 -21.56
C THR A 320 -0.94 2.19 -21.16
N ARG A 321 -2.01 2.15 -21.98
CA ARG A 321 -3.18 1.30 -21.74
C ARG A 321 -2.93 -0.15 -22.19
N LEU A 322 -2.26 -0.39 -23.32
CA LEU A 322 -1.86 -1.75 -23.73
C LEU A 322 -0.97 -2.42 -22.67
N LEU A 323 -0.06 -1.70 -22.02
CA LEU A 323 0.74 -2.22 -20.89
C LEU A 323 -0.10 -2.50 -19.64
N GLN A 324 -1.17 -1.73 -19.38
CA GLN A 324 -2.15 -2.06 -18.33
C GLN A 324 -2.96 -3.31 -18.68
N ASP A 325 -3.38 -3.47 -19.93
CA ASP A 325 -4.13 -4.64 -20.40
C ASP A 325 -3.25 -5.90 -20.40
N ALA A 326 -1.98 -5.81 -20.78
CA ALA A 326 -1.02 -6.89 -20.64
C ALA A 326 -0.73 -7.27 -19.17
N SER A 327 -0.66 -6.31 -18.24
CA SER A 327 -0.63 -6.60 -16.80
C SER A 327 -1.88 -7.38 -16.35
N GLN A 328 -3.06 -7.03 -16.87
CA GLN A 328 -4.29 -7.78 -16.61
C GLN A 328 -4.25 -9.20 -17.21
N LEU A 329 -3.69 -9.40 -18.42
CA LEU A 329 -3.49 -10.74 -19.00
C LEU A 329 -2.60 -11.64 -18.13
N VAL A 330 -1.42 -11.15 -17.72
CA VAL A 330 -0.51 -11.89 -16.84
C VAL A 330 -1.22 -12.31 -15.55
N ARG A 331 -2.04 -11.42 -14.99
CA ARG A 331 -2.81 -11.66 -13.75
C ARG A 331 -3.97 -12.63 -13.94
N PHE A 332 -4.70 -12.53 -15.05
CA PHE A 332 -5.75 -13.49 -15.41
C PHE A 332 -5.17 -14.89 -15.51
N TYR A 333 -4.18 -15.09 -16.40
CA TYR A 333 -3.63 -16.41 -16.65
C TYR A 333 -2.92 -17.00 -15.42
N THR A 334 -2.18 -16.21 -14.63
CA THR A 334 -1.61 -16.73 -13.38
C THR A 334 -2.68 -17.13 -12.36
N ALA A 335 -3.81 -16.42 -12.28
CA ALA A 335 -4.91 -16.81 -11.40
C ALA A 335 -5.63 -18.09 -11.86
N SER A 336 -5.64 -18.40 -13.16
CA SER A 336 -6.31 -19.61 -13.71
C SER A 336 -5.72 -20.94 -13.23
N PHE A 337 -4.44 -20.99 -12.82
CA PHE A 337 -3.77 -22.24 -12.45
C PHE A 337 -2.74 -22.16 -11.31
N LEU A 338 -2.39 -20.97 -10.79
CA LEU A 338 -1.45 -20.83 -9.66
C LEU A 338 -2.17 -20.50 -8.36
N ARG A 339 -1.71 -21.10 -7.25
CA ARG A 339 -2.17 -20.72 -5.90
C ARG A 339 -1.89 -19.23 -5.65
N PRO A 340 -2.75 -18.47 -4.95
CA PRO A 340 -2.59 -17.02 -4.78
C PRO A 340 -1.22 -16.56 -4.28
N LYS A 341 -0.59 -17.31 -3.35
CA LYS A 341 0.77 -17.02 -2.86
C LYS A 341 1.85 -17.21 -3.94
N THR A 342 1.70 -18.19 -4.82
CA THR A 342 2.60 -18.44 -5.95
C THR A 342 2.47 -17.34 -6.99
N ALA A 343 1.23 -16.98 -7.35
CA ALA A 343 0.93 -15.88 -8.25
C ALA A 343 1.51 -14.56 -7.74
N GLU A 344 1.30 -14.22 -6.46
CA GLU A 344 1.87 -13.02 -5.83
C GLU A 344 3.41 -13.02 -5.85
N LEU A 345 4.04 -14.16 -5.53
CA LEU A 345 5.50 -14.29 -5.60
C LEU A 345 6.02 -14.13 -7.03
N PHE A 346 5.29 -14.60 -8.03
CA PHE A 346 5.62 -14.40 -9.44
C PHE A 346 5.48 -12.92 -9.84
N HIS A 347 4.34 -12.28 -9.56
CA HIS A 347 4.09 -10.84 -9.84
C HIS A 347 5.13 -9.92 -9.18
N ARG A 348 5.69 -10.33 -8.03
CA ARG A 348 6.75 -9.61 -7.31
C ARG A 348 8.18 -9.91 -7.80
N ARG A 349 8.45 -11.04 -8.46
CA ARG A 349 9.82 -11.52 -8.76
C ARG A 349 10.13 -11.82 -10.23
N GLY A 350 9.13 -11.94 -11.10
CA GLY A 350 9.28 -12.16 -12.55
C GLY A 350 9.98 -13.47 -12.96
N LYS A 351 10.19 -14.42 -12.03
CA LYS A 351 10.92 -15.66 -12.32
C LYS A 351 9.99 -16.73 -12.91
N THR A 352 10.09 -16.96 -14.21
CA THR A 352 9.35 -17.99 -14.95
C THR A 352 9.53 -19.41 -14.38
N SER A 353 10.68 -19.70 -13.76
CA SER A 353 10.91 -20.98 -13.06
C SER A 353 9.88 -21.30 -11.97
N LEU A 354 9.33 -20.28 -11.30
CA LEU A 354 8.33 -20.45 -10.23
C LEU A 354 6.97 -20.96 -10.74
N ILE A 355 6.72 -20.83 -12.05
CA ILE A 355 5.50 -21.32 -12.70
C ILE A 355 5.63 -22.82 -13.03
N GLN A 356 6.85 -23.29 -13.27
CA GLN A 356 7.13 -24.69 -13.65
C GLN A 356 7.14 -25.65 -12.45
N GLU A 357 7.10 -25.12 -11.22
CA GLU A 357 7.04 -25.89 -9.98
C GLU A 357 5.59 -26.35 -9.68
N THR A 358 5.29 -27.64 -9.85
CA THR A 358 3.94 -28.22 -9.66
C THR A 358 3.35 -28.02 -8.26
N VAL A 359 4.19 -27.82 -7.25
CA VAL A 359 3.77 -27.47 -5.88
C VAL A 359 3.03 -26.12 -5.83
N GLY A 360 3.31 -25.23 -6.79
CA GLY A 360 2.69 -23.91 -6.90
C GLY A 360 1.30 -23.91 -7.55
N HIS A 361 0.87 -25.01 -8.17
CA HIS A 361 -0.35 -25.11 -8.97
C HIS A 361 -1.61 -25.33 -8.13
N LEU A 362 -2.76 -24.87 -8.64
CA LEU A 362 -4.09 -25.18 -8.10
C LEU A 362 -4.41 -26.68 -8.25
N PRO A 363 -5.22 -27.27 -7.36
CA PRO A 363 -5.72 -28.63 -7.55
C PRO A 363 -6.73 -28.72 -8.70
N ARG A 364 -6.92 -29.93 -9.26
CA ARG A 364 -7.73 -30.21 -10.46
C ARG A 364 -9.18 -29.71 -10.43
N GLY A 365 -9.77 -29.46 -9.26
CA GLY A 365 -11.12 -28.88 -9.12
C GLY A 365 -11.17 -27.35 -9.00
N GLU A 366 -10.03 -26.68 -8.93
CA GLU A 366 -9.90 -25.22 -8.77
C GLU A 366 -9.22 -24.54 -9.97
N VAL A 367 -8.62 -25.30 -10.89
CA VAL A 367 -8.08 -24.77 -12.15
C VAL A 367 -9.25 -24.26 -13.01
N GLU A 368 -9.17 -23.01 -13.45
CA GLU A 368 -10.19 -22.39 -14.30
C GLU A 368 -10.19 -23.06 -15.68
N VAL A 369 -11.37 -23.40 -16.20
CA VAL A 369 -11.55 -24.02 -17.53
C VAL A 369 -12.64 -23.34 -18.36
N GLY A 370 -13.31 -22.33 -17.79
CA GLY A 370 -14.47 -21.69 -18.38
C GLY A 370 -15.75 -22.46 -18.11
N LYS A 371 -16.82 -21.72 -17.79
CA LYS A 371 -18.13 -22.29 -17.41
C LYS A 371 -18.65 -23.33 -18.41
N GLN A 372 -18.54 -23.09 -19.73
CA GLN A 372 -19.08 -24.03 -20.72
C GLN A 372 -18.35 -25.39 -20.71
N ALA A 373 -17.04 -25.40 -20.49
CA ALA A 373 -16.28 -26.63 -20.33
C ALA A 373 -16.61 -27.33 -18.99
N ALA A 374 -16.76 -26.58 -17.90
CA ALA A 374 -17.16 -27.12 -16.61
C ALA A 374 -18.58 -27.74 -16.63
N ASP A 375 -19.56 -27.05 -17.23
CA ASP A 375 -20.92 -27.55 -17.41
C ASP A 375 -20.94 -28.83 -18.28
N PHE A 376 -20.07 -28.91 -19.30
CA PHE A 376 -19.92 -30.10 -20.17
C PHE A 376 -19.19 -31.27 -19.46
N LEU A 377 -18.15 -30.99 -18.65
CA LEU A 377 -17.45 -31.97 -17.82
C LEU A 377 -18.39 -32.67 -16.83
N LEU A 378 -19.35 -31.93 -16.26
CA LEU A 378 -20.37 -32.48 -15.37
C LEU A 378 -21.33 -33.43 -16.14
N GLN A 379 -21.74 -33.04 -17.35
CA GLN A 379 -22.66 -33.80 -18.20
C GLN A 379 -22.05 -35.10 -18.75
N CYS A 380 -20.81 -35.06 -19.25
CA CYS A 380 -20.11 -36.20 -19.87
C CYS A 380 -19.08 -36.86 -18.94
N SER A 381 -19.29 -36.76 -17.62
CA SER A 381 -18.31 -37.16 -16.61
C SER A 381 -17.90 -38.64 -16.68
N GLU A 382 -18.85 -39.56 -16.91
CA GLU A 382 -18.56 -41.00 -17.03
C GLU A 382 -17.71 -41.32 -18.28
N GLU A 383 -18.10 -40.80 -19.45
CA GLU A 383 -17.41 -41.03 -20.73
C GLU A 383 -16.00 -40.44 -20.78
N LEU A 384 -15.77 -39.34 -20.07
CA LEU A 384 -14.50 -38.62 -20.06
C LEU A 384 -13.51 -39.14 -19.00
N THR A 385 -13.93 -39.99 -18.06
CA THR A 385 -13.16 -40.42 -16.86
C THR A 385 -11.67 -40.63 -17.12
N ASP A 386 -11.31 -41.48 -18.08
CA ASP A 386 -9.92 -41.87 -18.40
C ASP A 386 -9.08 -40.74 -19.03
N TYR A 387 -9.72 -39.66 -19.49
CA TYR A 387 -9.08 -38.51 -20.14
C TYR A 387 -8.95 -37.29 -19.20
N LEU A 388 -9.57 -37.28 -18.02
CA LEU A 388 -9.63 -36.09 -17.16
C LEU A 388 -8.26 -35.65 -16.62
N GLU A 389 -7.34 -36.58 -16.35
CA GLU A 389 -5.95 -36.23 -15.97
C GLU A 389 -5.14 -35.68 -17.17
N THR A 390 -5.31 -36.27 -18.35
CA THR A 390 -4.69 -35.80 -19.60
C THR A 390 -5.17 -34.39 -19.96
N PHE A 391 -6.46 -34.13 -19.82
CA PHE A 391 -7.05 -32.80 -20.01
C PHE A 391 -6.51 -31.80 -18.97
N HIS A 392 -6.51 -32.14 -17.69
CA HIS A 392 -5.97 -31.28 -16.63
C HIS A 392 -4.48 -30.94 -16.85
N SER A 393 -3.66 -31.93 -17.24
CA SER A 393 -2.27 -31.71 -17.63
C SER A 393 -2.12 -30.81 -18.85
N SER A 394 -3.00 -30.97 -19.86
CA SER A 394 -3.04 -30.10 -21.05
C SER A 394 -3.41 -28.65 -20.71
N VAL A 395 -4.37 -28.44 -19.80
CA VAL A 395 -4.78 -27.10 -19.33
C VAL A 395 -3.64 -26.40 -18.57
N ILE A 396 -2.95 -27.10 -17.66
CA ILE A 396 -1.77 -26.54 -16.96
C ILE A 396 -0.63 -26.25 -17.94
N SER A 397 -0.39 -27.14 -18.92
CA SER A 397 0.62 -26.96 -19.98
C SER A 397 0.32 -25.73 -20.85
N PHE A 398 -0.95 -25.55 -21.24
CA PHE A 398 -1.45 -24.38 -21.96
C PHE A 398 -1.20 -23.09 -21.16
N TYR A 399 -1.74 -22.98 -19.94
CA TYR A 399 -1.63 -21.73 -19.17
C TYR A 399 -0.21 -21.40 -18.73
N THR A 400 0.62 -22.42 -18.42
CA THR A 400 2.06 -22.24 -18.18
C THR A 400 2.74 -21.63 -19.40
N THR A 401 2.50 -22.19 -20.58
CA THR A 401 3.15 -21.74 -21.82
C THR A 401 2.67 -20.34 -22.23
N VAL A 402 1.37 -20.08 -22.14
CA VAL A 402 0.77 -18.76 -22.38
C VAL A 402 1.35 -17.71 -21.45
N THR A 403 1.41 -17.98 -20.14
CA THR A 403 1.93 -17.03 -19.15
C THR A 403 3.41 -16.71 -19.37
N VAL A 404 4.23 -17.70 -19.73
CA VAL A 404 5.66 -17.51 -20.01
C VAL A 404 5.86 -16.66 -21.27
N ASN A 405 5.20 -17.00 -22.39
CA ASN A 405 5.34 -16.26 -23.64
C ASN A 405 4.87 -14.80 -23.53
N ILE A 406 3.77 -14.54 -22.80
CA ILE A 406 3.33 -13.16 -22.52
C ILE A 406 4.42 -12.38 -21.79
N VAL A 407 5.06 -12.95 -20.77
CA VAL A 407 6.08 -12.24 -19.98
C VAL A 407 7.40 -12.07 -20.73
N GLU A 408 7.71 -12.94 -21.70
CA GLU A 408 8.86 -12.81 -22.59
C GLU A 408 8.65 -11.72 -23.67
N CYS A 409 7.41 -11.50 -24.14
CA CYS A 409 7.05 -10.43 -25.07
C CYS A 409 7.03 -9.00 -24.47
N LEU A 410 7.11 -8.85 -23.13
CA LEU A 410 6.83 -7.57 -22.47
C LEU A 410 8.09 -6.72 -22.14
N PRO A 411 8.04 -5.39 -22.34
CA PRO A 411 9.15 -4.48 -22.02
C PRO A 411 9.51 -4.40 -20.53
N PHE A 412 8.57 -4.74 -19.65
CA PHE A 412 8.63 -4.42 -18.23
C PHE A 412 7.98 -5.51 -17.38
N SER A 413 8.38 -5.61 -16.10
CA SER A 413 7.67 -6.48 -15.16
C SER A 413 6.23 -6.02 -14.92
N ASP A 414 5.33 -6.95 -14.58
CA ASP A 414 3.96 -6.67 -14.14
C ASP A 414 3.89 -5.61 -13.02
N SER A 415 4.85 -5.60 -12.09
CA SER A 415 4.96 -4.55 -11.07
C SER A 415 5.27 -3.17 -11.68
N THR A 416 6.21 -3.11 -12.62
CA THR A 416 6.68 -1.89 -13.29
C THR A 416 5.58 -1.27 -14.15
N MET A 417 4.82 -2.08 -14.90
CA MET A 417 3.75 -1.61 -15.79
C MET A 417 2.64 -0.88 -15.03
N ARG A 418 2.21 -1.38 -13.87
CA ARG A 418 1.26 -0.65 -13.00
C ARG A 418 1.82 0.70 -12.56
N ASN A 419 3.04 0.67 -12.03
CA ASN A 419 3.71 1.81 -11.42
C ASN A 419 3.95 2.96 -12.41
N LEU A 420 4.16 2.64 -13.69
CA LEU A 420 4.31 3.59 -14.80
C LEU A 420 3.18 4.64 -14.81
N SER A 421 1.93 4.16 -14.70
CA SER A 421 0.74 5.03 -14.67
C SER A 421 0.52 5.77 -13.35
N LEU A 422 1.13 5.32 -12.25
CA LEU A 422 1.11 6.03 -10.96
C LEU A 422 2.07 7.23 -10.98
N VAL A 423 3.28 7.07 -11.54
CA VAL A 423 4.30 8.13 -11.59
C VAL A 423 3.87 9.32 -12.44
N LEU A 424 3.16 9.09 -13.55
CA LEU A 424 2.65 10.17 -14.41
C LEU A 424 1.38 10.86 -13.88
N CYS A 425 0.74 10.36 -12.81
CA CYS A 425 -0.56 10.84 -12.35
C CYS A 425 -0.41 11.89 -11.22
N PRO A 426 -0.77 13.17 -11.42
CA PRO A 426 -0.53 14.23 -10.43
C PRO A 426 -1.26 14.00 -9.11
N GLY A 427 -2.51 13.53 -9.17
CA GLY A 427 -3.32 13.18 -7.98
C GLY A 427 -2.81 11.98 -7.18
N LYS A 428 -1.84 11.22 -7.71
CA LYS A 428 -1.26 10.02 -7.07
C LYS A 428 0.20 10.19 -6.64
N LYS A 429 0.72 11.43 -6.67
CA LYS A 429 2.05 11.86 -6.20
C LYS A 429 2.46 11.27 -4.83
N LEU A 430 1.52 11.02 -3.93
CA LEU A 430 1.73 10.46 -2.59
C LEU A 430 1.63 8.92 -2.50
N GLU A 431 1.08 8.25 -3.53
CA GLU A 431 1.09 6.78 -3.65
C GLU A 431 2.45 6.27 -4.20
N VAL A 432 3.18 7.13 -4.90
CA VAL A 432 4.49 6.83 -5.49
C VAL A 432 5.56 6.81 -4.40
N THR A 433 6.35 5.74 -4.36
CA THR A 433 7.49 5.58 -3.44
C THR A 433 8.82 5.81 -4.16
N GLY A 434 9.87 6.19 -3.43
CA GLY A 434 11.22 6.32 -4.01
C GLY A 434 11.68 5.05 -4.74
N LYS A 435 11.34 3.85 -4.22
CA LYS A 435 11.66 2.57 -4.87
C LYS A 435 10.99 2.42 -6.24
N ILE A 436 9.73 2.83 -6.39
CA ILE A 436 9.04 2.85 -7.69
C ILE A 436 9.80 3.71 -8.71
N VAL A 437 10.25 4.89 -8.30
CA VAL A 437 10.98 5.83 -9.16
C VAL A 437 12.36 5.29 -9.52
N GLN A 438 13.05 4.62 -8.58
CA GLN A 438 14.33 3.94 -8.85
C GLN A 438 14.19 2.81 -9.86
N ASP A 439 13.15 1.98 -9.75
CA ASP A 439 12.95 0.83 -10.65
C ASP A 439 12.61 1.29 -12.07
N LEU A 440 11.77 2.31 -12.23
CA LEU A 440 11.52 2.96 -13.52
C LEU A 440 12.77 3.69 -14.04
N GLY A 441 13.53 4.35 -13.16
CA GLY A 441 14.81 4.99 -13.48
C GLY A 441 15.89 4.03 -13.97
N ALA A 442 15.88 2.79 -13.51
CA ALA A 442 16.72 1.71 -14.03
C ALA A 442 16.24 1.24 -15.42
N CYS A 443 14.93 0.95 -15.57
CA CYS A 443 14.36 0.51 -16.85
C CYS A 443 14.59 1.47 -18.03
N PHE A 444 14.58 2.78 -17.78
CA PHE A 444 14.79 3.81 -18.81
C PHE A 444 16.24 4.34 -18.91
N GLY A 445 17.21 3.68 -18.26
CA GLY A 445 18.63 4.06 -18.36
C GLY A 445 18.99 5.42 -17.74
N VAL A 446 18.20 5.91 -16.79
CA VAL A 446 18.49 7.15 -16.04
C VAL A 446 19.47 6.86 -14.89
N CYS A 447 19.40 5.66 -14.32
CA CYS A 447 20.13 5.23 -13.13
C CYS A 447 21.28 4.24 -13.39
N SER A 448 22.13 4.50 -14.38
CA SER A 448 23.30 3.65 -14.68
C SER A 448 24.44 3.74 -13.62
N SER A 449 24.27 4.50 -12.52
CA SER A 449 25.21 4.56 -11.39
C SER A 449 24.47 4.71 -10.03
N PRO A 450 25.05 4.26 -8.90
CA PRO A 450 24.46 4.46 -7.57
C PRO A 450 24.27 5.93 -7.18
N GLU A 451 25.14 6.81 -7.69
CA GLU A 451 25.08 8.26 -7.43
C GLU A 451 23.86 8.88 -8.11
N ASN A 452 23.52 8.44 -9.33
CA ASN A 452 22.30 8.81 -10.02
C ASN A 452 21.05 8.29 -9.30
N VAL A 453 21.10 7.10 -8.68
CA VAL A 453 19.98 6.52 -7.91
C VAL A 453 19.63 7.40 -6.70
N SER A 454 20.64 7.89 -5.96
CA SER A 454 20.41 8.86 -4.88
C SER A 454 19.81 10.16 -5.42
N LEU A 455 20.42 10.76 -6.45
CA LEU A 455 19.98 12.05 -7.01
C LEU A 455 18.54 11.97 -7.57
N LEU A 456 18.19 10.91 -8.28
CA LEU A 456 16.82 10.67 -8.76
C LEU A 456 15.82 10.56 -7.60
N THR A 457 16.22 9.93 -6.49
CA THR A 457 15.35 9.76 -5.32
C THR A 457 15.17 11.08 -4.57
N ASP A 458 16.25 11.84 -4.37
CA ASP A 458 16.20 13.14 -3.70
C ASP A 458 15.40 14.17 -4.52
N GLU A 459 15.62 14.27 -5.84
CA GLU A 459 14.82 15.12 -6.73
C GLU A 459 13.33 14.74 -6.73
N PHE A 460 13.00 13.43 -6.68
CA PHE A 460 11.62 12.98 -6.55
C PHE A 460 11.00 13.36 -5.20
N LEU A 461 11.76 13.28 -4.10
CA LEU A 461 11.28 13.68 -2.77
C LEU A 461 11.09 15.19 -2.69
N GLU A 462 11.99 16.00 -3.27
CA GLU A 462 11.80 17.44 -3.40
C GLU A 462 10.50 17.75 -4.18
N TYR A 463 10.30 17.13 -5.35
CA TYR A 463 9.03 17.21 -6.08
C TYR A 463 7.84 16.81 -5.21
N GLN A 464 7.90 15.66 -4.51
CA GLN A 464 6.82 15.14 -3.67
C GLN A 464 6.39 16.13 -2.58
N PHE A 465 7.33 16.86 -1.97
CA PHE A 465 7.09 17.81 -0.88
C PHE A 465 6.94 19.29 -1.28
N ILE A 466 6.92 19.62 -2.57
CA ILE A 466 6.41 20.93 -3.01
C ILE A 466 4.90 20.98 -2.75
N ASP A 467 4.48 21.87 -1.84
CA ASP A 467 3.08 22.25 -1.65
C ASP A 467 2.56 22.91 -2.94
N GLY A 468 1.56 22.29 -3.57
CA GLY A 468 0.87 22.85 -4.73
C GLY A 468 -0.07 23.96 -4.28
N GLY A 469 0.34 25.22 -4.47
CA GLY A 469 -0.44 26.39 -4.06
C GLY A 469 -1.70 26.58 -4.91
N ASP A 470 -2.86 26.32 -4.31
CA ASP A 470 -4.24 26.73 -4.68
C ASP A 470 -4.76 26.49 -6.11
N THR A 471 -3.98 25.95 -7.05
CA THR A 471 -4.48 25.47 -8.34
C THR A 471 -5.00 24.03 -8.24
N HIS A 472 -6.31 23.85 -8.39
CA HIS A 472 -6.95 22.53 -8.44
C HIS A 472 -6.46 21.73 -9.67
N PRO A 473 -5.79 20.57 -9.52
CA PRO A 473 -5.30 19.77 -10.65
C PRO A 473 -6.39 18.97 -11.40
N ALA A 474 -7.67 19.25 -11.14
CA ALA A 474 -8.80 18.46 -11.65
C ALA A 474 -9.13 18.76 -13.12
N ASP A 475 -8.90 20.00 -13.56
CA ASP A 475 -9.30 20.50 -14.88
C ASP A 475 -8.12 20.67 -15.86
N GLN A 476 -6.90 20.25 -15.45
CA GLN A 476 -5.68 20.37 -16.25
C GLN A 476 -5.28 19.01 -16.86
N SER A 477 -4.87 18.99 -18.13
CA SER A 477 -4.36 17.77 -18.78
C SER A 477 -3.03 17.32 -18.16
N MET A 478 -2.76 16.01 -18.24
CA MET A 478 -1.54 15.40 -17.71
C MET A 478 -0.29 16.01 -18.36
N GLU A 479 -0.35 16.29 -19.66
CA GLU A 479 0.73 16.92 -20.41
C GLU A 479 0.93 18.41 -20.08
N GLU A 480 -0.13 19.18 -19.84
CA GLU A 480 -0.01 20.60 -19.43
C GLU A 480 0.51 20.72 -18.00
N TYR A 481 0.12 19.79 -17.11
CA TYR A 481 0.72 19.67 -15.77
C TYR A 481 2.23 19.39 -15.86
N TRP A 482 2.64 18.35 -16.59
CA TRP A 482 4.06 18.00 -16.71
C TRP A 482 4.87 19.06 -17.46
N LYS A 483 4.28 19.78 -18.42
CA LYS A 483 4.87 20.98 -19.04
C LYS A 483 5.17 22.07 -18.01
N THR A 484 4.32 22.29 -17.02
CA THR A 484 4.58 23.23 -15.92
C THR A 484 5.73 22.74 -15.03
N GLU A 485 5.65 21.51 -14.51
CA GLU A 485 6.67 20.93 -13.63
C GLU A 485 8.05 20.81 -14.31
N LEU A 486 8.10 20.35 -15.57
CA LEU A 486 9.34 20.20 -16.35
C LEU A 486 9.99 21.52 -16.80
N ARG A 487 9.33 22.67 -16.57
CA ARG A 487 9.93 24.01 -16.67
C ARG A 487 10.57 24.47 -15.36
N ILE A 488 10.03 24.02 -14.21
CA ILE A 488 10.61 24.25 -12.88
C ILE A 488 11.85 23.34 -12.70
N MET A 489 11.74 22.08 -13.12
CA MET A 489 12.84 21.11 -13.09
C MET A 489 13.94 21.48 -14.10
N GLY A 490 15.12 21.86 -13.59
CA GLY A 490 16.26 22.27 -14.42
C GLY A 490 16.73 21.20 -15.42
N ARG A 491 17.37 21.62 -16.52
CA ARG A 491 17.75 20.73 -17.65
C ARG A 491 18.63 19.52 -17.27
N THR A 492 19.32 19.58 -16.13
CA THR A 492 20.16 18.50 -15.59
C THR A 492 19.39 17.42 -14.83
N SER A 493 18.16 17.71 -14.36
CA SER A 493 17.35 16.86 -13.48
C SER A 493 17.25 15.41 -13.95
N SER A 494 17.56 14.48 -13.05
CA SER A 494 17.38 13.04 -13.25
C SER A 494 15.91 12.65 -13.25
N PHE A 495 15.09 13.20 -12.34
CA PHE A 495 13.66 12.94 -12.29
C PHE A 495 12.94 13.50 -13.51
N GLY A 496 13.24 14.73 -13.91
CA GLY A 496 12.73 15.35 -15.13
C GLY A 496 13.17 14.64 -16.42
N LYS A 497 14.30 13.90 -16.42
CA LYS A 497 14.65 13.01 -17.54
C LYS A 497 13.79 11.75 -17.54
N LEU A 498 13.55 11.12 -16.37
CA LEU A 498 12.68 9.96 -16.26
C LEU A 498 11.25 10.27 -16.72
N ILE A 499 10.67 11.38 -16.25
CA ILE A 499 9.33 11.81 -16.69
C ILE A 499 9.28 12.02 -18.21
N VAL A 500 10.28 12.65 -18.83
CA VAL A 500 10.33 12.82 -20.29
C VAL A 500 10.49 11.48 -21.03
N SER A 501 11.25 10.53 -20.48
CA SER A 501 11.34 9.17 -21.04
C SER A 501 10.00 8.44 -20.98
N LEU A 502 9.21 8.65 -19.93
CA LEU A 502 7.86 8.11 -19.79
C LEU A 502 6.85 8.79 -20.75
N LEU A 503 6.94 10.12 -20.92
CA LEU A 503 6.11 10.89 -21.86
C LEU A 503 6.52 10.72 -23.34
N ALA A 504 7.69 10.13 -23.60
CA ALA A 504 8.13 9.72 -24.94
C ALA A 504 7.57 8.35 -25.37
N LEU A 505 6.78 7.66 -24.53
CA LEU A 505 6.05 6.46 -24.93
C LEU A 505 5.03 6.76 -26.04
N PRO A 506 4.87 5.89 -27.05
CA PRO A 506 3.95 6.14 -28.14
C PRO A 506 2.49 6.28 -27.69
N ARG A 507 1.78 7.29 -28.21
CA ARG A 507 0.34 7.44 -28.03
C ARG A 507 -0.48 6.33 -28.72
N THR A 508 0.13 5.57 -29.63
CA THR A 508 -0.36 4.32 -30.24
C THR A 508 0.80 3.63 -30.98
N LEU A 509 0.62 2.38 -31.43
CA LEU A 509 1.55 1.69 -32.35
C LEU A 509 1.01 1.56 -33.78
N LYS A 510 -0.27 1.92 -33.99
CA LYS A 510 -0.98 1.75 -35.25
C LYS A 510 -0.43 2.68 -36.35
N LYS A 511 0.06 2.09 -37.46
CA LYS A 511 0.84 2.80 -38.49
C LYS A 511 0.08 3.96 -39.14
N GLU A 512 -1.23 3.79 -39.36
CA GLU A 512 -2.08 4.81 -39.99
C GLU A 512 -2.12 6.10 -39.15
N ILE A 513 -2.51 5.96 -37.88
CA ILE A 513 -2.62 7.06 -36.90
C ILE A 513 -1.26 7.72 -36.66
N ILE A 514 -0.16 6.94 -36.68
CA ILE A 514 1.19 7.46 -36.51
C ILE A 514 1.66 8.26 -37.74
N PHE A 515 1.29 7.86 -38.96
CA PHE A 515 1.63 8.60 -40.17
C PHE A 515 0.82 9.89 -40.30
N GLU A 516 -0.45 9.90 -39.89
CA GLU A 516 -1.25 11.14 -39.76
C GLU A 516 -0.57 12.16 -38.83
N GLN A 517 0.01 11.71 -37.71
CA GLN A 517 0.71 12.57 -36.73
C GLN A 517 2.09 13.09 -37.18
N VAL A 518 2.61 12.67 -38.34
CA VAL A 518 3.87 13.20 -38.91
C VAL A 518 3.68 14.61 -39.48
N PHE A 519 2.48 14.91 -40.01
CA PHE A 519 2.18 16.14 -40.72
C PHE A 519 1.33 17.09 -39.86
N PRO A 520 1.67 18.39 -39.75
CA PRO A 520 0.84 19.33 -39.00
C PRO A 520 -0.51 19.53 -39.71
N GLN A 521 -1.62 19.40 -38.99
CA GLN A 521 -2.90 19.95 -39.44
C GLN A 521 -2.82 21.48 -39.37
N THR A 522 -3.23 22.15 -40.44
CA THR A 522 -3.27 23.61 -40.50
C THR A 522 -4.60 24.12 -39.97
N ASP A 523 -4.71 24.32 -38.66
CA ASP A 523 -5.85 25.03 -38.06
C ASP A 523 -5.98 26.43 -38.67
N SER A 524 -7.09 26.68 -39.35
CA SER A 524 -7.40 27.97 -39.99
C SER A 524 -7.84 29.06 -39.02
N ASP A 525 -8.25 28.71 -37.81
CA ASP A 525 -9.17 29.50 -36.98
C ASP A 525 -8.59 30.02 -35.65
N LEU A 526 -7.28 30.34 -35.61
CA LEU A 526 -6.68 31.10 -34.50
C LEU A 526 -5.89 32.35 -34.92
N ASN A 527 -6.01 32.79 -36.18
CA ASN A 527 -5.23 33.90 -36.71
C ASN A 527 -5.82 35.30 -36.43
N GLU A 528 -6.39 35.52 -35.23
CA GLU A 528 -6.92 36.84 -34.85
C GLU A 528 -6.85 37.17 -33.34
N ARG A 529 -5.63 37.34 -32.81
CA ARG A 529 -5.33 38.34 -31.74
C ARG A 529 -3.82 38.51 -31.48
N LYS A 530 -3.40 39.78 -31.40
CA LYS A 530 -2.10 40.26 -30.89
C LYS A 530 -0.84 39.88 -31.70
N MET A 531 -0.72 40.48 -32.88
CA MET A 531 0.46 41.33 -33.06
C MET A 531 0.25 42.60 -32.23
N GLU A 532 1.20 42.92 -31.34
CA GLU A 532 1.68 44.27 -31.02
C GLU A 532 2.86 44.16 -30.04
N ASP A 533 3.78 45.14 -30.07
CA ASP A 533 4.91 45.35 -29.17
C ASP A 533 5.95 44.23 -28.97
N LEU A 534 6.71 43.95 -30.03
CA LEU A 534 8.12 43.54 -29.93
C LEU A 534 8.99 44.30 -30.96
N GLU A 535 9.42 45.53 -30.59
CA GLU A 535 10.55 46.18 -31.24
C GLU A 535 11.89 45.72 -30.63
N GLU A 536 12.95 45.78 -31.44
CA GLU A 536 14.27 45.24 -31.11
C GLU A 536 15.02 46.04 -30.04
N LYS A 537 15.79 45.34 -29.20
CA LYS A 537 17.11 45.83 -28.80
C LYS A 537 18.09 44.69 -28.55
N ASP A 538 19.10 44.63 -29.40
CA ASP A 538 20.03 43.51 -29.53
C ASP A 538 21.45 43.84 -29.00
N MET A 539 22.24 42.79 -28.77
CA MET A 539 23.70 42.74 -28.61
C MET A 539 24.42 43.59 -27.52
N ALA A 540 24.93 42.91 -26.49
CA ALA A 540 26.38 42.85 -26.13
C ALA A 540 26.62 41.84 -24.98
N LYS A 541 27.24 40.67 -25.20
CA LYS A 541 28.71 40.40 -25.25
C LYS A 541 29.48 40.72 -23.96
N ASP A 542 30.44 39.91 -23.47
CA ASP A 542 30.91 38.54 -23.80
C ASP A 542 31.82 38.02 -22.64
N ASP A 543 32.36 36.79 -22.78
CA ASP A 543 33.48 36.12 -22.07
C ASP A 543 33.24 35.50 -20.67
N VAL A 544 33.16 34.16 -20.48
CA VAL A 544 34.12 33.03 -20.74
C VAL A 544 35.00 32.67 -19.52
N THR A 545 35.15 31.34 -19.28
CA THR A 545 36.03 30.63 -18.30
C THR A 545 35.79 30.83 -16.79
N ASP A 546 36.01 29.84 -15.91
CA ASP A 546 35.92 28.35 -16.03
C ASP A 546 35.73 27.74 -14.61
N SER A 547 35.46 26.45 -14.59
CA SER A 547 35.22 25.50 -13.49
C SER A 547 36.17 25.49 -12.27
N SER A 548 35.64 24.86 -11.19
CA SER A 548 36.32 23.99 -10.20
C SER A 548 36.44 24.38 -8.70
N SER A 549 35.34 24.14 -7.97
CA SER A 549 35.34 23.42 -6.66
C SER A 549 36.11 24.03 -5.45
N TYR A 550 36.29 23.22 -4.40
CA TYR A 550 37.05 23.45 -3.14
C TYR A 550 36.47 24.45 -2.11
N LYS A 551 36.62 24.26 -0.78
CA LYS A 551 36.70 23.02 0.06
C LYS A 551 36.54 23.37 1.55
N SER A 552 36.60 22.31 2.38
CA SER A 552 36.86 22.26 3.83
C SER A 552 37.73 23.38 4.44
N ALA A 553 37.48 23.73 5.71
CA ALA A 553 38.32 24.62 6.52
C ALA A 553 38.89 23.90 7.78
N PRO A 554 40.20 24.02 8.08
CA PRO A 554 40.79 23.50 9.33
C PRO A 554 41.57 24.54 10.17
N SER A 555 41.39 24.44 11.50
CA SER A 555 42.37 24.70 12.60
C SER A 555 43.20 26.00 12.71
N HIS A 556 42.95 26.72 13.82
CA HIS A 556 43.90 27.39 14.74
C HIS A 556 44.93 28.43 14.25
N LEU A 557 44.81 29.68 14.74
CA LEU A 557 45.62 30.22 15.87
C LEU A 557 45.06 31.59 16.37
N SER A 558 45.52 32.05 17.53
CA SER A 558 45.15 33.33 18.17
C SER A 558 46.31 34.35 18.11
N PRO A 559 46.09 35.66 18.39
CA PRO A 559 46.06 36.11 19.80
C PRO A 559 45.05 37.23 20.16
N GLU A 560 44.80 37.34 21.47
CA GLU A 560 44.62 38.52 22.35
C GLU A 560 44.66 39.93 21.67
N THR A 561 43.88 40.96 22.05
CA THR A 561 43.80 41.58 23.39
C THR A 561 42.73 42.71 23.45
N GLN A 562 41.98 42.85 24.56
CA GLN A 562 41.13 44.02 24.95
C GLN A 562 39.96 44.39 23.98
N GLY A 563 38.89 45.10 24.39
CA GLY A 563 38.54 45.65 25.70
C GLY A 563 37.05 46.02 25.83
N SER A 564 36.62 46.42 27.03
CA SER A 564 35.24 46.74 27.41
C SER A 564 34.73 48.12 26.99
N ILE A 565 33.41 48.30 26.82
CA ILE A 565 32.57 49.37 27.45
C ILE A 565 31.08 49.12 27.13
N ALA A 566 30.15 49.79 27.83
CA ALA A 566 28.70 49.55 27.77
C ALA A 566 27.85 50.83 27.67
N CYS A 567 26.58 50.65 27.30
CA CYS A 567 25.42 51.54 27.55
C CYS A 567 25.33 52.89 26.80
N GLY A 568 24.12 53.28 26.38
CA GLY A 568 23.78 54.67 26.04
C GLY A 568 22.97 54.90 24.75
N ASN A 569 21.64 55.00 24.87
CA ASN A 569 20.81 56.21 24.65
C ASN A 569 21.44 57.40 23.86
N ASP A 570 20.72 58.19 23.04
CA ASP A 570 19.28 58.26 22.71
C ASP A 570 18.99 59.21 21.52
N THR A 571 17.68 59.47 21.25
CA THR A 571 17.10 60.65 20.55
C THR A 571 16.96 60.50 19.01
N LEU A 572 15.82 60.54 18.31
CA LEU A 572 14.41 61.05 18.44
C LEU A 572 14.09 62.28 17.57
N VAL A 573 13.34 62.02 16.48
CA VAL A 573 12.49 62.95 15.69
C VAL A 573 11.43 62.08 14.95
N VAL A 574 10.10 62.28 14.96
CA VAL A 574 9.18 62.95 15.92
C VAL A 574 7.72 62.43 15.70
N VAL A 575 6.88 62.52 16.74
CA VAL A 575 5.37 62.59 16.85
C VAL A 575 4.52 62.48 15.54
N ALA A 576 3.40 61.73 15.45
CA ALA A 576 2.19 61.60 16.31
C ALA A 576 1.57 60.16 16.28
N THR A 577 0.90 59.52 17.27
CA THR A 577 0.01 59.84 18.43
C THR A 577 -1.48 60.13 18.08
N PHE A 578 -2.54 59.54 18.68
CA PHE A 578 -2.72 58.46 19.70
C PHE A 578 -4.24 58.09 19.92
N LYS A 579 -4.57 56.82 20.32
CA LYS A 579 -5.73 56.39 21.19
C LYS A 579 -7.20 56.55 20.64
N ALA A 580 -8.28 55.93 21.18
CA ALA A 580 -8.51 54.92 22.26
C ALA A 580 -9.87 54.15 22.19
N GLU A 581 -9.91 52.95 22.83
CA GLU A 581 -10.95 52.28 23.67
C GLU A 581 -12.47 52.05 23.32
N ARG A 582 -12.85 50.75 23.35
CA ARG A 582 -14.02 50.03 23.96
C ARG A 582 -15.50 50.56 23.96
N HIS A 583 -16.38 49.70 23.40
CA HIS A 583 -17.72 49.24 23.84
C HIS A 583 -18.83 50.20 24.37
N VAL A 584 -20.05 50.13 23.81
CA VAL A 584 -21.28 49.47 24.36
C VAL A 584 -22.47 49.57 23.35
N ARG A 585 -23.54 48.76 23.53
CA ARG A 585 -24.75 48.56 22.68
C ARG A 585 -25.77 49.73 22.69
N SER A 586 -26.75 49.75 21.75
CA SER A 586 -28.20 49.44 22.04
C SER A 586 -29.26 49.98 21.03
N LEU A 587 -30.09 49.08 20.43
CA LEU A 587 -31.48 49.28 19.87
C LEU A 587 -31.66 50.34 18.71
N GLU A 588 -32.73 50.42 17.88
CA GLU A 588 -33.93 49.59 17.60
C GLU A 588 -34.46 49.81 16.13
N LEU A 589 -35.64 49.24 15.79
CA LEU A 589 -36.56 49.36 14.61
C LEU A 589 -36.33 50.47 13.52
N ASP A 590 -36.77 50.33 12.25
CA ASP A 590 -38.18 50.07 11.85
C ASP A 590 -38.37 49.55 10.38
N ASN A 591 -39.63 49.35 9.93
CA ASN A 591 -40.07 48.63 8.71
C ASN A 591 -41.03 49.44 7.79
N LYS A 592 -40.88 49.35 6.43
CA LYS A 592 -41.90 49.41 5.31
C LYS A 592 -41.20 49.63 3.94
N VAL A 593 -41.52 48.98 2.80
CA VAL A 593 -42.79 48.77 2.04
C VAL A 593 -43.24 50.06 1.32
N VAL A 594 -43.30 50.13 -0.04
CA VAL A 594 -44.39 49.71 -0.97
C VAL A 594 -43.85 49.29 -2.38
N LYS A 595 -44.69 48.71 -3.25
CA LYS A 595 -44.45 48.12 -4.61
C LYS A 595 -45.56 48.58 -5.61
N ILE A 596 -45.50 48.16 -6.90
CA ILE A 596 -46.55 48.21 -7.98
C ILE A 596 -46.52 49.52 -8.80
N SER A 597 -46.71 49.57 -10.13
CA SER A 597 -47.03 48.58 -11.22
C SER A 597 -45.77 48.22 -12.07
N SER A 598 -45.76 47.70 -13.32
CA SER A 598 -46.80 47.27 -14.29
C SER A 598 -46.31 46.03 -15.12
N ASP A 599 -47.05 45.22 -15.92
CA ASP A 599 -48.27 45.31 -16.79
C ASP A 599 -47.90 45.74 -18.27
N ASP A 600 -48.14 45.06 -19.43
CA ASP A 600 -48.89 43.83 -19.86
C ASP A 600 -48.35 43.17 -21.21
N ASP A 601 -48.51 41.83 -21.40
CA ASP A 601 -48.84 40.88 -22.55
C ASP A 601 -48.23 40.94 -24.00
N ASP A 602 -48.23 39.92 -24.92
CA ASP A 602 -48.71 38.50 -25.07
C ASP A 602 -47.55 37.64 -25.70
N ASP A 603 -47.27 36.34 -25.47
CA ASP A 603 -48.02 35.04 -25.57
C ASP A 603 -48.23 34.50 -27.02
N CYS A 604 -48.14 33.19 -27.36
CA CYS A 604 -47.77 31.91 -26.70
C CYS A 604 -46.83 31.13 -27.68
N SER A 605 -46.38 29.86 -27.60
CA SER A 605 -46.51 28.63 -26.77
C SER A 605 -45.27 27.73 -27.15
N SER A 606 -44.99 26.46 -26.81
CA SER A 606 -45.49 25.32 -25.98
C SER A 606 -44.34 24.26 -25.98
N SER A 607 -44.10 23.36 -25.02
CA SER A 607 -44.63 23.12 -23.67
C SER A 607 -43.79 22.01 -22.97
N ASP A 608 -43.71 22.07 -21.64
CA ASP A 608 -43.62 20.97 -20.66
C ASP A 608 -42.51 19.89 -20.76
N ASP A 609 -41.46 20.03 -19.92
CA ASP A 609 -41.29 19.14 -18.74
C ASP A 609 -40.40 19.85 -17.69
N ASP A 610 -40.86 19.98 -16.43
CA ASP A 610 -40.35 21.00 -15.48
C ASP A 610 -39.74 20.40 -14.20
N VAL A 611 -38.49 20.77 -13.88
CA VAL A 611 -37.79 20.37 -12.63
C VAL A 611 -37.03 21.55 -12.02
N ILE A 612 -37.68 22.20 -11.05
CA ILE A 612 -37.19 23.41 -10.38
C ILE A 612 -36.07 23.08 -9.37
N TRP A 613 -34.90 23.69 -9.55
CA TRP A 613 -33.89 23.80 -8.50
C TRP A 613 -34.23 24.98 -7.57
N THR A 614 -34.11 24.78 -6.25
CA THR A 614 -34.37 25.83 -5.24
C THR A 614 -33.14 26.09 -4.39
N GLU A 615 -32.89 27.38 -4.12
CA GLU A 615 -31.74 27.85 -3.34
C GLU A 615 -31.91 27.54 -1.84
N GLY A 616 -30.85 27.05 -1.18
CA GLY A 616 -30.81 26.87 0.28
C GLY A 616 -30.33 25.49 0.74
N GLY A 617 -29.02 25.25 0.65
CA GLY A 617 -28.38 23.92 0.76
C GLY A 617 -28.85 22.99 1.89
N TYR A 618 -28.78 21.68 1.59
CA TYR A 618 -29.13 20.52 2.42
C TYR A 618 -30.58 20.49 2.95
N THR A 619 -31.40 19.61 2.36
CA THR A 619 -32.78 19.36 2.76
C THR A 619 -32.90 18.41 3.97
N VAL A 620 -34.09 18.35 4.59
CA VAL A 620 -34.35 17.48 5.74
C VAL A 620 -34.21 16.01 5.34
N GLY A 621 -33.41 15.28 6.12
CA GLY A 621 -33.09 13.88 5.86
C GLY A 621 -31.87 13.67 4.97
N GLU A 622 -31.23 14.70 4.41
CA GLU A 622 -29.94 14.53 3.73
C GLU A 622 -28.84 14.08 4.70
N MET A 623 -27.90 13.31 4.17
CA MET A 623 -26.68 12.90 4.88
C MET A 623 -25.58 13.92 4.60
N VAL A 624 -24.93 14.38 5.66
CA VAL A 624 -23.88 15.41 5.62
C VAL A 624 -22.70 15.02 6.49
N TRP A 625 -21.57 15.67 6.28
CA TRP A 625 -20.47 15.77 7.23
C TRP A 625 -20.51 17.15 7.88
N GLY A 626 -20.26 17.23 9.18
CA GLY A 626 -20.15 18.49 9.90
C GLY A 626 -19.14 18.41 11.05
N PRO A 627 -18.64 19.55 11.55
CA PRO A 627 -17.76 19.59 12.71
C PRO A 627 -18.52 19.22 14.00
N ILE A 628 -17.84 18.47 14.88
CA ILE A 628 -18.25 18.33 16.29
C ILE A 628 -17.22 19.05 17.16
N GLU A 629 -17.68 19.82 18.15
CA GLU A 629 -16.80 20.54 19.07
C GLU A 629 -15.78 19.58 19.75
N GLY A 630 -14.49 19.85 19.54
CA GLY A 630 -13.38 19.03 20.05
C GLY A 630 -12.98 17.82 19.18
N PHE A 631 -13.67 17.57 18.06
CA PHE A 631 -13.38 16.49 17.11
C PHE A 631 -13.29 17.01 15.66
N GLY A 632 -12.95 16.15 14.71
CA GLY A 632 -12.95 16.47 13.28
C GLY A 632 -14.33 16.36 12.63
N LEU A 633 -14.36 16.39 11.29
CA LEU A 633 -15.58 16.14 10.51
C LEU A 633 -16.19 14.76 10.83
N TRP A 634 -17.49 14.76 11.10
CA TRP A 634 -18.25 13.61 11.57
C TRP A 634 -19.51 13.44 10.72
N PRO A 635 -19.95 12.21 10.39
CA PRO A 635 -21.13 12.02 9.57
C PRO A 635 -22.42 12.23 10.37
N GLY A 636 -23.44 12.84 9.75
CA GLY A 636 -24.75 13.09 10.36
C GLY A 636 -25.89 13.17 9.35
N LEU A 637 -27.09 13.43 9.87
CA LEU A 637 -28.33 13.63 9.14
C LEU A 637 -28.93 14.99 9.47
N VAL A 638 -29.39 15.72 8.45
CA VAL A 638 -30.16 16.96 8.66
C VAL A 638 -31.56 16.62 9.20
N GLN A 639 -31.95 17.27 10.30
CA GLN A 639 -33.26 17.11 10.94
C GLN A 639 -34.20 18.27 10.56
N SER A 640 -35.51 17.99 10.58
CA SER A 640 -36.53 19.03 10.62
C SER A 640 -36.35 19.93 11.85
N TRP A 641 -36.54 21.23 11.64
CA TRP A 641 -36.81 22.16 12.73
C TRP A 641 -38.22 21.87 13.30
N ASP A 642 -38.44 22.22 14.57
CA ASP A 642 -39.76 22.09 15.20
C ASP A 642 -40.73 23.20 14.72
N SER A 643 -40.20 24.21 14.01
CA SER A 643 -40.91 25.17 13.18
C SER A 643 -41.05 24.66 11.74
N LYS A 644 -42.18 25.00 11.06
CA LYS A 644 -42.47 24.56 9.68
C LYS A 644 -41.55 25.10 8.58
N THR A 645 -40.58 25.96 8.91
CA THR A 645 -39.56 26.48 7.99
C THR A 645 -38.17 26.36 8.61
N PRO A 646 -37.12 26.06 7.82
CA PRO A 646 -35.72 26.13 8.27
C PRO A 646 -35.30 27.57 8.57
N CYS A 647 -34.43 27.75 9.56
CA CYS A 647 -33.93 29.08 9.93
C CYS A 647 -32.71 29.49 9.08
N GLY A 648 -32.96 30.01 7.88
CA GLY A 648 -31.94 30.62 7.02
C GLY A 648 -30.79 29.67 6.65
N SER A 649 -29.55 30.12 6.89
CA SER A 649 -28.30 29.38 6.63
C SER A 649 -27.97 28.30 7.68
N MET A 650 -28.80 28.10 8.71
CA MET A 650 -28.53 27.09 9.75
C MET A 650 -29.26 25.76 9.48
N ARG A 651 -28.58 24.65 9.78
CA ARG A 651 -29.11 23.28 9.72
C ARG A 651 -28.90 22.57 11.05
N LYS A 652 -29.96 21.92 11.52
CA LYS A 652 -30.00 21.11 12.73
C LYS A 652 -29.55 19.70 12.35
N VAL A 653 -28.35 19.27 12.75
CA VAL A 653 -27.74 18.00 12.34
C VAL A 653 -27.66 17.05 13.53
N ILE A 654 -28.09 15.79 13.34
CA ILE A 654 -27.90 14.71 14.30
C ILE A 654 -26.80 13.76 13.80
N PHE A 655 -25.75 13.60 14.59
CA PHE A 655 -24.56 12.83 14.22
C PHE A 655 -24.73 11.32 14.45
N PHE A 656 -24.13 10.51 13.57
CA PHE A 656 -24.13 9.06 13.71
C PHE A 656 -23.25 8.60 14.88
N GLY A 657 -23.51 7.39 15.38
CA GLY A 657 -22.86 6.84 16.57
C GLY A 657 -23.42 7.46 17.85
N ASN A 658 -22.90 8.61 18.26
CA ASN A 658 -23.22 9.24 19.55
C ASN A 658 -24.61 9.89 19.64
N ARG A 659 -25.28 10.16 18.50
CA ARG A 659 -26.57 10.86 18.41
C ARG A 659 -26.57 12.26 19.05
N MET A 660 -25.41 12.91 19.13
CA MET A 660 -25.36 14.33 19.47
C MET A 660 -26.05 15.14 18.37
N LEU A 661 -26.66 16.25 18.78
CA LEU A 661 -27.39 17.16 17.90
C LEU A 661 -26.79 18.55 18.04
N SER A 662 -26.48 19.16 16.89
CA SER A 662 -25.85 20.47 16.79
C SER A 662 -26.56 21.31 15.74
N GLU A 663 -26.47 22.63 15.88
CA GLU A 663 -26.95 23.58 14.87
C GLU A 663 -25.71 24.17 14.20
N ILE A 664 -25.62 24.04 12.87
CA ILE A 664 -24.39 24.23 12.08
C ILE A 664 -24.75 25.07 10.84
N GLN A 665 -23.85 25.97 10.40
CA GLN A 665 -24.05 26.73 9.17
C GLN A 665 -23.99 25.80 7.94
N VAL A 666 -24.72 26.10 6.87
CA VAL A 666 -24.66 25.36 5.60
C VAL A 666 -23.24 25.33 5.05
N ASP A 667 -22.46 26.41 5.23
CA ASP A 667 -21.08 26.53 4.74
C ASP A 667 -20.08 25.64 5.52
N ASP A 668 -20.40 25.29 6.77
CA ASP A 668 -19.64 24.35 7.61
C ASP A 668 -20.01 22.87 7.35
N LEU A 669 -20.96 22.61 6.44
CA LEU A 669 -21.42 21.26 6.10
C LEU A 669 -20.94 20.83 4.70
N LEU A 670 -20.49 19.58 4.61
CA LEU A 670 -20.07 18.95 3.36
C LEU A 670 -21.00 17.77 2.99
N PRO A 671 -21.24 17.48 1.69
CA PRO A 671 -22.15 16.41 1.31
C PRO A 671 -21.61 15.03 1.70
N PHE A 672 -22.46 14.10 2.15
CA PHE A 672 -21.97 12.77 2.59
C PHE A 672 -21.20 12.00 1.51
N PHE A 673 -21.52 12.20 0.22
CA PHE A 673 -20.79 11.61 -0.89
C PHE A 673 -19.30 12.00 -0.94
N SER A 674 -18.89 13.10 -0.29
CA SER A 674 -17.49 13.51 -0.12
C SER A 674 -16.73 12.65 0.90
N PHE A 675 -17.06 11.36 0.98
CA PHE A 675 -16.61 10.42 2.02
C PHE A 675 -15.08 10.35 2.10
N ALA A 676 -14.39 10.19 0.97
CA ALA A 676 -12.93 10.13 0.90
C ALA A 676 -12.23 11.42 1.36
N LYS A 677 -12.87 12.59 1.26
CA LYS A 677 -12.36 13.89 1.73
C LYS A 677 -12.57 14.12 3.23
N CYS A 678 -13.64 13.55 3.79
CA CYS A 678 -14.09 13.83 5.16
C CYS A 678 -13.76 12.72 6.17
N PHE A 679 -13.49 11.50 5.69
CA PHE A 679 -13.11 10.36 6.52
C PHE A 679 -11.72 10.56 7.15
N CYS A 680 -11.64 10.51 8.48
CA CYS A 680 -10.39 10.59 9.22
C CYS A 680 -9.91 9.21 9.65
N SER A 681 -8.93 8.64 8.93
CA SER A 681 -8.32 7.34 9.24
C SER A 681 -7.75 7.27 10.66
N ASN A 682 -7.20 8.38 11.17
CA ASN A 682 -6.71 8.47 12.55
C ASN A 682 -7.84 8.33 13.57
N SER A 683 -8.98 9.02 13.36
CA SER A 683 -10.16 8.87 14.21
C SER A 683 -10.75 7.46 14.10
N PHE A 684 -10.81 6.88 12.90
CA PHE A 684 -11.30 5.52 12.68
C PHE A 684 -10.46 4.45 13.42
N ALA A 685 -9.15 4.61 13.45
CA ALA A 685 -8.23 3.70 14.14
C ALA A 685 -8.15 3.89 15.67
N THR A 686 -8.61 5.03 16.22
CA THR A 686 -8.39 5.39 17.64
C THR A 686 -9.65 5.74 18.44
N VAL A 687 -10.77 6.06 17.78
CA VAL A 687 -12.01 6.51 18.43
C VAL A 687 -13.15 5.55 18.07
N ALA A 688 -13.50 4.66 19.00
CA ALA A 688 -14.53 3.64 18.79
C ALA A 688 -15.87 4.24 18.34
N THR A 689 -16.31 5.34 18.95
CA THR A 689 -17.55 6.05 18.56
C THR A 689 -17.51 6.65 17.15
N TYR A 690 -16.31 6.89 16.59
CA TYR A 690 -16.15 7.29 15.18
C TYR A 690 -16.25 6.07 14.26
N LYS A 691 -15.61 4.93 14.60
CA LYS A 691 -15.81 3.65 13.89
C LYS A 691 -17.31 3.27 13.88
N ASP A 692 -18.01 3.40 15.01
CA ASP A 692 -19.46 3.21 15.10
C ASP A 692 -20.24 4.21 14.23
N ALA A 693 -19.85 5.50 14.23
CA ALA A 693 -20.53 6.53 13.44
C ALA A 693 -20.44 6.26 11.94
N ILE A 694 -19.25 5.87 11.45
CA ILE A 694 -19.05 5.48 10.05
C ILE A 694 -19.87 4.21 9.72
N PHE A 695 -19.88 3.18 10.57
CA PHE A 695 -20.67 1.97 10.32
C PHE A 695 -22.17 2.27 10.21
N ASN A 696 -22.70 3.06 11.15
CA ASN A 696 -24.11 3.43 11.16
C ASN A 696 -24.49 4.34 9.97
N SER A 697 -23.60 5.25 9.53
CA SER A 697 -23.87 6.09 8.36
C SER A 697 -23.89 5.26 7.08
N LEU A 698 -22.94 4.33 6.90
CA LEU A 698 -22.89 3.44 5.75
C LEU A 698 -24.06 2.46 5.69
N GLN A 699 -24.62 2.02 6.83
CA GLN A 699 -25.88 1.26 6.84
C GLN A 699 -27.08 2.08 6.35
N VAL A 700 -27.11 3.40 6.58
CA VAL A 700 -28.17 4.27 6.04
C VAL A 700 -27.96 4.53 4.55
N ALA A 701 -26.72 4.76 4.11
CA ALA A 701 -26.37 4.87 2.70
C ALA A 701 -26.78 3.60 1.92
N SER A 702 -26.35 2.42 2.36
CA SER A 702 -26.71 1.09 1.81
C SER A 702 -28.21 0.97 1.51
N ARG A 703 -29.05 1.30 2.50
CA ARG A 703 -30.52 1.20 2.39
C ARG A 703 -31.14 2.18 1.40
N ARG A 704 -30.59 3.40 1.28
CA ARG A 704 -31.04 4.40 0.30
C ARG A 704 -30.63 4.03 -1.11
N SER A 705 -29.36 3.64 -1.28
CA SER A 705 -28.76 3.27 -2.56
C SER A 705 -29.22 1.92 -3.11
N ARG A 706 -30.04 1.18 -2.34
CA ARG A 706 -30.48 -0.20 -2.59
C ARG A 706 -29.33 -1.19 -2.74
N MET A 707 -28.20 -0.91 -2.08
CA MET A 707 -27.00 -1.74 -2.09
C MET A 707 -27.03 -2.73 -0.94
N PHE A 708 -27.21 -4.01 -1.28
CA PHE A 708 -27.25 -5.13 -0.35
C PHE A 708 -25.88 -5.79 -0.27
N PHE A 709 -25.36 -5.93 0.95
CA PHE A 709 -24.10 -6.61 1.22
C PHE A 709 -24.40 -8.01 1.76
N SER A 710 -24.17 -9.03 0.94
CA SER A 710 -24.17 -10.43 1.35
C SER A 710 -22.72 -10.89 1.47
N PRO A 711 -22.12 -10.90 2.68
CA PRO A 711 -20.76 -11.37 2.85
C PRO A 711 -20.72 -12.90 2.75
N GLU A 712 -19.64 -13.45 2.20
CA GLU A 712 -19.40 -14.89 2.06
C GLU A 712 -19.14 -15.60 3.41
N THR A 713 -19.02 -14.82 4.49
CA THR A 713 -18.91 -15.28 5.89
C THR A 713 -19.64 -14.31 6.82
N ASP A 714 -20.09 -14.76 8.00
CA ASP A 714 -20.77 -13.93 9.02
C ASP A 714 -19.85 -12.87 9.72
N SER A 715 -18.76 -12.45 9.07
CA SER A 715 -17.77 -11.53 9.62
C SER A 715 -18.22 -10.06 9.52
N LEU A 716 -18.49 -9.44 10.68
CA LEU A 716 -18.91 -8.03 10.74
C LEU A 716 -17.80 -7.05 10.32
N ASP A 717 -16.53 -7.36 10.59
CA ASP A 717 -15.41 -6.52 10.10
C ASP A 717 -15.18 -6.70 8.59
N GLU A 718 -15.50 -7.86 7.99
CA GLU A 718 -15.46 -8.05 6.53
C GLU A 718 -16.60 -7.29 5.84
N LEU A 719 -17.82 -7.43 6.36
CA LEU A 719 -18.96 -6.59 5.94
C LEU A 719 -18.60 -5.10 6.01
N PHE A 720 -17.91 -4.66 7.07
CA PHE A 720 -17.47 -3.28 7.19
C PHE A 720 -16.37 -2.92 6.17
N ARG A 721 -15.42 -3.80 5.88
CA ARG A 721 -14.42 -3.60 4.82
C ARG A 721 -15.09 -3.34 3.47
N VAL A 722 -15.99 -4.23 3.04
CA VAL A 722 -16.71 -4.10 1.76
C VAL A 722 -17.58 -2.84 1.72
N MET A 723 -18.22 -2.46 2.84
CA MET A 723 -18.97 -1.21 2.94
C MET A 723 -18.10 0.06 2.89
N LEU A 724 -16.86 0.00 3.39
CA LEU A 724 -15.88 1.09 3.28
C LEU A 724 -15.33 1.22 1.85
N ASP A 725 -14.94 0.11 1.23
CA ASP A 725 -14.44 0.08 -0.15
C ASP A 725 -15.51 0.61 -1.13
N TRP A 726 -16.79 0.27 -0.91
CA TRP A 726 -17.93 0.85 -1.62
C TRP A 726 -18.04 2.39 -1.45
N ALA A 727 -17.81 2.90 -0.24
CA ALA A 727 -17.88 4.33 0.05
C ALA A 727 -16.70 5.12 -0.53
N PHE A 728 -15.48 4.59 -0.45
CA PHE A 728 -14.30 5.14 -1.12
C PHE A 728 -14.42 5.04 -2.65
N GLY A 729 -15.08 3.99 -3.17
CA GLY A 729 -15.46 3.85 -4.57
C GLY A 729 -16.58 4.79 -5.06
N GLY A 730 -17.02 5.74 -4.24
CA GLY A 730 -18.00 6.77 -4.61
C GLY A 730 -19.45 6.27 -4.64
N PHE A 731 -19.79 5.26 -3.84
CA PHE A 731 -21.15 4.71 -3.68
C PHE A 731 -21.75 4.10 -4.98
N LYS A 732 -20.91 3.70 -5.93
CA LYS A 732 -21.31 3.08 -7.20
C LYS A 732 -22.10 1.77 -6.98
N PRO A 733 -23.03 1.38 -7.88
CA PRO A 733 -23.42 2.07 -9.11
C PRO A 733 -24.29 3.32 -8.86
N SER A 734 -25.02 3.37 -7.75
CA SER A 734 -26.05 4.39 -7.46
C SER A 734 -25.49 5.81 -7.23
N GLY A 735 -24.20 5.94 -6.91
CA GLY A 735 -23.49 7.22 -6.82
C GLY A 735 -24.04 8.17 -5.74
N PRO A 736 -23.80 9.49 -5.88
CA PRO A 736 -24.34 10.51 -4.97
C PRO A 736 -25.88 10.51 -4.90
N ASP A 737 -26.56 10.23 -6.02
CA ASP A 737 -28.02 10.25 -6.08
C ASP A 737 -28.67 9.12 -5.27
N GLY A 738 -27.99 7.97 -5.17
CA GLY A 738 -28.35 6.89 -4.25
C GLY A 738 -28.32 7.26 -2.76
N LEU A 739 -27.89 8.45 -2.37
CA LEU A 739 -27.84 8.90 -0.97
C LEU A 739 -28.96 9.88 -0.60
N ARG A 740 -29.70 10.41 -1.60
CA ARG A 740 -30.80 11.36 -1.40
C ARG A 740 -31.90 10.74 -0.50
N PRO A 741 -32.56 11.52 0.38
CA PRO A 741 -33.72 11.02 1.11
C PRO A 741 -34.86 10.71 0.13
N GLN A 742 -35.52 9.56 0.29
CA GLN A 742 -36.73 9.24 -0.47
C GLN A 742 -37.87 10.13 0.03
N SER A 743 -38.54 10.84 -0.88
CA SER A 743 -39.63 11.75 -0.57
C SER A 743 -40.91 11.01 -0.18
N GLU A 744 -41.68 11.58 0.76
CA GLU A 744 -42.99 11.06 1.13
C GLU A 744 -44.03 11.38 0.03
N TYR A 745 -44.36 10.40 -0.81
CA TYR A 745 -45.58 10.45 -1.61
C TYR A 745 -46.81 10.28 -0.70
N ASN A 746 -47.35 11.41 -0.22
CA ASN A 746 -48.57 11.47 0.61
C ASN A 746 -49.77 11.90 -0.26
N GLY A 747 -50.74 11.01 -0.47
CA GLY A 747 -51.87 11.29 -1.37
C GLY A 747 -52.99 10.24 -1.37
N MET A 748 -53.69 10.10 -0.23
CA MET A 748 -55.06 9.56 0.01
C MET A 748 -55.74 8.73 -1.12
N GLN A 749 -56.34 7.56 -0.82
CA GLN A 749 -57.48 7.43 0.11
C GLN A 749 -57.46 6.14 0.97
N GLN A 750 -58.29 6.17 2.03
CA GLN A 750 -58.66 5.05 2.92
C GLN A 750 -59.73 4.16 2.20
N ILE A 751 -60.13 2.94 2.60
CA ILE A 751 -60.55 2.47 3.94
C ILE A 751 -60.35 0.93 4.07
N ASN A 752 -59.88 0.51 5.25
CA ASN A 752 -60.00 -0.82 5.89
C ASN A 752 -60.44 -2.05 5.05
N HIS A 753 -59.52 -2.99 4.78
CA HIS A 753 -59.83 -4.43 4.91
C HIS A 753 -58.61 -5.31 5.27
N ARG A 754 -58.64 -5.80 6.50
CA ARG A 754 -58.25 -7.13 7.01
C ARG A 754 -57.64 -8.14 6.00
N GLU A 755 -56.32 -8.34 6.08
CA GLU A 755 -55.51 -9.52 5.71
C GLU A 755 -55.94 -10.43 4.53
N LYS A 756 -55.25 -10.34 3.38
CA LYS A 756 -54.72 -11.49 2.60
C LYS A 756 -53.88 -11.08 1.36
N LEU A 757 -53.26 -12.10 0.75
CA LEU A 757 -52.44 -12.14 -0.49
C LEU A 757 -51.01 -11.59 -0.33
N PHE A 758 -49.97 -12.45 -0.32
CA PHE A 758 -49.39 -13.33 -1.38
C PHE A 758 -48.40 -12.53 -2.26
N ASN A 759 -47.08 -12.72 -2.14
CA ASN A 759 -46.26 -13.83 -2.65
C ASN A 759 -46.50 -14.17 -4.13
N LEU A 760 -45.44 -14.07 -4.94
CA LEU A 760 -45.26 -14.84 -6.17
C LEU A 760 -43.81 -15.33 -6.24
N THR A 761 -43.63 -16.55 -6.77
CA THR A 761 -42.47 -17.41 -6.53
C THR A 761 -41.75 -17.73 -7.85
N VAL A 762 -40.45 -18.07 -7.77
CA VAL A 762 -39.84 -19.02 -8.72
C VAL A 762 -39.40 -20.24 -7.91
N SER A 763 -39.73 -21.44 -8.38
CA SER A 763 -39.97 -22.59 -7.51
C SER A 763 -38.74 -23.41 -7.14
N LEU A 764 -38.55 -23.64 -5.83
CA LEU A 764 -37.86 -24.81 -5.30
C LEU A 764 -38.89 -25.91 -4.99
N ASN A 765 -39.18 -26.76 -5.98
CA ASN A 765 -39.98 -27.97 -5.77
C ASN A 765 -39.11 -29.10 -5.22
N LYS A 766 -39.69 -29.91 -4.32
CA LYS A 766 -39.16 -31.12 -3.64
C LYS A 766 -38.29 -30.88 -2.39
N LEU A 767 -38.93 -30.98 -1.22
CA LEU A 767 -38.56 -31.94 -0.16
C LEU A 767 -39.79 -32.16 0.77
N PRO A 768 -40.22 -33.40 1.11
CA PRO A 768 -41.54 -33.63 1.72
C PRO A 768 -41.58 -33.64 3.27
N GLU A 769 -42.64 -33.01 3.80
CA GLU A 769 -43.57 -33.50 4.84
C GLU A 769 -43.13 -34.55 5.89
N SER A 770 -43.03 -34.11 7.16
CA SER A 770 -43.79 -34.64 8.33
C SER A 770 -43.57 -33.70 9.53
N LEU A 771 -44.60 -33.07 10.12
CA LEU A 771 -45.57 -33.59 11.11
C LEU A 771 -44.94 -33.92 12.49
N ASP A 772 -45.39 -33.38 13.64
CA ASP A 772 -46.37 -32.29 13.85
C ASP A 772 -46.23 -31.63 15.26
N LEU A 773 -46.91 -30.50 15.47
CA LEU A 773 -46.92 -29.68 16.69
C LEU A 773 -48.06 -30.05 17.65
N HIS A 774 -47.74 -30.60 18.83
CA HIS A 774 -48.73 -30.78 19.91
C HIS A 774 -48.27 -30.37 21.32
N LYS A 775 -48.19 -29.05 21.55
CA LYS A 775 -48.90 -28.34 22.64
C LYS A 775 -48.47 -26.87 22.69
N GLY A 776 -49.42 -25.96 22.46
CA GLY A 776 -49.21 -24.53 22.64
C GLY A 776 -50.12 -23.95 23.73
N SER A 777 -49.61 -22.96 24.45
CA SER A 777 -50.34 -21.71 24.70
C SER A 777 -49.33 -20.57 24.86
N ILE A 778 -49.62 -19.43 24.24
CA ILE A 778 -48.68 -18.32 24.08
C ILE A 778 -48.93 -17.27 25.18
N ASN A 779 -47.87 -16.61 25.63
CA ASN A 779 -48.02 -15.33 26.33
C ASN A 779 -46.93 -14.33 25.87
N LEU A 780 -47.27 -13.52 24.85
CA LEU A 780 -46.40 -12.47 24.31
C LEU A 780 -46.75 -11.12 24.94
N GLY A 781 -45.90 -10.64 25.85
CA GLY A 781 -46.19 -9.47 26.68
C GLY A 781 -45.02 -8.49 26.81
N LYS A 782 -44.98 -7.51 25.89
CA LYS A 782 -44.20 -6.25 25.92
C LYS A 782 -42.72 -6.29 25.47
N LYS A 783 -42.49 -5.78 24.26
CA LYS A 783 -41.39 -4.84 24.02
C LYS A 783 -41.78 -3.48 24.62
N ASP A 784 -41.00 -2.93 25.55
CA ASP A 784 -40.81 -1.48 25.74
C ASP A 784 -39.88 -1.16 26.92
N VAL A 785 -38.57 -0.97 26.67
CA VAL A 785 -37.74 0.11 27.26
C VAL A 785 -36.56 0.40 26.32
N TYR A 786 -36.69 1.40 25.45
CA TYR A 786 -35.53 2.20 25.01
C TYR A 786 -35.94 3.64 24.67
N ARG A 787 -36.67 4.27 25.59
CA ARG A 787 -36.99 5.69 25.59
C ARG A 787 -37.21 6.14 27.05
N ARG A 788 -36.79 7.37 27.39
CA ARG A 788 -37.03 8.09 28.67
C ARG A 788 -36.21 7.61 29.88
N PHE A 789 -35.70 8.47 30.77
CA PHE A 789 -35.56 9.94 30.73
C PHE A 789 -34.47 10.43 31.70
N MET A 790 -33.68 11.43 31.28
CA MET A 790 -33.49 12.67 32.06
C MET A 790 -34.63 13.62 31.61
N HIS A 791 -35.31 14.43 32.42
CA HIS A 791 -35.20 14.76 33.85
C HIS A 791 -36.59 14.78 34.52
N PRO A 792 -36.68 14.74 35.86
CA PRO A 792 -37.88 15.17 36.60
C PRO A 792 -37.82 16.66 37.00
N LYS A 793 -38.93 17.41 36.87
CA LYS A 793 -39.10 18.75 37.48
C LYS A 793 -40.29 18.76 38.46
N TRP A 794 -39.94 18.96 39.73
CA TRP A 794 -40.73 19.39 40.90
C TRP A 794 -42.26 19.54 40.82
N ASN A 795 -42.97 18.88 41.74
CA ASN A 795 -43.83 19.47 42.82
C ASN A 795 -44.59 18.34 43.57
N ARG A 796 -44.94 18.39 44.88
CA ARG A 796 -44.60 19.32 45.99
C ARG A 796 -44.94 18.63 47.35
N ARG A 797 -44.10 18.83 48.39
CA ARG A 797 -44.31 18.43 49.82
C ARG A 797 -44.26 16.89 50.08
N SER A 798 -43.83 16.38 51.25
CA SER A 798 -43.52 17.02 52.54
C SER A 798 -42.27 16.45 53.27
N SER A 799 -41.55 17.35 53.95
CA SER A 799 -40.91 17.25 55.27
C SER A 799 -40.12 16.01 55.78
N ARG A 800 -38.87 16.33 56.18
CA ARG A 800 -38.14 15.92 57.42
C ARG A 800 -37.29 14.63 57.49
N THR A 801 -35.97 14.89 57.41
CA THR A 801 -34.97 14.61 58.48
C THR A 801 -34.35 13.21 58.64
N VAL A 802 -33.13 13.09 58.08
CA VAL A 802 -31.91 12.47 58.67
C VAL A 802 -32.05 11.17 59.49
N ARG A 803 -31.55 10.04 58.94
CA ARG A 803 -30.56 9.17 59.63
C ARG A 803 -29.85 8.12 58.75
N THR A 804 -28.52 8.20 58.74
CA THR A 804 -27.53 7.09 58.74
C THR A 804 -27.66 5.90 57.76
N CYS A 805 -26.84 5.95 56.70
CA CYS A 805 -25.74 4.99 56.44
C CYS A 805 -25.98 3.48 56.67
N ARG A 806 -26.31 2.72 55.60
CA ARG A 806 -25.94 1.29 55.50
C ARG A 806 -25.92 0.65 54.09
N GLU A 807 -26.59 1.20 53.08
CA GLU A 807 -26.97 0.42 51.88
C GLU A 807 -25.98 0.40 50.69
N GLN A 808 -24.91 1.20 50.68
CA GLN A 808 -23.99 1.29 49.52
C GLN A 808 -23.20 0.01 49.20
N LYS A 809 -23.21 -1.03 50.05
CA LYS A 809 -22.47 -2.29 49.81
C LYS A 809 -23.11 -3.25 48.78
N HIS A 810 -24.37 -3.08 48.38
CA HIS A 810 -25.02 -4.04 47.47
C HIS A 810 -24.88 -3.73 45.98
N SER A 811 -24.79 -2.46 45.57
CA SER A 811 -24.82 -2.06 44.15
C SER A 811 -23.63 -2.60 43.34
N TYR A 812 -22.41 -2.53 43.88
CA TYR A 812 -21.19 -2.99 43.19
C TYR A 812 -21.07 -4.50 43.01
N ARG A 813 -21.87 -5.32 43.71
CA ARG A 813 -21.82 -6.79 43.59
C ARG A 813 -22.58 -7.30 42.36
N SER A 814 -23.64 -6.61 41.95
CA SER A 814 -24.54 -7.05 40.87
C SER A 814 -23.88 -7.03 39.48
N LYS A 815 -23.16 -5.96 39.14
CA LYS A 815 -22.48 -5.83 37.83
C LYS A 815 -21.30 -6.79 37.59
N ARG A 816 -20.78 -7.48 38.63
CA ARG A 816 -19.75 -8.52 38.46
C ARG A 816 -20.33 -9.91 38.21
N LEU A 817 -21.56 -10.18 38.68
CA LEU A 817 -22.20 -11.48 38.48
C LEU A 817 -22.56 -11.70 37.01
N THR A 818 -23.23 -10.73 36.37
CA THR A 818 -23.72 -10.87 34.99
C THR A 818 -22.64 -11.04 33.93
N HIS A 819 -21.41 -10.54 34.15
CA HIS A 819 -20.27 -10.79 33.25
C HIS A 819 -19.59 -12.14 33.54
N CYS A 820 -19.66 -12.64 34.78
CA CYS A 820 -19.17 -13.97 35.11
C CYS A 820 -20.08 -15.06 34.53
N GLU A 821 -21.40 -14.85 34.58
CA GLU A 821 -22.42 -15.75 34.05
C GLU A 821 -22.27 -15.98 32.52
N SER A 822 -22.04 -14.91 31.73
CA SER A 822 -21.84 -15.06 30.28
C SER A 822 -20.57 -15.83 29.92
N MET A 823 -19.45 -15.55 30.61
CA MET A 823 -18.19 -16.28 30.40
C MET A 823 -18.28 -17.75 30.81
N GLN A 824 -19.04 -18.08 31.86
CA GLN A 824 -19.27 -19.47 32.27
C GLN A 824 -20.11 -20.26 31.25
N VAL A 825 -21.04 -19.63 30.54
CA VAL A 825 -21.81 -20.28 29.47
C VAL A 825 -20.92 -20.60 28.27
N GLU A 826 -20.12 -19.64 27.79
CA GLU A 826 -19.21 -19.86 26.64
C GLU A 826 -18.11 -20.88 26.99
N SER A 827 -17.54 -20.82 28.21
CA SER A 827 -16.58 -21.81 28.71
C SER A 827 -17.16 -23.24 28.70
N ARG A 828 -18.38 -23.46 29.22
CA ARG A 828 -19.02 -24.78 29.24
C ARG A 828 -19.26 -25.34 27.84
N GLN A 829 -19.74 -24.52 26.90
CA GLN A 829 -19.96 -24.94 25.50
C GLN A 829 -18.65 -25.29 24.80
N ASN A 830 -17.59 -24.53 25.03
CA ASN A 830 -16.26 -24.82 24.49
C ASN A 830 -15.66 -26.09 25.12
N SER A 831 -15.85 -26.33 26.43
CA SER A 831 -15.43 -27.57 27.07
C SER A 831 -16.10 -28.80 26.46
N GLN A 832 -17.42 -28.77 26.24
CA GLN A 832 -18.13 -29.87 25.56
C GLN A 832 -17.60 -30.14 24.14
N LYS A 833 -17.36 -29.09 23.35
CA LYS A 833 -16.74 -29.21 22.01
C LYS A 833 -15.33 -29.81 22.06
N ARG A 834 -14.52 -29.42 23.05
CA ARG A 834 -13.15 -29.95 23.24
C ARG A 834 -13.16 -31.40 23.70
N SER A 835 -14.11 -31.82 24.53
CA SER A 835 -14.31 -33.23 24.88
C SER A 835 -14.71 -34.06 23.66
N GLN A 836 -15.63 -33.56 22.82
CA GLN A 836 -16.00 -34.22 21.57
C GLN A 836 -14.81 -34.30 20.59
N MET A 837 -14.01 -33.23 20.47
CA MET A 837 -12.77 -33.21 19.68
C MET A 837 -11.80 -34.32 20.10
N VAL A 838 -11.51 -34.44 21.41
CA VAL A 838 -10.58 -35.47 21.91
C VAL A 838 -11.14 -36.89 21.70
N HIS A 839 -12.45 -37.10 21.90
CA HIS A 839 -13.13 -38.36 21.60
C HIS A 839 -13.05 -38.72 20.11
N THR A 840 -13.24 -37.76 19.20
CA THR A 840 -13.12 -37.98 17.75
C THR A 840 -11.68 -38.30 17.35
N PHE A 841 -10.69 -37.57 17.89
CA PHE A 841 -9.26 -37.83 17.68
C PHE A 841 -8.84 -39.25 18.14
N LEU A 842 -9.22 -39.64 19.36
CA LEU A 842 -8.80 -40.91 19.96
C LEU A 842 -9.50 -42.13 19.33
N GLU A 843 -10.77 -42.03 18.94
CA GLU A 843 -11.51 -43.18 18.40
C GLU A 843 -11.53 -43.22 16.86
N ASN A 844 -11.79 -42.09 16.18
CA ASN A 844 -11.96 -42.05 14.72
C ASN A 844 -10.66 -41.78 13.96
N LYS A 845 -9.54 -41.50 14.65
CA LYS A 845 -8.21 -41.23 14.07
C LYS A 845 -8.14 -40.05 13.09
N THR A 846 -9.05 -39.08 13.20
CA THR A 846 -8.91 -37.75 12.57
C THR A 846 -7.69 -37.03 13.14
N ASP A 847 -7.02 -36.18 12.37
CA ASP A 847 -5.87 -35.43 12.89
C ASP A 847 -6.32 -34.38 13.93
N ILE A 848 -5.52 -34.19 14.98
CA ILE A 848 -5.74 -33.12 15.96
C ILE A 848 -5.48 -31.72 15.36
N GLU A 849 -4.69 -31.62 14.29
CA GLU A 849 -4.45 -30.36 13.57
C GLU A 849 -5.69 -29.83 12.81
N GLU A 850 -6.73 -30.65 12.60
CA GLU A 850 -8.04 -30.19 12.11
C GLU A 850 -8.82 -29.36 13.14
N PHE A 851 -8.40 -29.32 14.40
CA PHE A 851 -9.17 -28.73 15.50
C PHE A 851 -8.42 -27.65 16.29
N CYS A 852 -9.16 -26.63 16.72
CA CYS A 852 -8.68 -25.60 17.63
C CYS A 852 -8.56 -26.12 19.07
N LEU A 853 -7.33 -26.36 19.55
CA LEU A 853 -7.05 -26.87 20.91
C LEU A 853 -7.70 -26.05 22.04
N SER A 854 -7.91 -24.76 21.81
CA SER A 854 -8.41 -23.81 22.80
C SER A 854 -9.95 -23.77 22.90
N CYS A 855 -10.70 -24.22 21.88
CA CYS A 855 -12.18 -24.16 21.88
C CYS A 855 -12.93 -25.30 21.18
N GLY A 856 -12.26 -26.25 20.53
CA GLY A 856 -12.88 -27.39 19.84
C GLY A 856 -13.54 -27.05 18.50
N SER A 857 -13.20 -25.91 17.90
CA SER A 857 -13.66 -25.50 16.57
C SER A 857 -12.85 -26.17 15.45
N THR A 858 -13.52 -26.75 14.46
CA THR A 858 -12.92 -27.27 13.21
C THR A 858 -12.49 -26.17 12.25
N PHE A 859 -13.08 -24.97 12.34
CA PHE A 859 -12.64 -23.80 11.58
C PHE A 859 -11.31 -23.28 12.15
N VAL A 860 -10.21 -23.84 11.69
CA VAL A 860 -8.83 -23.49 12.08
C VAL A 860 -8.23 -22.45 11.10
N ASP A 861 -7.31 -21.64 11.59
CA ASP A 861 -6.66 -20.55 10.84
C ASP A 861 -5.13 -20.65 10.86
N ILE A 862 -4.54 -21.17 11.95
CA ILE A 862 -3.13 -21.53 12.04
C ILE A 862 -2.93 -22.79 12.89
N ILE A 863 -1.75 -23.41 12.74
CA ILE A 863 -1.25 -24.44 13.64
C ILE A 863 -0.92 -23.84 15.01
N HIS A 864 -1.17 -24.56 16.11
CA HIS A 864 -0.91 -24.09 17.48
C HIS A 864 0.61 -24.07 17.75
N PRO A 865 1.23 -22.92 18.12
CA PRO A 865 2.70 -22.83 18.14
C PRO A 865 3.41 -23.76 19.13
N LEU A 866 2.75 -24.14 20.24
CA LEU A 866 3.37 -24.89 21.34
C LEU A 866 3.05 -26.39 21.40
N PHE A 867 1.94 -26.85 20.79
CA PHE A 867 1.36 -28.18 21.00
C PHE A 867 0.77 -28.73 19.70
N GLU A 868 0.75 -30.05 19.55
CA GLU A 868 0.10 -30.74 18.43
C GLU A 868 -1.40 -30.41 18.40
N GLY A 869 -1.89 -29.97 17.23
CA GLY A 869 -3.19 -29.31 17.07
C GLY A 869 -3.10 -27.86 16.57
N SER A 870 -4.25 -27.19 16.45
CA SER A 870 -4.40 -25.89 15.76
C SER A 870 -5.10 -24.81 16.61
N LEU A 871 -5.27 -23.62 16.02
CA LEU A 871 -6.00 -22.46 16.56
C LEU A 871 -6.95 -21.88 15.51
N CYS A 872 -8.19 -21.58 15.91
CA CYS A 872 -9.09 -20.74 15.12
C CYS A 872 -8.76 -19.25 15.27
N LEU A 873 -9.24 -18.41 14.35
CA LEU A 873 -8.95 -16.97 14.30
C LEU A 873 -9.19 -16.23 15.64
N LYS A 874 -10.32 -16.51 16.34
CA LYS A 874 -10.61 -15.93 17.66
C LYS A 874 -9.56 -16.33 18.72
N CYS A 875 -9.15 -17.60 18.72
CA CYS A 875 -8.18 -18.11 19.70
C CYS A 875 -6.74 -17.67 19.36
N LYS A 876 -6.39 -17.52 18.08
CA LYS A 876 -5.15 -16.87 17.62
C LYS A 876 -5.01 -15.45 18.17
N PHE A 877 -6.02 -14.59 18.00
CA PHE A 877 -5.97 -13.23 18.55
C PHE A 877 -5.81 -13.21 20.07
N ASN A 878 -6.56 -14.06 20.79
CA ASN A 878 -6.42 -14.21 22.24
C ASN A 878 -5.00 -14.67 22.65
N PHE A 879 -4.41 -15.61 21.90
CA PHE A 879 -3.05 -16.10 22.13
C PHE A 879 -1.99 -15.01 21.92
N THR A 880 -2.10 -14.22 20.84
CA THR A 880 -1.23 -13.04 20.59
C THR A 880 -1.27 -12.04 21.75
N GLU A 881 -2.48 -11.75 22.25
CA GLU A 881 -2.70 -10.77 23.32
C GLU A 881 -2.13 -11.23 24.68
N THR A 882 -2.28 -12.51 25.01
CA THR A 882 -2.15 -13.02 26.39
C THR A 882 -0.89 -13.81 26.70
N LEU A 883 -0.21 -14.43 25.72
CA LEU A 883 0.88 -15.39 26.01
C LEU A 883 2.00 -14.81 26.88
N TYR A 884 2.43 -13.58 26.60
CA TYR A 884 3.39 -12.85 27.43
C TYR A 884 2.66 -11.80 28.30
N ARG A 885 1.69 -12.25 29.11
CA ARG A 885 1.16 -11.56 30.28
C ARG A 885 1.53 -12.35 31.52
N TYR A 886 1.93 -11.64 32.57
CA TYR A 886 2.36 -12.22 33.83
C TYR A 886 1.73 -11.46 35.00
N ASP A 887 1.36 -12.17 36.05
CA ASP A 887 0.81 -11.61 37.28
C ASP A 887 1.93 -11.27 38.30
N GLU A 888 1.56 -10.81 39.49
CA GLU A 888 2.54 -10.31 40.49
C GLU A 888 3.41 -11.41 41.14
N ASP A 889 3.05 -12.68 40.95
CA ASP A 889 3.86 -13.86 41.29
C ASP A 889 4.88 -14.22 40.19
N GLY A 890 4.84 -13.52 39.05
CA GLY A 890 5.68 -13.76 37.88
C GLY A 890 5.21 -14.88 36.95
N TYR A 891 4.15 -15.62 37.26
CA TYR A 891 3.59 -16.66 36.39
C TYR A 891 2.64 -16.06 35.34
N GLN A 892 2.36 -16.83 34.28
CA GLN A 892 1.43 -16.43 33.23
C GLN A 892 0.02 -16.20 33.80
N SER A 893 -0.59 -15.06 33.48
CA SER A 893 -1.95 -14.70 33.93
C SER A 893 -3.07 -15.59 33.36
N TYR A 894 -2.76 -16.47 32.41
CA TYR A 894 -3.71 -17.31 31.67
C TYR A 894 -3.04 -18.64 31.26
N CYS A 895 -3.83 -19.71 31.15
CA CYS A 895 -3.36 -21.03 30.73
C CYS A 895 -2.56 -20.99 29.42
N THR A 896 -1.38 -21.61 29.40
CA THR A 896 -0.45 -21.68 28.25
C THR A 896 -1.06 -22.27 26.96
N ILE A 897 -2.17 -23.01 27.05
CA ILE A 897 -2.85 -23.66 25.92
C ILE A 897 -4.05 -22.84 25.44
N CYS A 898 -5.07 -22.66 26.30
CA CYS A 898 -6.32 -22.03 25.88
C CYS A 898 -6.35 -20.51 26.06
N CYS A 899 -5.32 -19.91 26.68
CA CYS A 899 -5.25 -18.49 27.00
C CYS A 899 -6.48 -18.01 27.79
N SER A 900 -6.91 -18.85 28.73
CA SER A 900 -8.11 -18.70 29.56
C SER A 900 -7.97 -19.55 30.83
N GLY A 901 -9.07 -19.85 31.51
CA GLY A 901 -9.14 -20.60 32.76
C GLY A 901 -9.26 -19.70 34.00
N VAL A 902 -9.98 -20.18 35.01
CA VAL A 902 -10.20 -19.46 36.29
C VAL A 902 -9.37 -20.06 37.42
N GLU A 903 -9.12 -21.36 37.38
CA GLU A 903 -8.18 -22.08 38.25
C GLU A 903 -7.09 -22.72 37.38
N VAL A 904 -5.83 -22.57 37.80
CA VAL A 904 -4.63 -23.06 37.10
C VAL A 904 -3.67 -23.71 38.08
N ILE A 905 -2.88 -24.67 37.59
CA ILE A 905 -1.69 -25.19 38.28
C ILE A 905 -0.44 -24.55 37.68
N LEU A 906 0.50 -24.18 38.54
CA LEU A 906 1.77 -23.53 38.18
C LEU A 906 2.88 -24.56 38.00
N CYS A 907 3.80 -24.32 37.06
CA CYS A 907 4.97 -25.18 36.88
C CYS A 907 6.02 -24.91 37.97
N GLY A 908 6.31 -25.89 38.84
CA GLY A 908 7.36 -25.81 39.86
C GLY A 908 8.80 -25.96 39.32
N HIS A 909 8.98 -26.04 38.00
CA HIS A 909 10.31 -26.12 37.38
C HIS A 909 10.99 -24.74 37.34
N GLY A 910 12.21 -24.63 37.86
CA GLY A 910 12.94 -23.36 37.96
C GLY A 910 13.03 -22.59 36.64
N SER A 911 12.83 -21.27 36.67
CA SER A 911 12.73 -20.39 35.49
C SER A 911 11.59 -20.69 34.50
N CYS A 912 10.62 -21.54 34.84
CA CYS A 912 9.41 -21.77 34.04
C CYS A 912 8.19 -21.05 34.61
N CYS A 913 7.74 -19.98 33.96
CA CYS A 913 6.61 -19.16 34.41
C CYS A 913 5.25 -19.60 33.82
N ARG A 914 5.08 -20.87 33.44
CA ARG A 914 3.92 -21.38 32.68
C ARG A 914 2.87 -22.02 33.60
N CYS A 915 1.60 -21.91 33.23
CA CYS A 915 0.46 -22.40 34.01
C CYS A 915 -0.61 -23.08 33.14
N TYR A 916 -1.37 -24.01 33.71
CA TYR A 916 -2.31 -24.88 32.97
C TYR A 916 -3.65 -24.96 33.72
N CYS A 917 -4.77 -24.71 33.03
CA CYS A 917 -6.09 -24.73 33.66
C CYS A 917 -6.71 -26.13 33.76
N VAL A 918 -7.66 -26.29 34.69
CA VAL A 918 -8.48 -27.49 34.90
C VAL A 918 -8.99 -28.04 33.57
N ASP A 919 -9.73 -27.21 32.82
CA ASP A 919 -10.34 -27.56 31.52
C ASP A 919 -9.33 -28.02 30.45
N CYS A 920 -8.04 -27.67 30.56
CA CYS A 920 -7.02 -28.16 29.62
C CYS A 920 -6.43 -29.50 30.04
N LEU A 921 -6.20 -29.71 31.34
CA LEU A 921 -5.66 -30.96 31.86
C LEU A 921 -6.71 -32.07 31.80
N ASP A 922 -7.91 -31.81 32.32
CA ASP A 922 -8.96 -32.82 32.45
C ASP A 922 -9.60 -33.21 31.10
N ILE A 923 -9.46 -32.37 30.06
CA ILE A 923 -9.96 -32.67 28.70
C ILE A 923 -8.87 -33.20 27.77
N LEU A 924 -7.67 -32.59 27.74
CA LEU A 924 -6.64 -32.97 26.77
C LEU A 924 -5.69 -34.07 27.28
N VAL A 925 -5.58 -34.28 28.59
CA VAL A 925 -4.74 -35.35 29.18
C VAL A 925 -5.61 -36.50 29.64
N GLY A 926 -6.64 -36.22 30.44
CA GLY A 926 -7.66 -37.18 30.90
C GLY A 926 -8.38 -36.72 32.17
N GLU A 927 -9.61 -37.16 32.37
CA GLU A 927 -10.50 -36.67 33.43
C GLU A 927 -9.88 -36.82 34.85
N GLY A 928 -9.95 -35.73 35.63
CA GLY A 928 -9.40 -35.68 36.98
C GLY A 928 -7.87 -35.52 37.07
N THR A 929 -7.15 -35.38 35.96
CA THR A 929 -5.69 -35.12 35.94
C THR A 929 -5.32 -33.92 36.81
N PHE A 930 -6.06 -32.81 36.75
CA PHE A 930 -5.82 -31.61 37.54
C PHE A 930 -5.78 -31.91 39.05
N ASN A 931 -6.73 -32.71 39.55
CA ASN A 931 -6.81 -33.07 40.96
C ASN A 931 -5.67 -34.02 41.39
N GLN A 932 -5.14 -34.84 40.47
CA GLN A 932 -3.95 -35.65 40.74
C GLN A 932 -2.70 -34.76 40.84
N LEU A 933 -2.47 -33.91 39.82
CA LEU A 933 -1.30 -33.03 39.75
C LEU A 933 -1.26 -31.98 40.85
N LYS A 934 -2.42 -31.55 41.37
CA LYS A 934 -2.53 -30.61 42.51
C LYS A 934 -1.92 -31.14 43.82
N ASN A 935 -1.63 -32.44 43.89
CA ASN A 935 -0.94 -33.09 45.02
C ASN A 935 0.54 -33.40 44.71
N VAL A 936 1.07 -32.96 43.57
CA VAL A 936 2.46 -33.17 43.14
C VAL A 936 3.24 -31.87 43.26
N ASP A 937 4.20 -31.81 44.19
CA ASP A 937 5.07 -30.65 44.40
C ASP A 937 6.55 -31.08 44.42
N PRO A 938 7.42 -30.55 43.54
CA PRO A 938 7.13 -29.63 42.43
C PRO A 938 6.63 -30.36 41.17
N TRP A 939 5.43 -30.01 40.67
CA TRP A 939 4.98 -30.45 39.36
C TRP A 939 5.78 -29.78 38.23
N THR A 940 6.30 -30.57 37.29
CA THR A 940 6.96 -30.08 36.06
C THR A 940 6.00 -30.19 34.88
N CYS A 941 5.77 -29.10 34.15
CA CYS A 941 4.81 -29.09 33.04
C CYS A 941 5.34 -29.73 31.76
N TYR A 942 4.42 -30.08 30.85
CA TYR A 942 4.71 -30.80 29.60
C TYR A 942 5.66 -30.10 28.61
N LEU A 943 5.87 -28.78 28.72
CA LEU A 943 6.89 -28.05 27.95
C LEU A 943 8.29 -28.08 28.59
N CYS A 944 8.41 -28.57 29.84
CA CYS A 944 9.67 -28.76 30.56
C CYS A 944 10.04 -30.25 30.71
N ALA A 945 9.04 -31.14 30.70
CA ALA A 945 9.20 -32.59 30.66
C ALA A 945 8.31 -33.20 29.55
N PRO A 946 8.66 -33.09 28.25
CA PRO A 946 7.87 -33.62 27.14
C PRO A 946 7.54 -35.11 27.25
N GLU A 947 8.43 -35.89 27.85
CA GLU A 947 8.28 -37.33 28.14
C GLU A 947 7.16 -37.65 29.15
N SER A 948 6.63 -36.65 29.86
CA SER A 948 5.45 -36.79 30.72
C SER A 948 4.12 -36.53 29.99
N SER A 949 4.16 -36.10 28.72
CA SER A 949 2.95 -35.82 27.93
C SER A 949 2.12 -37.07 27.68
N SER A 950 0.79 -36.91 27.71
CA SER A 950 -0.16 -38.02 27.62
C SER A 950 -1.53 -37.52 27.16
N GLY A 951 -2.38 -38.45 26.68
CA GLY A 951 -3.64 -38.13 26.04
C GLY A 951 -3.44 -37.46 24.68
N ALA A 952 -4.23 -36.42 24.41
CA ALA A 952 -4.15 -35.57 23.22
C ALA A 952 -3.16 -34.41 23.37
N LEU A 953 -2.71 -34.07 24.58
CA LEU A 953 -1.80 -32.94 24.82
C LEU A 953 -0.33 -33.33 24.61
N LYS A 954 0.20 -33.09 23.41
CA LYS A 954 1.62 -33.31 23.08
C LYS A 954 2.34 -32.00 22.72
N PRO A 955 3.50 -31.69 23.30
CA PRO A 955 4.30 -30.52 22.92
C PRO A 955 4.99 -30.75 21.56
N ARG A 956 5.07 -29.72 20.71
CA ARG A 956 5.78 -29.85 19.43
C ARG A 956 7.29 -29.87 19.64
N HIS A 957 8.02 -30.65 18.85
CA HIS A 957 9.49 -30.71 18.92
C HIS A 957 10.16 -29.38 18.49
N ASP A 958 9.51 -28.59 17.65
CA ASP A 958 9.98 -27.32 17.08
C ASP A 958 9.30 -26.08 17.71
N TRP A 959 8.63 -26.25 18.86
CA TRP A 959 7.82 -25.20 19.52
C TRP A 959 8.58 -23.88 19.74
N SER A 960 9.87 -23.98 20.05
CA SER A 960 10.74 -22.85 20.39
C SER A 960 11.04 -21.95 19.19
N ILE A 961 10.91 -22.47 17.96
CA ILE A 961 11.00 -21.72 16.71
C ILE A 961 9.61 -21.19 16.34
N ARG A 962 8.60 -22.07 16.27
CA ARG A 962 7.22 -21.70 15.85
C ARG A 962 6.63 -20.56 16.66
N VAL A 963 6.83 -20.55 17.98
CA VAL A 963 6.30 -19.48 18.85
C VAL A 963 6.92 -18.12 18.51
N GLN A 964 8.13 -18.08 17.96
CA GLN A 964 8.81 -16.84 17.60
C GLN A 964 8.47 -16.41 16.16
N GLU A 965 8.38 -17.35 15.22
CA GLU A 965 7.85 -17.10 13.86
C GLU A 965 6.44 -16.50 13.90
N PHE A 966 5.58 -17.03 14.78
CA PHE A 966 4.22 -16.53 15.04
C PHE A 966 4.19 -15.03 15.38
N PHE A 967 5.16 -14.53 16.16
CA PHE A 967 5.27 -13.11 16.50
C PHE A 967 6.12 -12.28 15.52
N ALA A 968 6.98 -12.91 14.73
CA ALA A 968 7.90 -12.26 13.79
C ALA A 968 7.29 -11.93 12.42
N ASN A 969 6.05 -12.37 12.14
CA ASN A 969 5.37 -12.17 10.86
C ASN A 969 5.06 -10.68 10.57
N ASN A 970 6.03 -9.99 9.99
CA ASN A 970 5.98 -8.59 9.58
C ASN A 970 5.81 -8.47 8.05
N SER A 971 4.63 -8.82 7.54
CA SER A 971 4.29 -8.81 6.10
C SER A 971 4.30 -7.44 5.41
N ALA A 972 4.65 -6.36 6.12
CA ALA A 972 4.66 -4.98 5.65
C ALA A 972 6.05 -4.29 5.80
N MET A 973 7.15 -5.03 5.91
CA MET A 973 8.48 -4.45 6.11
C MET A 973 9.21 -4.06 4.81
N GLU A 974 9.81 -2.87 4.87
CA GLU A 974 10.72 -2.25 3.90
C GLU A 974 12.18 -2.76 4.03
N PHE A 975 12.49 -3.42 5.15
CA PHE A 975 13.81 -3.91 5.54
C PHE A 975 13.79 -5.44 5.75
N GLU A 976 14.93 -6.11 5.64
CA GLU A 976 15.02 -7.54 5.95
C GLU A 976 14.70 -7.81 7.43
N PRO A 977 13.94 -8.86 7.77
CA PRO A 977 13.63 -9.18 9.16
C PRO A 977 14.91 -9.58 9.92
N HIS A 978 15.13 -8.95 11.07
CA HIS A 978 16.25 -9.29 11.95
C HIS A 978 16.23 -10.77 12.38
N ARG A 979 17.42 -11.32 12.65
CA ARG A 979 17.61 -12.68 13.16
C ARG A 979 16.68 -12.97 14.35
N VAL A 980 15.75 -13.91 14.13
CA VAL A 980 14.90 -14.50 15.16
C VAL A 980 15.73 -15.51 15.96
N TYR A 981 15.60 -15.51 17.28
CA TYR A 981 16.23 -16.49 18.17
C TYR A 981 15.15 -17.42 18.76
N PRO A 982 15.36 -18.74 18.84
CA PRO A 982 14.38 -19.66 19.43
C PRO A 982 14.26 -19.46 20.96
N SER A 983 13.06 -19.69 21.51
CA SER A 983 12.86 -19.72 22.97
C SER A 983 13.79 -20.74 23.65
N ILE A 984 14.37 -20.39 24.80
CA ILE A 984 15.28 -21.27 25.53
C ILE A 984 14.48 -22.14 26.51
N PRO A 985 14.69 -23.48 26.54
CA PRO A 985 14.11 -24.37 27.56
C PRO A 985 14.45 -23.94 28.99
N ALA A 986 13.51 -24.07 29.93
CA ALA A 986 13.62 -23.45 31.26
C ALA A 986 14.91 -23.80 32.04
N ASN A 987 15.34 -25.06 31.97
CA ASN A 987 16.59 -25.57 32.56
C ASN A 987 17.88 -25.00 31.94
N GLN A 988 17.83 -24.44 30.73
CA GLN A 988 18.96 -23.84 30.02
C GLN A 988 19.00 -22.31 30.15
N ARG A 989 17.98 -21.70 30.76
CA ARG A 989 17.90 -20.24 30.95
C ARG A 989 18.93 -19.78 31.96
N ARG A 990 19.72 -18.76 31.58
CA ARG A 990 20.68 -18.08 32.46
C ARG A 990 20.25 -16.65 32.76
N PRO A 991 20.72 -16.03 33.85
CA PRO A 991 20.48 -14.61 34.13
C PRO A 991 20.89 -13.68 32.98
N ILE A 992 20.22 -12.53 32.85
CA ILE A 992 20.41 -11.56 31.76
C ILE A 992 21.54 -10.57 32.07
N ARG A 993 22.32 -10.20 31.04
CA ARG A 993 23.32 -9.12 31.11
C ARG A 993 22.90 -7.95 30.22
N VAL A 994 22.81 -6.76 30.79
CA VAL A 994 22.20 -5.58 30.16
C VAL A 994 23.19 -4.42 30.09
N LEU A 995 23.27 -3.77 28.91
CA LEU A 995 23.85 -2.45 28.76
C LEU A 995 22.70 -1.44 28.55
N SER A 996 22.60 -0.46 29.44
CA SER A 996 21.62 0.63 29.37
C SER A 996 22.33 1.94 29.03
N LEU A 997 21.89 2.61 27.98
CA LEU A 997 22.46 3.88 27.49
C LEU A 997 21.43 4.99 27.65
N PHE A 998 21.83 6.11 28.26
CA PHE A 998 20.90 7.18 28.66
C PHE A 998 19.87 6.65 29.68
N ASP A 999 20.36 5.89 30.66
CA ASP A 999 19.58 5.07 31.60
C ASP A 999 18.57 5.86 32.45
N GLY A 1000 18.83 7.16 32.67
CA GLY A 1000 18.01 8.00 33.51
C GLY A 1000 17.81 7.41 34.90
N ILE A 1001 16.54 7.30 35.32
CA ILE A 1001 16.14 6.75 36.63
C ILE A 1001 16.00 5.21 36.62
N ALA A 1002 16.84 4.51 35.84
CA ALA A 1002 16.95 3.05 35.78
C ALA A 1002 15.63 2.29 35.52
N THR A 1003 14.79 2.82 34.63
CA THR A 1003 13.47 2.24 34.32
C THR A 1003 13.59 0.81 33.78
N GLY A 1004 14.65 0.51 33.02
CA GLY A 1004 14.91 -0.83 32.49
C GLY A 1004 15.18 -1.86 33.60
N TYR A 1005 16.08 -1.54 34.54
CA TYR A 1005 16.37 -2.41 35.69
C TYR A 1005 15.14 -2.63 36.57
N LEU A 1006 14.38 -1.56 36.86
CA LEU A 1006 13.11 -1.64 37.59
C LEU A 1006 12.16 -2.63 36.92
N VAL A 1007 11.97 -2.54 35.59
CA VAL A 1007 11.05 -3.43 34.85
C VAL A 1007 11.53 -4.87 34.80
N LEU A 1008 12.84 -5.13 34.64
CA LEU A 1008 13.37 -6.49 34.66
C LEU A 1008 13.14 -7.17 36.02
N ARG A 1009 13.28 -6.42 37.12
CA ARG A 1009 12.95 -6.86 38.48
C ARG A 1009 11.44 -7.05 38.68
N ASP A 1010 10.62 -6.11 38.21
CA ASP A 1010 9.14 -6.21 38.23
C ASP A 1010 8.60 -7.42 37.44
N LEU A 1011 9.34 -7.88 36.42
CA LEU A 1011 9.05 -9.11 35.67
C LEU A 1011 9.62 -10.37 36.33
N GLY A 1012 10.41 -10.26 37.40
CA GLY A 1012 11.11 -11.38 38.03
C GLY A 1012 12.15 -12.02 37.11
N ILE A 1013 12.86 -11.24 36.29
CA ILE A 1013 13.98 -11.73 35.47
C ILE A 1013 15.28 -11.55 36.26
N LYS A 1014 16.00 -12.65 36.50
CA LYS A 1014 17.29 -12.64 37.20
C LYS A 1014 18.32 -11.87 36.37
N VAL A 1015 18.81 -10.74 36.90
CA VAL A 1015 19.83 -9.90 36.25
C VAL A 1015 21.21 -10.27 36.79
N GLU A 1016 22.08 -10.81 35.92
CA GLU A 1016 23.49 -11.08 36.24
C GLU A 1016 24.27 -9.78 36.44
N LYS A 1017 24.00 -8.81 35.55
CA LYS A 1017 24.79 -7.59 35.41
C LYS A 1017 24.00 -6.51 34.69
N TYR A 1018 23.94 -5.32 35.25
CA TYR A 1018 23.39 -4.14 34.61
C TYR A 1018 24.46 -3.05 34.59
N VAL A 1019 24.96 -2.71 33.41
CA VAL A 1019 25.90 -1.61 33.19
C VAL A 1019 25.11 -0.45 32.60
N ALA A 1020 25.24 0.74 33.18
CA ALA A 1020 24.45 1.91 32.80
C ALA A 1020 25.36 3.10 32.45
N SER A 1021 25.05 3.81 31.37
CA SER A 1021 25.69 5.08 31.01
C SER A 1021 24.70 6.22 31.20
N GLU A 1022 25.04 7.14 32.11
CA GLU A 1022 24.26 8.34 32.40
C GLU A 1022 25.21 9.47 32.87
N VAL A 1023 24.82 10.72 32.64
CA VAL A 1023 25.58 11.94 32.98
C VAL A 1023 24.79 12.90 33.87
N ASP A 1024 23.47 12.73 33.99
CA ASP A 1024 22.60 13.51 34.87
C ASP A 1024 22.69 12.97 36.32
N GLU A 1025 23.45 13.65 37.18
CA GLU A 1025 23.74 13.19 38.55
C GLU A 1025 22.49 12.97 39.42
N GLU A 1026 21.40 13.71 39.17
CA GLU A 1026 20.11 13.54 39.83
C GLU A 1026 19.54 12.14 39.52
N SER A 1027 19.59 11.76 38.24
CA SER A 1027 19.12 10.47 37.75
C SER A 1027 19.97 9.31 38.29
N VAL A 1028 21.30 9.43 38.25
CA VAL A 1028 22.23 8.44 38.82
C VAL A 1028 22.00 8.27 40.33
N THR A 1029 21.81 9.37 41.07
CA THR A 1029 21.55 9.32 42.52
C THR A 1029 20.27 8.54 42.84
N ILE A 1030 19.17 8.79 42.12
CA ILE A 1030 17.90 8.10 42.32
C ILE A 1030 18.07 6.59 42.06
N SER A 1031 18.73 6.22 40.97
CA SER A 1031 18.92 4.83 40.58
C SER A 1031 19.83 4.05 41.53
N MET A 1032 20.92 4.66 42.02
CA MET A 1032 21.81 4.02 42.99
C MET A 1032 21.09 3.68 44.30
N VAL A 1033 20.19 4.54 44.77
CA VAL A 1033 19.46 4.36 46.04
C VAL A 1033 18.30 3.37 45.91
N ASN A 1034 17.55 3.36 44.80
CA ASN A 1034 16.42 2.44 44.61
C ASN A 1034 16.82 0.98 44.30
N HIS A 1035 18.07 0.75 43.93
CA HIS A 1035 18.58 -0.55 43.43
C HIS A 1035 19.85 -1.02 44.15
N ASP A 1036 20.06 -0.59 45.40
CA ASP A 1036 21.12 -1.07 46.31
C ASP A 1036 22.55 -1.02 45.72
N GLY A 1037 22.84 -0.08 44.82
CA GLY A 1037 24.13 -0.03 44.11
C GLY A 1037 24.41 -1.20 43.13
N LYS A 1038 23.41 -2.04 42.82
CA LYS A 1038 23.54 -3.20 41.89
C LYS A 1038 23.82 -2.81 40.44
N ILE A 1039 23.67 -1.53 40.09
CA ILE A 1039 23.93 -0.98 38.76
C ILE A 1039 25.38 -0.47 38.68
N THR A 1040 26.15 -0.99 37.73
CA THR A 1040 27.50 -0.52 37.43
C THR A 1040 27.45 0.72 36.55
N TYR A 1041 27.62 1.90 37.16
CA TYR A 1041 27.59 3.17 36.43
C TYR A 1041 28.88 3.49 35.68
N VAL A 1042 28.70 3.93 34.44
CA VAL A 1042 29.69 4.50 33.53
C VAL A 1042 29.28 5.95 33.28
N LYS A 1043 30.26 6.83 33.04
CA LYS A 1043 30.02 8.23 32.64
C LYS A 1043 29.56 8.31 31.17
N ASP A 1044 29.83 9.43 30.50
CA ASP A 1044 29.44 9.69 29.10
C ASP A 1044 29.75 8.52 28.16
N VAL A 1045 28.71 8.05 27.45
CA VAL A 1045 28.66 6.92 26.52
C VAL A 1045 29.79 6.91 25.48
N LYS A 1046 30.28 8.10 25.07
CA LYS A 1046 31.40 8.26 24.14
C LYS A 1046 32.68 7.55 24.60
N ASN A 1047 32.85 7.38 25.92
CA ASN A 1047 34.00 6.70 26.53
C ASN A 1047 33.89 5.17 26.54
N ILE A 1048 32.78 4.59 26.08
CA ILE A 1048 32.63 3.13 25.98
C ILE A 1048 33.35 2.63 24.73
N THR A 1049 34.42 1.86 24.95
CA THR A 1049 35.28 1.26 23.91
C THR A 1049 35.12 -0.25 23.87
N LYS A 1050 35.63 -0.94 22.83
CA LYS A 1050 35.53 -2.41 22.76
C LYS A 1050 36.15 -3.08 23.99
N LYS A 1051 37.34 -2.61 24.42
CA LYS A 1051 38.01 -3.07 25.65
C LYS A 1051 37.16 -2.95 26.92
N HIS A 1052 36.22 -2.00 26.99
CA HIS A 1052 35.29 -1.89 28.11
C HIS A 1052 34.21 -2.97 28.03
N ILE A 1053 33.62 -3.20 26.85
CA ILE A 1053 32.68 -4.31 26.60
C ILE A 1053 33.36 -5.66 26.88
N ASP A 1054 34.54 -5.90 26.31
CA ASP A 1054 35.31 -7.15 26.48
C ASP A 1054 35.57 -7.44 27.98
N LYS A 1055 35.87 -6.41 28.78
CA LYS A 1055 36.07 -6.50 30.24
C LYS A 1055 34.76 -6.69 31.02
N TRP A 1056 33.65 -6.14 30.55
CA TRP A 1056 32.35 -6.29 31.20
C TRP A 1056 31.66 -7.62 30.86
N GLY A 1057 32.08 -8.27 29.77
CA GLY A 1057 31.48 -9.49 29.24
C GLY A 1057 30.43 -9.18 28.17
N PRO A 1058 30.10 -10.15 27.30
CA PRO A 1058 29.10 -9.95 26.26
C PRO A 1058 27.72 -9.64 26.85
N PHE A 1059 27.08 -8.59 26.36
CA PHE A 1059 25.73 -8.21 26.77
C PHE A 1059 24.69 -8.90 25.92
N ASP A 1060 23.56 -9.27 26.54
CA ASP A 1060 22.47 -10.02 25.92
C ASP A 1060 21.24 -9.14 25.64
N LEU A 1061 21.20 -7.95 26.24
CA LEU A 1061 20.22 -6.89 25.99
C LEU A 1061 20.91 -5.51 25.94
N LEU A 1062 20.63 -4.72 24.90
CA LEU A 1062 21.01 -3.30 24.78
C LEU A 1062 19.77 -2.40 24.76
N ILE A 1063 19.63 -1.49 25.73
CA ILE A 1063 18.50 -0.56 25.80
C ILE A 1063 18.96 0.90 25.85
N GLY A 1064 18.16 1.82 25.32
CA GLY A 1064 18.41 3.25 25.51
C GLY A 1064 17.46 4.20 24.81
N GLY A 1065 17.34 5.44 25.32
CA GLY A 1065 16.53 6.51 24.75
C GLY A 1065 17.34 7.80 24.69
N SER A 1066 17.85 8.17 23.50
CA SER A 1066 18.71 9.34 23.37
C SER A 1066 17.93 10.64 23.59
N PRO A 1067 18.55 11.70 24.18
CA PRO A 1067 17.85 12.94 24.49
C PRO A 1067 17.13 13.57 23.29
N CYS A 1068 15.80 13.63 23.35
CA CYS A 1068 14.95 14.05 22.25
C CYS A 1068 14.96 15.56 21.94
N ASN A 1069 15.68 16.38 22.69
CA ASN A 1069 15.57 17.85 22.64
C ASN A 1069 15.89 18.44 21.26
N ASP A 1070 16.92 17.94 20.58
CA ASP A 1070 17.30 18.39 19.24
C ASP A 1070 16.60 17.62 18.11
N LEU A 1071 15.84 16.57 18.44
CA LEU A 1071 15.05 15.80 17.48
C LEU A 1071 13.59 16.26 17.43
N CYS A 1072 13.11 16.92 18.49
CA CYS A 1072 11.71 17.27 18.66
C CYS A 1072 11.31 18.52 17.85
N THR A 1073 10.32 18.39 16.97
CA THR A 1073 9.79 19.51 16.16
C THR A 1073 9.18 20.64 17.00
N ALA A 1074 8.71 20.33 18.21
CA ALA A 1074 8.21 21.31 19.18
C ALA A 1074 9.33 22.16 19.84
N ASN A 1075 10.61 21.97 19.47
CA ASN A 1075 11.71 22.86 19.84
C ASN A 1075 12.11 23.75 18.65
N PRO A 1076 11.88 25.08 18.71
CA PRO A 1076 12.33 26.02 17.67
C PRO A 1076 13.85 26.08 17.49
N HIS A 1077 14.63 25.74 18.53
CA HIS A 1077 16.10 25.76 18.52
C HIS A 1077 16.71 24.36 18.34
N ARG A 1078 15.95 23.42 17.76
CA ARG A 1078 16.41 22.04 17.49
C ARG A 1078 17.54 22.02 16.48
N LYS A 1079 18.50 21.10 16.66
CA LYS A 1079 19.64 20.92 15.75
C LYS A 1079 19.58 19.68 14.84
N GLY A 1080 18.50 18.89 14.92
CA GLY A 1080 18.33 17.68 14.13
C GLY A 1080 19.24 16.52 14.58
N LEU A 1081 19.32 15.48 13.74
CA LEU A 1081 19.95 14.20 14.08
C LEU A 1081 21.49 14.25 14.16
N PHE A 1082 22.12 15.08 13.32
CA PHE A 1082 23.57 15.09 13.14
C PHE A 1082 24.33 16.05 14.10
N GLU A 1083 23.61 16.92 14.79
CA GLU A 1083 24.16 17.94 15.68
C GLU A 1083 23.66 17.83 17.14
N GLY A 1084 24.03 18.81 17.97
CA GLY A 1084 23.46 19.02 19.31
C GLY A 1084 23.56 17.81 20.22
N THR A 1085 22.40 17.36 20.72
CA THR A 1085 22.17 16.10 21.43
C THR A 1085 21.67 14.97 20.54
N GLY A 1086 21.14 15.27 19.33
CA GLY A 1086 20.63 14.27 18.39
C GLY A 1086 21.68 13.23 18.00
N ARG A 1087 22.93 13.67 17.82
CA ARG A 1087 24.09 12.80 17.51
C ARG A 1087 24.36 11.68 18.52
N LEU A 1088 23.78 11.75 19.73
CA LEU A 1088 23.87 10.67 20.72
C LEU A 1088 23.15 9.38 20.25
N PHE A 1089 22.27 9.48 19.25
CA PHE A 1089 21.79 8.31 18.50
C PHE A 1089 22.94 7.51 17.87
N PHE A 1090 23.96 8.16 17.31
CA PHE A 1090 25.09 7.47 16.69
C PHE A 1090 25.98 6.76 17.71
N GLU A 1091 26.00 7.20 18.98
CA GLU A 1091 26.66 6.46 20.06
C GLU A 1091 25.90 5.18 20.43
N TYR A 1092 24.57 5.21 20.40
CA TYR A 1092 23.74 4.00 20.52
C TYR A 1092 24.00 3.04 19.36
N TYR A 1093 23.93 3.53 18.11
CA TYR A 1093 24.16 2.73 16.91
C TYR A 1093 25.58 2.13 16.85
N ARG A 1094 26.60 2.91 17.22
CA ARG A 1094 27.99 2.45 17.34
C ARG A 1094 28.10 1.28 18.33
N LEU A 1095 27.49 1.39 19.51
CA LEU A 1095 27.54 0.35 20.53
C LEU A 1095 26.67 -0.86 20.18
N LEU A 1096 25.54 -0.67 19.50
CA LEU A 1096 24.73 -1.75 18.91
C LEU A 1096 25.56 -2.61 17.96
N ASN A 1097 26.24 -1.99 16.98
CA ASN A 1097 27.09 -2.70 16.04
C ASN A 1097 28.36 -3.31 16.68
N MET A 1098 28.77 -2.85 17.86
CA MET A 1098 29.84 -3.46 18.66
C MET A 1098 29.36 -4.62 19.55
N LEU A 1099 28.04 -4.82 19.69
CA LEU A 1099 27.40 -5.86 20.51
C LEU A 1099 26.63 -6.91 19.72
N LYS A 1100 26.20 -6.60 18.48
CA LYS A 1100 25.63 -7.56 17.52
C LYS A 1100 26.54 -8.82 17.47
N PRO A 1101 26.02 -10.02 17.77
CA PRO A 1101 26.79 -11.26 17.67
C PRO A 1101 27.29 -11.52 16.24
N GLU A 1102 28.34 -12.33 16.12
CA GLU A 1102 28.72 -12.91 14.83
C GLU A 1102 27.62 -13.88 14.35
N LYS A 1103 27.53 -14.12 13.03
CA LYS A 1103 26.40 -14.84 12.42
C LYS A 1103 26.17 -16.23 13.04
N ASP A 1104 27.26 -16.89 13.43
CA ASP A 1104 27.26 -18.25 13.95
C ASP A 1104 27.19 -18.35 15.49
N ASP A 1105 27.26 -17.23 16.24
CA ASP A 1105 27.03 -17.23 17.70
C ASP A 1105 25.55 -17.55 17.96
N PRO A 1106 25.18 -18.67 18.63
CA PRO A 1106 23.78 -19.05 18.88
C PRO A 1106 23.12 -18.20 19.97
N ARG A 1107 23.88 -17.38 20.71
CA ARG A 1107 23.41 -16.60 21.86
C ARG A 1107 22.36 -15.56 21.45
N PRO A 1108 21.18 -15.54 22.08
CA PRO A 1108 20.21 -14.47 21.88
C PRO A 1108 20.78 -13.10 22.27
N PHE A 1109 20.61 -12.13 21.38
CA PHE A 1109 20.95 -10.73 21.61
C PHE A 1109 19.77 -9.85 21.21
N PHE A 1110 19.25 -9.12 22.19
CA PHE A 1110 18.12 -8.23 22.03
C PHE A 1110 18.54 -6.77 22.14
N TRP A 1111 17.81 -5.89 21.48
CA TRP A 1111 18.01 -4.45 21.60
C TRP A 1111 16.71 -3.67 21.43
N LEU A 1112 16.65 -2.50 22.10
CA LEU A 1112 15.52 -1.59 22.09
C LEU A 1112 16.00 -0.12 22.14
N PHE A 1113 15.55 0.68 21.18
CA PHE A 1113 15.77 2.12 21.12
C PHE A 1113 14.44 2.88 21.16
N GLU A 1114 14.34 3.91 22.00
CA GLU A 1114 13.13 4.75 22.16
C GLU A 1114 13.38 6.20 21.73
N ASN A 1115 12.36 6.83 21.13
CA ASN A 1115 12.35 8.28 20.93
C ASN A 1115 10.93 8.88 20.75
N VAL A 1116 10.85 10.21 20.70
CA VAL A 1116 9.58 10.96 20.59
C VAL A 1116 8.94 10.83 19.21
N VAL A 1117 7.60 10.82 19.18
CA VAL A 1117 6.82 10.80 17.92
C VAL A 1117 6.88 12.13 17.17
N LEU A 1118 7.01 13.24 17.90
CA LEU A 1118 7.14 14.60 17.36
C LEU A 1118 8.57 14.87 16.83
N MET A 1119 9.05 14.03 15.91
CA MET A 1119 10.29 14.23 15.17
C MET A 1119 9.98 14.45 13.68
N GLU A 1120 10.93 15.01 12.93
CA GLU A 1120 10.77 15.20 11.49
C GLU A 1120 10.75 13.84 10.76
N ASN A 1121 9.94 13.71 9.72
CA ASN A 1121 9.82 12.46 8.96
C ASN A 1121 11.17 12.01 8.36
N LYS A 1122 12.02 12.96 7.96
CA LYS A 1122 13.41 12.68 7.52
C LYS A 1122 14.25 12.07 8.64
N VAL A 1123 14.25 12.67 9.83
CA VAL A 1123 14.95 12.14 11.02
C VAL A 1123 14.43 10.75 11.39
N LYS A 1124 13.12 10.51 11.32
CA LYS A 1124 12.52 9.18 11.52
C LYS A 1124 13.06 8.17 10.50
N ALA A 1125 13.01 8.49 9.21
CA ALA A 1125 13.47 7.62 8.13
C ALA A 1125 14.97 7.35 8.20
N ASP A 1126 15.78 8.34 8.57
CA ASP A 1126 17.22 8.16 8.79
C ASP A 1126 17.49 7.19 9.96
N ILE A 1127 16.77 7.34 11.10
CA ILE A 1127 16.86 6.38 12.21
C ILE A 1127 16.42 4.98 11.78
N CYS A 1128 15.33 4.83 11.00
CA CYS A 1128 14.94 3.53 10.43
C CYS A 1128 16.05 2.92 9.56
N ARG A 1129 16.68 3.73 8.69
CA ARG A 1129 17.73 3.28 7.77
C ARG A 1129 19.00 2.85 8.51
N PHE A 1130 19.39 3.57 9.56
CA PHE A 1130 20.53 3.17 10.40
C PHE A 1130 20.24 1.95 11.27
N LEU A 1131 19.01 1.80 11.78
CA LEU A 1131 18.62 0.66 12.62
C LEU A 1131 18.13 -0.56 11.83
N GLU A 1132 18.03 -0.46 10.51
CA GLU A 1132 17.59 -1.53 9.60
C GLU A 1132 16.16 -2.04 9.91
N CYS A 1133 15.30 -1.20 10.52
CA CYS A 1133 13.93 -1.57 10.88
C CYS A 1133 12.99 -0.34 11.06
N ASN A 1134 11.68 -0.57 10.97
CA ASN A 1134 10.64 0.44 11.20
C ASN A 1134 10.12 0.44 12.66
N PRO A 1135 9.74 1.61 13.24
CA PRO A 1135 9.36 1.73 14.63
C PRO A 1135 7.90 1.34 14.90
N VAL A 1136 7.67 0.78 16.08
CA VAL A 1136 6.33 0.63 16.66
C VAL A 1136 5.91 1.94 17.33
N LEU A 1137 4.70 2.41 17.02
CA LEU A 1137 4.05 3.53 17.70
C LEU A 1137 3.26 3.02 18.91
N ILE A 1138 3.68 3.38 20.12
CA ILE A 1138 2.96 3.05 21.36
C ILE A 1138 2.64 4.32 22.14
N ASP A 1139 1.37 4.51 22.50
CA ASP A 1139 0.93 5.54 23.45
C ASP A 1139 0.58 4.91 24.80
N ALA A 1140 1.25 5.37 25.86
CA ALA A 1140 1.00 4.97 27.24
C ALA A 1140 -0.44 5.22 27.71
N VAL A 1141 -1.26 6.03 27.02
CA VAL A 1141 -2.67 6.26 27.39
C VAL A 1141 -3.51 4.97 27.46
N LYS A 1142 -3.09 3.92 26.76
CA LYS A 1142 -3.69 2.58 26.79
C LYS A 1142 -3.44 1.82 28.11
N VAL A 1143 -2.43 2.22 28.89
CA VAL A 1143 -1.95 1.55 30.11
C VAL A 1143 -1.62 2.52 31.26
N SER A 1144 -2.06 3.76 31.15
CA SER A 1144 -1.82 4.85 32.13
C SER A 1144 -2.87 5.95 31.92
N PRO A 1145 -2.99 6.95 32.82
CA PRO A 1145 -3.92 8.04 32.63
C PRO A 1145 -3.32 9.20 31.80
N ALA A 1146 -2.16 9.00 31.14
CA ALA A 1146 -1.45 10.06 30.42
C ALA A 1146 -1.12 9.66 28.98
N HIS A 1147 -1.33 10.59 28.04
CA HIS A 1147 -0.75 10.47 26.70
C HIS A 1147 0.77 10.55 26.77
N ARG A 1148 1.47 9.56 26.20
CA ARG A 1148 2.93 9.54 26.03
C ARG A 1148 3.28 8.68 24.81
N ALA A 1149 2.78 9.08 23.64
CA ALA A 1149 3.13 8.47 22.36
C ALA A 1149 4.66 8.48 22.14
N ARG A 1150 5.21 7.32 21.76
CA ARG A 1150 6.63 7.07 21.49
C ARG A 1150 6.83 6.11 20.32
N TYR A 1151 7.96 6.26 19.65
CA TYR A 1151 8.48 5.30 18.68
C TYR A 1151 9.48 4.36 19.37
N PHE A 1152 9.35 3.07 19.11
CA PHE A 1152 10.24 2.02 19.59
C PHE A 1152 10.79 1.21 18.41
N TRP A 1153 12.11 1.20 18.26
CA TRP A 1153 12.84 0.34 17.32
C TRP A 1153 13.49 -0.81 18.11
N GLY A 1154 13.56 -2.02 17.56
CA GLY A 1154 14.17 -3.16 18.25
C GLY A 1154 13.86 -4.50 17.60
N ASN A 1155 14.43 -5.57 18.16
CA ASN A 1155 14.22 -6.96 17.73
C ASN A 1155 13.57 -7.85 18.81
N ILE A 1156 12.89 -7.26 19.80
CA ILE A 1156 12.23 -8.03 20.86
C ILE A 1156 10.96 -8.70 20.28
N PRO A 1157 10.70 -9.99 20.53
CA PRO A 1157 9.60 -10.71 19.89
C PRO A 1157 8.23 -10.07 20.13
N GLY A 1158 7.47 -9.90 19.06
CA GLY A 1158 6.07 -9.48 19.12
C GLY A 1158 5.83 -8.00 19.37
N MET A 1159 6.86 -7.14 19.33
CA MET A 1159 6.71 -5.68 19.46
C MET A 1159 5.64 -5.09 18.52
N ASN A 1160 5.56 -5.60 17.28
CA ASN A 1160 4.65 -5.09 16.25
C ASN A 1160 3.27 -5.74 16.30
N SER A 1161 3.22 -7.03 16.67
CA SER A 1161 2.04 -7.90 16.53
C SER A 1161 1.20 -8.02 17.80
N ARG A 1162 1.75 -7.67 18.97
CA ARG A 1162 1.03 -7.71 20.26
C ARG A 1162 0.22 -6.43 20.49
N PRO A 1163 -1.10 -6.51 20.79
CA PRO A 1163 -1.83 -5.36 21.27
C PRO A 1163 -1.38 -5.00 22.69
N ILE A 1164 -0.99 -3.75 22.91
CA ILE A 1164 -0.79 -3.23 24.27
C ILE A 1164 -2.14 -2.96 24.94
N VAL A 1165 -2.33 -3.55 26.12
CA VAL A 1165 -3.56 -3.58 26.92
C VAL A 1165 -3.17 -3.52 28.39
N ALA A 1166 -4.01 -2.89 29.21
CA ALA A 1166 -3.77 -2.71 30.64
C ALA A 1166 -3.90 -4.01 31.45
N SER A 1167 -3.01 -4.19 32.43
CA SER A 1167 -3.18 -5.15 33.52
C SER A 1167 -4.12 -4.59 34.60
N GLN A 1168 -4.54 -5.43 35.55
CA GLN A 1168 -5.33 -4.98 36.72
C GLN A 1168 -4.57 -4.01 37.64
N LYS A 1169 -3.22 -3.98 37.53
CA LYS A 1169 -2.34 -3.11 38.32
C LYS A 1169 -2.35 -1.68 37.78
N ASP A 1170 -2.40 -1.53 36.46
CA ASP A 1170 -2.25 -0.26 35.75
C ASP A 1170 -3.44 0.67 35.99
N LYS A 1171 -3.18 1.97 36.17
CA LYS A 1171 -4.22 2.96 36.50
C LYS A 1171 -4.68 3.69 35.25
N LEU A 1172 -5.99 3.67 35.00
CA LEU A 1172 -6.54 4.15 33.73
C LEU A 1172 -7.19 5.53 33.84
N SER A 1173 -7.89 5.84 34.93
CA SER A 1173 -8.32 7.22 35.20
C SER A 1173 -7.28 7.98 36.04
N LEU A 1174 -7.18 9.29 35.81
CA LEU A 1174 -6.34 10.17 36.61
C LEU A 1174 -6.71 10.11 38.10
N GLN A 1175 -8.00 9.92 38.38
CA GLN A 1175 -8.56 9.87 39.74
C GLN A 1175 -8.02 8.70 40.57
N GLU A 1176 -7.64 7.58 39.96
CA GLU A 1176 -6.98 6.45 40.62
C GLU A 1176 -5.54 6.77 41.05
N CYS A 1177 -4.90 7.77 40.44
CA CYS A 1177 -3.55 8.20 40.77
C CYS A 1177 -3.50 9.28 41.86
N LEU A 1178 -4.61 9.97 42.14
CA LEU A 1178 -4.60 11.05 43.14
C LEU A 1178 -4.46 10.50 44.57
N ASP A 1179 -3.94 11.34 45.48
CA ASP A 1179 -4.06 11.09 46.92
C ASP A 1179 -5.44 11.60 47.46
N PRO A 1180 -5.93 11.10 48.61
CA PRO A 1180 -7.31 11.37 49.06
C PRO A 1180 -7.65 12.87 49.26
N GLY A 1181 -8.92 13.23 49.01
CA GLY A 1181 -9.41 14.61 49.11
C GLY A 1181 -9.18 15.47 47.86
N ARG A 1182 -8.67 14.86 46.78
CA ARG A 1182 -8.33 15.52 45.50
C ARG A 1182 -9.15 14.92 44.36
N THR A 1183 -9.69 15.78 43.51
CA THR A 1183 -10.63 15.40 42.43
C THR A 1183 -10.04 15.75 41.06
N ALA A 1184 -10.02 14.79 40.14
CA ALA A 1184 -9.58 15.01 38.76
C ALA A 1184 -10.63 15.82 37.96
N LYS A 1185 -10.20 16.83 37.19
CA LYS A 1185 -11.06 17.51 36.21
C LYS A 1185 -11.20 16.77 34.88
N TYR A 1186 -10.25 15.86 34.60
CA TYR A 1186 -10.14 15.12 33.36
C TYR A 1186 -9.80 13.66 33.66
N GLU A 1187 -10.38 12.72 32.91
CA GLU A 1187 -10.08 11.29 33.06
C GLU A 1187 -8.66 10.94 32.62
N LYS A 1188 -8.16 11.61 31.58
CA LYS A 1188 -6.80 11.48 31.04
C LYS A 1188 -6.10 12.86 31.01
N VAL A 1189 -4.78 12.86 31.08
CA VAL A 1189 -3.94 14.07 30.88
C VAL A 1189 -3.16 14.00 29.57
N ARG A 1190 -2.86 15.18 29.01
CA ARG A 1190 -1.90 15.34 27.90
C ARG A 1190 -0.47 15.07 28.37
N THR A 1191 0.45 14.98 27.41
CA THR A 1191 1.86 14.61 27.63
C THR A 1191 2.55 15.42 28.72
N ILE A 1192 2.81 14.76 29.85
CA ILE A 1192 3.62 15.31 30.94
C ILE A 1192 5.05 15.47 30.46
N THR A 1193 5.55 16.71 30.52
CA THR A 1193 6.91 17.08 30.12
C THR A 1193 7.76 17.47 31.33
N THR A 1194 9.03 17.81 31.08
CA THR A 1194 9.96 18.38 32.06
C THR A 1194 9.56 19.79 32.55
N ARG A 1195 8.58 20.46 31.91
CA ARG A 1195 8.06 21.77 32.32
C ARG A 1195 6.79 21.62 33.17
N PRO A 1196 6.64 22.36 34.29
CA PRO A 1196 5.50 22.23 35.20
C PRO A 1196 4.13 22.63 34.60
N ASN A 1197 4.10 23.58 33.66
CA ASN A 1197 2.86 24.28 33.29
C ASN A 1197 2.10 23.64 32.10
N ILE A 1198 2.68 22.70 31.36
CA ILE A 1198 2.10 22.18 30.10
C ILE A 1198 1.14 21.02 30.39
N LEU A 1199 -0.05 21.35 30.90
CA LEU A 1199 -1.17 20.42 31.12
C LEU A 1199 -2.49 21.11 30.75
N LYS A 1200 -2.82 21.18 29.45
CA LYS A 1200 -4.05 21.85 28.98
C LYS A 1200 -4.54 21.47 27.57
N PRO A 1201 -5.86 21.30 27.38
CA PRO A 1201 -6.56 21.63 26.14
C PRO A 1201 -7.04 23.09 26.15
N GLY A 1202 -6.93 23.79 25.01
CA GLY A 1202 -7.32 25.21 24.88
C GLY A 1202 -6.15 26.20 24.99
N THR A 1203 -6.44 27.47 24.69
CA THR A 1203 -5.47 28.57 24.50
C THR A 1203 -5.24 29.47 25.73
N ASP A 1204 -5.95 29.26 26.84
CA ASP A 1204 -5.82 30.10 28.05
C ASP A 1204 -5.08 29.40 29.20
N ASP A 1205 -3.94 29.99 29.59
CA ASP A 1205 -2.79 29.31 30.20
C ASP A 1205 -2.93 29.02 31.71
N ARG A 1206 -4.11 29.28 32.29
CA ARG A 1206 -4.29 29.43 33.77
C ARG A 1206 -4.87 28.24 34.53
N HIS A 1207 -5.38 27.22 33.85
CA HIS A 1207 -6.10 26.11 34.51
C HIS A 1207 -5.14 25.07 35.13
N TYR A 1208 -5.48 24.47 36.27
CA TYR A 1208 -4.81 23.25 36.78
C TYR A 1208 -5.72 22.01 36.64
N PRO A 1209 -5.20 20.78 36.49
CA PRO A 1209 -6.00 19.59 36.20
C PRO A 1209 -6.71 18.98 37.42
N ILE A 1210 -6.33 19.34 38.65
CA ILE A 1210 -6.94 18.83 39.89
C ILE A 1210 -7.80 19.92 40.54
N ILE A 1211 -8.81 19.50 41.31
CA ILE A 1211 -9.51 20.33 42.30
C ILE A 1211 -9.18 19.79 43.69
N MET A 1212 -8.81 20.68 44.62
CA MET A 1212 -8.69 20.38 46.03
C MET A 1212 -9.43 21.46 46.82
N ASN A 1213 -10.36 21.06 47.69
CA ASN A 1213 -11.22 21.96 48.48
C ASN A 1213 -12.02 23.02 47.66
N GLY A 1214 -12.20 22.82 46.36
CA GLY A 1214 -12.85 23.75 45.44
C GLY A 1214 -11.88 24.62 44.62
N GLU A 1215 -10.62 24.73 45.05
CA GLU A 1215 -9.57 25.45 44.32
C GLU A 1215 -8.83 24.54 43.33
N ALA A 1216 -8.16 25.13 42.34
CA ALA A 1216 -7.46 24.41 41.29
C ALA A 1216 -5.99 24.13 41.69
N ASP A 1217 -5.59 22.86 41.74
CA ASP A 1217 -4.20 22.46 42.07
C ASP A 1217 -3.53 21.62 40.97
N SER A 1218 -2.23 21.78 40.93
CA SER A 1218 -1.21 21.01 40.22
C SER A 1218 -1.11 19.54 40.67
N LEU A 1219 -0.54 18.70 39.81
CA LEU A 1219 -0.18 17.31 40.15
C LEU A 1219 1.00 17.29 41.13
N TRP A 1220 0.90 16.48 42.18
CA TRP A 1220 2.00 16.22 43.11
C TRP A 1220 2.99 15.20 42.52
N ILE A 1221 4.25 15.21 42.96
CA ILE A 1221 5.27 14.30 42.40
C ILE A 1221 4.91 12.83 42.63
N THR A 1222 4.33 12.52 43.79
CA THR A 1222 3.82 11.18 44.14
C THR A 1222 2.62 10.74 43.30
N GLU A 1223 1.91 11.68 42.67
CA GLU A 1223 0.86 11.40 41.69
C GLU A 1223 1.50 11.16 40.31
N LEU A 1224 2.50 11.97 39.93
CA LEU A 1224 3.27 11.79 38.69
C LEU A 1224 4.02 10.44 38.65
N GLU A 1225 4.60 10.00 39.77
CA GLU A 1225 5.25 8.68 39.90
C GLU A 1225 4.25 7.55 39.55
N LYS A 1226 3.07 7.55 40.18
CA LYS A 1226 1.98 6.59 39.85
C LYS A 1226 1.53 6.68 38.39
N ILE A 1227 1.37 7.88 37.84
CA ILE A 1227 0.93 8.11 36.45
C ILE A 1227 1.92 7.52 35.44
N PHE A 1228 3.22 7.56 35.73
CA PHE A 1228 4.26 6.91 34.90
C PHE A 1228 4.42 5.41 35.20
N GLY A 1229 3.78 4.90 36.25
CA GLY A 1229 3.82 3.50 36.70
C GLY A 1229 4.96 3.17 37.68
N PHE A 1230 5.66 4.18 38.21
CA PHE A 1230 6.68 3.99 39.24
C PHE A 1230 6.05 3.76 40.63
N PRO A 1231 6.77 3.10 41.56
CA PRO A 1231 6.42 3.10 42.97
C PRO A 1231 6.26 4.53 43.53
N LYS A 1232 5.32 4.72 44.46
CA LYS A 1232 5.18 5.99 45.19
C LYS A 1232 6.47 6.24 45.99
N HIS A 1233 7.00 7.46 45.92
CA HIS A 1233 8.29 7.89 46.47
C HIS A 1233 9.55 7.39 45.74
N TYR A 1234 9.45 6.83 44.53
CA TYR A 1234 10.62 6.36 43.77
C TYR A 1234 11.67 7.46 43.50
N THR A 1235 11.26 8.73 43.35
CA THR A 1235 12.20 9.85 43.15
C THR A 1235 12.51 10.64 44.44
N ASP A 1236 12.10 10.14 45.61
CA ASP A 1236 12.19 10.82 46.91
C ASP A 1236 13.57 10.67 47.58
N VAL A 1237 14.62 11.10 46.86
CA VAL A 1237 16.02 10.81 47.19
C VAL A 1237 16.82 12.10 47.40
N LYS A 1238 17.76 12.10 48.35
CA LYS A 1238 18.79 13.16 48.57
C LYS A 1238 18.22 14.59 48.62
N ASN A 1239 17.02 14.77 49.18
CA ASN A 1239 16.30 16.05 49.28
C ASN A 1239 16.09 16.76 47.91
N LEU A 1240 15.98 16.01 46.80
CA LEU A 1240 15.74 16.57 45.47
C LEU A 1240 14.43 17.38 45.42
N GLY A 1241 14.52 18.63 44.99
CA GLY A 1241 13.37 19.53 44.91
C GLY A 1241 12.34 19.12 43.86
N ARG A 1242 11.10 19.60 44.02
CA ARG A 1242 9.95 19.31 43.12
C ARG A 1242 10.31 19.38 41.64
N MET A 1243 11.01 20.44 41.23
CA MET A 1243 11.41 20.68 39.85
C MET A 1243 12.41 19.63 39.32
N GLN A 1244 13.34 19.17 40.15
CA GLN A 1244 14.33 18.15 39.78
C GLN A 1244 13.64 16.79 39.61
N ARG A 1245 12.79 16.42 40.56
CA ARG A 1245 11.98 15.19 40.49
C ARG A 1245 11.05 15.18 39.26
N GLN A 1246 10.40 16.29 38.94
CA GLN A 1246 9.61 16.39 37.70
C GLN A 1246 10.49 16.35 36.44
N LYS A 1247 11.67 16.97 36.44
CA LYS A 1247 12.62 16.92 35.31
C LYS A 1247 13.04 15.49 34.97
N VAL A 1248 13.36 14.66 35.96
CA VAL A 1248 13.76 13.26 35.71
C VAL A 1248 12.57 12.37 35.32
N LEU A 1249 11.40 12.52 35.97
CA LEU A 1249 10.17 11.81 35.56
C LEU A 1249 9.77 12.18 34.12
N GLY A 1250 9.80 13.47 33.76
CA GLY A 1250 9.46 13.95 32.42
C GLY A 1250 10.33 13.36 31.30
N LYS A 1251 11.60 13.01 31.60
CA LYS A 1251 12.50 12.26 30.71
C LYS A 1251 12.15 10.76 30.65
N SER A 1252 11.89 10.13 31.80
CA SER A 1252 11.77 8.67 31.98
C SER A 1252 10.75 7.97 31.07
N TRP A 1253 10.90 6.65 30.91
CA TRP A 1253 9.92 5.82 30.20
C TRP A 1253 8.68 5.56 31.06
N SER A 1254 7.58 5.17 30.41
CA SER A 1254 6.41 4.64 31.11
C SER A 1254 6.67 3.18 31.49
N VAL A 1255 6.66 2.88 32.79
CA VAL A 1255 6.92 1.54 33.35
C VAL A 1255 6.05 0.45 32.70
N PRO A 1256 4.70 0.57 32.58
CA PRO A 1256 3.89 -0.46 31.96
C PRO A 1256 4.15 -0.67 30.47
N VAL A 1257 4.54 0.37 29.72
CA VAL A 1257 4.92 0.23 28.30
C VAL A 1257 6.20 -0.61 28.17
N ILE A 1258 7.22 -0.31 28.99
CA ILE A 1258 8.47 -1.08 28.99
C ILE A 1258 8.23 -2.50 29.55
N ARG A 1259 7.33 -2.67 30.53
CA ARG A 1259 6.91 -4.00 31.03
C ARG A 1259 6.27 -4.84 29.93
N HIS A 1260 5.39 -4.26 29.12
CA HIS A 1260 4.78 -4.94 27.96
C HIS A 1260 5.82 -5.35 26.91
N LEU A 1261 6.80 -4.48 26.63
CA LEU A 1261 7.87 -4.71 25.64
C LEU A 1261 8.90 -5.74 26.10
N LEU A 1262 9.30 -5.75 27.38
CA LEU A 1262 10.32 -6.68 27.90
C LEU A 1262 9.75 -8.03 28.37
N ALA A 1263 8.42 -8.17 28.54
CA ALA A 1263 7.77 -9.41 28.96
C ALA A 1263 8.17 -10.68 28.16
N PRO A 1264 8.36 -10.67 26.83
CA PRO A 1264 8.80 -11.84 26.07
C PRO A 1264 10.18 -12.38 26.47
N LEU A 1265 11.04 -11.57 27.09
CA LEU A 1265 12.38 -11.98 27.51
C LEU A 1265 12.38 -13.06 28.61
N LYS A 1266 11.25 -13.23 29.32
CA LYS A 1266 11.04 -14.35 30.26
C LYS A 1266 11.12 -15.73 29.60
N ASP A 1267 11.01 -15.82 28.27
CA ASP A 1267 11.14 -17.09 27.54
C ASP A 1267 12.58 -17.44 27.12
N TYR A 1268 13.54 -16.56 27.46
CA TYR A 1268 14.97 -16.68 27.12
C TYR A 1268 15.90 -16.67 28.34
N PHE A 1269 15.58 -15.86 29.37
CA PHE A 1269 16.45 -15.64 30.53
C PHE A 1269 15.87 -16.22 31.82
N ALA A 1270 16.75 -16.48 32.78
CA ALA A 1270 16.37 -17.07 34.06
C ALA A 1270 15.41 -16.14 34.81
N CYS A 1271 14.41 -16.73 35.45
CA CYS A 1271 13.45 -16.01 36.27
C CYS A 1271 13.62 -16.36 37.74
N ASP A 1272 13.20 -15.47 38.64
CA ASP A 1272 13.31 -15.61 40.09
C ASP A 1272 12.59 -16.86 40.63
#